data_AF-A0AAF5D083-F1
#
_entry.id   AF-A0AAF5D083-F1
#
_cell.length_a   1.000
_cell.length_b   1.000
_cell.length_c   1.000
_cell.angle_alpha   90.00
_cell.angle_beta   90.00
_cell.angle_gamma   90.00
#
_symmetry.space_group_name_H-M   'P 1'
#
loop_
_entity.id
_entity.type
_entity.pdbx_description
1 polymer ?
#
loop_
_entity_poly.entity_id
_entity_poly.type
_entity_poly.pdbx_seq_one_letter_code
_entity_poly.pdbx_strand_id
1 'polypeptide(L)'
;MESTTSNYHFQSKIFLVDFHFQIPDTNIEEHWMKILNDINVRLGDIKSIEEALSIFQRNFSSELSDKNSLPILTRGCLYGYLTDESDDAKYFYLLKILAEKEEISWTHLCVSMNQLILDHFYLLNVPTRIKLFSLINRLVNENVMIVTKTIVNIFHAICGKDNKREKDNFKTCNELCVLLLHLKQSDFCNSSKNKDICFLYTTSLVILSRILMEYAKAENSEIAMKSSIAEFIVFILTEKTNELPVMGRELFLVFKTLSKINDINVIIGKLLQTDLLKEAKNIASLDDIAFKPSYISSSTRVVPMHLSKKISFVCSLIPPGINVAPMRHMNIFYENYISGPQATSLAGEVVRHVMYSRDLLVYGQNKPSNIVTHDKRVSFICMLMNMFIKNNSDFSYLVQRLVWDICFYNENFESEFYCSDKQAAPEHFKLLSIPCKVILFYLNTAQTPQISLIFDVIFQICDSYKGNSVNCYNSFGHYLKVLKKHSFIKEPLDILEHGKITSTIKEKFKKYLPEFYPNKVNVSKPTNLMMNDNSIGPRFIPPSKFTQKGDVNNSLNKIPIKTSNLLTNYNNTNNDATKESKKELFNKIKNNMKSNMAENGKNTKDDDSVNEGRKALLSYDKDNEKNKMTKNIKVEKNAVDDVICKLPSELQQLFINMTENIDINLEDSGNQMLSILTYLTENFDDIGENLPSLLCDAISMTFDNFFKQESFIPEKIDKNRLKEFFMHPFFVLPRMINTLETNDESRNLLLTLLSLLVKKVSQIGFLVLFFLNEEEGNENINDMKSTLYKDLWKILDINTFEDQLGSDLKLCNTCDHVLFFKCLQYAFKKYQTEYLSSVSLMKLMFYSLDPNQLTNLLEIIVDDDDIAIFTKSSFPNILLDSVSWPDYAQRNLWDLIDSQDIHFDWYAPCMHKLDIEKSPILRRKLYILFAYHPSPLQQMIKNIFLRSTNDKLPSMYLKITIGSDEAGEKLLSHLGQLLVKSLEKGEIYDNNENGKIRKISLELIYSHLNTFITQFYKSNSEDAVIQDFFNDKVIKKHFQCIKTQPNCFKLRQKYQKLLSTIDMFLNIKGSPKSNRRRRVRNNSTNETEKVKPKRRRIDIDIHNYRKITIECMMYREHSIYNMSKTIIGKPAPEFTLEGVYEYDFKMISLNDYKGKYVVLFFYPNDFTFVCPTEIIAFSERIKEFEEIDTVVLACSCDSKYSHFAWISMPRKEGGLGEMKIPVLSDYTKKIARDYGVLKEDEGSSFRGLFIIDREGILRQITINDMPVGRSVDETLRLVKAFQYTDKHGEVCPANWKPGDKTIKPTITESKDFFKEENKE
;
A
#
# COMPACT_ATOMS: atom_id res chain seq x y z
N MET A 1 18.56 44.89 2.21
CA MET A 1 19.91 44.54 1.72
C MET A 1 19.73 43.98 0.34
N GLU A 2 20.22 44.74 -0.64
CA GLU A 2 19.93 44.67 -2.06
C GLU A 2 20.88 43.73 -2.81
N SER A 3 20.37 43.24 -3.95
CA SER A 3 21.05 42.93 -5.22
C SER A 3 22.30 42.03 -5.25
N THR A 4 22.14 40.83 -5.83
CA THR A 4 22.88 40.41 -7.05
C THR A 4 22.22 39.18 -7.69
N THR A 5 22.16 39.22 -9.01
CA THR A 5 21.51 38.32 -9.95
C THR A 5 22.45 37.26 -10.53
N SER A 6 21.85 36.19 -11.06
CA SER A 6 22.23 35.43 -12.26
C SER A 6 23.55 34.63 -12.30
N ASN A 7 23.45 33.30 -12.24
CA ASN A 7 23.74 32.40 -13.37
C ASN A 7 23.67 30.92 -12.95
N TYR A 8 22.59 30.23 -13.32
CA TYR A 8 22.60 28.83 -13.81
C TYR A 8 21.37 28.63 -14.70
N HIS A 9 21.53 28.99 -15.97
CA HIS A 9 20.72 28.55 -17.09
C HIS A 9 21.67 27.77 -18.00
N PHE A 10 21.45 26.47 -18.23
CA PHE A 10 21.47 25.83 -19.57
C PHE A 10 21.33 24.30 -19.47
N GLN A 11 20.50 23.78 -20.39
CA GLN A 11 20.24 22.39 -20.81
C GLN A 11 19.15 21.61 -20.04
N SER A 12 18.10 21.04 -20.65
CA SER A 12 17.40 21.26 -21.93
C SER A 12 16.30 20.19 -22.04
N LYS A 13 15.05 20.63 -22.28
CA LYS A 13 13.98 20.03 -23.11
C LYS A 13 13.98 18.49 -23.25
N ILE A 14 12.84 17.88 -22.86
CA ILE A 14 12.40 16.45 -22.93
C ILE A 14 12.19 15.98 -21.47
N PHE A 15 11.04 16.04 -20.78
CA PHE A 15 9.63 16.01 -21.16
C PHE A 15 8.79 17.01 -20.33
N LEU A 16 8.11 17.90 -21.04
CA LEU A 16 6.93 18.58 -20.55
C LEU A 16 5.74 17.75 -21.03
N VAL A 17 5.37 16.73 -20.28
CA VAL A 17 3.94 16.45 -20.16
C VAL A 17 3.59 16.95 -18.78
N ASP A 18 2.90 18.08 -18.75
CA ASP A 18 2.34 18.64 -17.53
C ASP A 18 1.42 17.59 -16.91
N PHE A 19 1.96 16.78 -15.99
CA PHE A 19 1.13 15.84 -15.25
C PHE A 19 0.09 16.66 -14.49
N HIS A 20 -1.18 16.36 -14.75
CA HIS A 20 -2.30 17.06 -14.13
C HIS A 20 -2.47 16.65 -12.66
N PHE A 21 -1.88 15.52 -12.27
CA PHE A 21 -1.68 15.07 -10.89
C PHE A 21 -0.20 15.14 -10.48
N GLN A 22 0.10 15.80 -9.35
CA GLN A 22 1.47 16.01 -8.85
C GLN A 22 2.14 14.73 -8.29
N ILE A 23 1.37 13.67 -8.00
CA ILE A 23 1.88 12.36 -7.54
C ILE A 23 1.18 11.28 -8.40
N PRO A 24 1.89 10.27 -8.91
CA PRO A 24 1.31 9.28 -9.79
C PRO A 24 0.60 8.20 -8.96
N ASP A 25 -0.61 8.48 -8.51
CA ASP A 25 -1.55 7.41 -8.16
C ASP A 25 -2.11 6.86 -9.47
N THR A 26 -1.43 5.84 -9.95
CA THR A 26 -1.26 5.58 -11.38
C THR A 26 -2.46 5.02 -12.12
N ASN A 27 -3.51 4.55 -11.45
CA ASN A 27 -4.60 3.84 -12.15
C ASN A 27 -5.72 4.74 -12.69
N ILE A 28 -5.95 5.92 -12.09
CA ILE A 28 -7.11 6.76 -12.47
C ILE A 28 -6.82 7.66 -13.67
N GLU A 29 -5.72 8.43 -13.63
CA GLU A 29 -5.34 9.33 -14.73
C GLU A 29 -5.13 8.54 -16.03
N GLU A 30 -4.50 7.37 -15.95
CA GLU A 30 -4.33 6.49 -17.11
C GLU A 30 -5.62 5.94 -17.66
N HIS A 31 -6.52 5.50 -16.79
CA HIS A 31 -7.82 5.00 -17.23
C HIS A 31 -8.58 6.11 -17.98
N TRP A 32 -8.56 7.33 -17.45
CA TRP A 32 -9.25 8.47 -18.05
C TRP A 32 -8.59 8.92 -19.36
N MET A 33 -7.25 8.89 -19.42
CA MET A 33 -6.49 9.18 -20.63
C MET A 33 -6.77 8.15 -21.74
N LYS A 34 -6.89 6.86 -21.41
CA LYS A 34 -7.27 5.81 -22.38
C LYS A 34 -8.64 6.07 -22.96
N ILE A 35 -9.61 6.47 -22.14
CA ILE A 35 -10.96 6.81 -22.60
C ILE A 35 -10.93 8.05 -23.50
N LEU A 36 -10.26 9.13 -23.08
CA LEU A 36 -10.14 10.35 -23.90
C LEU A 36 -9.51 10.06 -25.27
N ASN A 37 -8.48 9.21 -25.29
CA ASN A 37 -7.84 8.82 -26.54
C ASN A 37 -8.80 8.07 -27.46
N ASP A 38 -9.63 7.15 -26.95
CA ASP A 38 -10.67 6.49 -27.76
C ASP A 38 -11.69 7.51 -28.30
N ILE A 39 -12.08 8.49 -27.48
CA ILE A 39 -12.99 9.57 -27.88
C ILE A 39 -12.40 10.38 -29.03
N ASN A 40 -11.18 10.89 -28.86
CA ASN A 40 -10.54 11.74 -29.85
C ASN A 40 -10.25 10.99 -31.16
N VAL A 41 -9.87 9.72 -31.09
CA VAL A 41 -9.65 8.89 -32.29
C VAL A 41 -10.93 8.71 -33.10
N ARG A 42 -12.07 8.48 -32.42
CA ARG A 42 -13.36 8.31 -33.11
C ARG A 42 -13.98 9.62 -33.58
N LEU A 43 -13.61 10.74 -32.96
CA LEU A 43 -13.99 12.08 -33.36
C LEU A 43 -13.22 12.55 -34.61
N GLY A 44 -11.93 12.18 -34.71
CA GLY A 44 -11.06 12.54 -35.83
C GLY A 44 -10.66 14.02 -35.86
N ASP A 45 -10.04 14.43 -36.98
CA ASP A 45 -9.64 15.82 -37.24
C ASP A 45 -10.85 16.66 -37.61
N ILE A 46 -11.43 17.28 -36.58
CA ILE A 46 -12.61 18.10 -36.70
C ILE A 46 -12.24 19.55 -37.00
N LYS A 47 -12.86 20.15 -38.01
CA LYS A 47 -12.62 21.57 -38.38
C LYS A 47 -13.59 22.54 -37.70
N SER A 48 -14.73 22.05 -37.23
CA SER A 48 -15.77 22.86 -36.58
C SER A 48 -16.51 22.07 -35.51
N ILE A 49 -17.01 22.78 -34.49
CA ILE A 49 -17.76 22.17 -33.38
C ILE A 49 -18.99 21.37 -33.90
N GLU A 50 -19.67 21.84 -34.94
CA GLU A 50 -20.83 21.17 -35.55
C GLU A 50 -20.46 19.82 -36.21
N GLU A 51 -19.28 19.74 -36.82
CA GLU A 51 -18.77 18.51 -37.39
C GLU A 51 -18.44 17.49 -36.28
N ALA A 52 -17.85 17.96 -35.16
CA ALA A 52 -17.62 17.14 -33.97
C ALA A 52 -18.90 16.43 -33.51
N LEU A 53 -20.00 17.18 -33.47
CA LEU A 53 -21.31 16.70 -33.01
C LEU A 53 -21.83 15.55 -33.85
N SER A 54 -21.87 15.75 -35.16
CA SER A 54 -22.45 14.79 -36.10
C SER A 54 -21.68 13.47 -36.06
N ILE A 55 -20.35 13.56 -35.93
CA ILE A 55 -19.47 12.42 -35.82
C ILE A 55 -19.63 11.74 -34.47
N PHE A 56 -19.72 12.50 -33.38
CA PHE A 56 -19.92 11.94 -32.04
C PHE A 56 -21.23 11.15 -31.94
N GLN A 57 -22.34 11.74 -32.38
CA GLN A 57 -23.65 11.07 -32.34
C GLN A 57 -23.70 9.83 -33.23
N ARG A 58 -23.04 9.86 -34.39
CA ARG A 58 -22.99 8.73 -35.32
C ARG A 58 -22.12 7.59 -34.77
N ASN A 59 -20.90 7.92 -34.35
CA ASN A 59 -19.86 6.93 -34.04
C ASN A 59 -20.00 6.32 -32.65
N PHE A 60 -20.75 6.95 -31.76
CA PHE A 60 -21.06 6.42 -30.42
C PHE A 60 -22.54 6.03 -30.28
N SER A 61 -23.27 5.86 -31.39
CA SER A 61 -24.72 5.61 -31.35
C SER A 61 -25.10 4.38 -30.51
N SER A 62 -24.30 3.31 -30.51
CA SER A 62 -24.48 2.13 -29.65
C SER A 62 -24.22 2.45 -28.17
N GLU A 63 -23.12 3.11 -27.86
CA GLU A 63 -22.70 3.43 -26.49
C GLU A 63 -23.58 4.50 -25.85
N LEU A 64 -24.11 5.42 -26.66
CA LEU A 64 -25.11 6.40 -26.24
C LEU A 64 -26.44 5.74 -25.88
N SER A 65 -26.70 4.51 -26.33
CA SER A 65 -27.88 3.72 -25.94
C SER A 65 -27.63 2.76 -24.77
N ASP A 66 -26.36 2.54 -24.39
CA ASP A 66 -25.96 1.68 -23.28
C ASP A 66 -25.68 2.48 -22.01
N LYS A 67 -26.54 2.30 -20.99
CA LYS A 67 -26.42 2.98 -19.69
C LYS A 67 -25.10 2.71 -18.97
N ASN A 68 -24.42 1.59 -19.24
CA ASN A 68 -23.14 1.26 -18.61
C ASN A 68 -21.95 2.01 -19.26
N SER A 69 -22.09 2.42 -20.52
CA SER A 69 -21.03 3.08 -21.29
C SER A 69 -21.01 4.61 -21.10
N LEU A 70 -22.16 5.19 -20.75
CA LEU A 70 -22.33 6.65 -20.56
C LEU A 70 -21.41 7.27 -19.47
N PRO A 71 -21.22 6.65 -18.29
CA PRO A 71 -20.29 7.17 -17.28
C PRO A 71 -18.84 7.17 -17.76
N ILE A 72 -18.47 6.17 -18.60
CA ILE A 72 -17.12 6.02 -19.14
C ILE A 72 -16.84 7.18 -20.10
N LEU A 73 -17.69 7.39 -21.11
CA LEU A 73 -17.55 8.51 -22.06
C LEU A 73 -17.50 9.87 -21.34
N THR A 74 -18.37 10.06 -20.34
CA THR A 74 -18.40 11.27 -19.52
C THR A 74 -17.04 11.56 -18.85
N ARG A 75 -16.39 10.53 -18.29
CA ARG A 75 -15.05 10.66 -17.67
C ARG A 75 -13.98 11.03 -18.68
N GLY A 76 -14.03 10.46 -19.88
CA GLY A 76 -13.13 10.81 -20.97
C GLY A 76 -13.24 12.28 -21.38
N CYS A 77 -14.46 12.77 -21.62
CA CYS A 77 -14.69 14.18 -21.94
C CYS A 77 -14.28 15.12 -20.79
N LEU A 78 -14.57 14.76 -19.54
CA LEU A 78 -14.10 15.53 -18.37
C LEU A 78 -12.57 15.61 -18.34
N TYR A 79 -11.89 14.50 -18.59
CA TYR A 79 -10.43 14.49 -18.65
C TYR A 79 -9.93 15.44 -19.75
N GLY A 80 -10.46 15.33 -20.96
CA GLY A 80 -10.12 16.24 -22.07
C GLY A 80 -10.30 17.71 -21.72
N TYR A 81 -11.39 18.05 -21.06
CA TYR A 81 -11.63 19.42 -20.57
C TYR A 81 -10.55 19.90 -19.59
N LEU A 82 -10.14 19.03 -18.66
CA LEU A 82 -9.18 19.36 -17.61
C LEU A 82 -7.74 19.44 -18.11
N THR A 83 -7.43 18.78 -19.22
CA THR A 83 -6.06 18.65 -19.74
C THR A 83 -5.78 19.47 -20.99
N ASP A 84 -6.77 19.74 -21.83
CA ASP A 84 -6.57 20.48 -23.08
C ASP A 84 -6.65 22.00 -22.84
N GLU A 85 -5.50 22.67 -22.92
CA GLU A 85 -5.43 24.12 -22.77
C GLU A 85 -5.99 24.87 -23.98
N SER A 86 -6.00 24.25 -25.16
CA SER A 86 -6.36 24.89 -26.44
C SER A 86 -7.83 24.73 -26.83
N ASP A 87 -8.50 23.66 -26.39
CA ASP A 87 -9.84 23.30 -26.89
C ASP A 87 -10.82 22.82 -25.80
N ASP A 88 -10.81 23.48 -24.63
CA ASP A 88 -11.76 23.15 -23.55
C ASP A 88 -13.25 23.34 -23.96
N ALA A 89 -13.50 24.22 -24.93
CA ALA A 89 -14.83 24.52 -25.45
C ALA A 89 -15.44 23.30 -26.15
N LYS A 90 -14.64 22.58 -26.96
CA LYS A 90 -15.05 21.33 -27.60
C LYS A 90 -15.52 20.30 -26.58
N TYR A 91 -14.70 20.00 -25.56
CA TYR A 91 -15.07 18.96 -24.59
C TYR A 91 -16.26 19.35 -23.74
N PHE A 92 -16.41 20.64 -23.40
CA PHE A 92 -17.62 21.11 -22.74
C PHE A 92 -18.86 20.90 -23.61
N TYR A 93 -18.75 21.14 -24.90
CA TYR A 93 -19.85 20.92 -25.83
C TYR A 93 -20.18 19.44 -26.01
N LEU A 94 -19.18 18.55 -26.04
CA LEU A 94 -19.41 17.10 -26.02
C LEU A 94 -20.17 16.64 -24.76
N LEU A 95 -19.81 17.19 -23.60
CA LEU A 95 -20.54 16.94 -22.36
C LEU A 95 -22.01 17.38 -22.43
N LYS A 96 -22.31 18.50 -23.12
CA LYS A 96 -23.70 18.92 -23.35
C LYS A 96 -24.49 17.90 -24.16
N ILE A 97 -23.95 17.37 -25.26
CA ILE A 97 -24.64 16.37 -26.08
C ILE A 97 -24.97 15.12 -25.27
N LEU A 98 -24.00 14.66 -24.48
CA LEU A 98 -24.19 13.49 -23.61
C LEU A 98 -25.37 13.72 -22.67
N ALA A 99 -25.53 14.94 -22.17
CA ALA A 99 -26.63 15.31 -21.31
C ALA A 99 -27.96 15.56 -22.03
N GLU A 100 -27.95 16.03 -23.28
CA GLU A 100 -29.17 16.15 -24.11
C GLU A 100 -29.80 14.79 -24.41
N LYS A 101 -29.00 13.71 -24.45
CA LYS A 101 -29.48 12.34 -24.68
C LYS A 101 -30.11 11.73 -23.43
N GLU A 102 -29.41 11.78 -22.30
CA GLU A 102 -29.94 11.40 -21.00
C GLU A 102 -29.51 12.45 -19.96
N GLU A 103 -30.47 13.06 -19.27
CA GLU A 103 -30.22 14.07 -18.22
C GLU A 103 -29.31 13.53 -17.10
N ILE A 104 -29.27 12.20 -16.94
CA ILE A 104 -28.39 11.47 -16.04
C ILE A 104 -26.88 11.70 -16.35
N SER A 105 -26.48 12.08 -17.56
CA SER A 105 -25.07 12.35 -17.87
C SER A 105 -24.48 13.50 -17.06
N TRP A 106 -25.27 14.55 -16.75
CA TRP A 106 -24.82 15.60 -15.84
C TRP A 106 -24.55 15.06 -14.42
N THR A 107 -25.33 14.06 -14.01
CA THR A 107 -25.12 13.33 -12.76
C THR A 107 -23.79 12.59 -12.80
N HIS A 108 -23.49 11.85 -13.88
CA HIS A 108 -22.21 11.15 -14.03
C HIS A 108 -21.01 12.12 -14.06
N LEU A 109 -21.15 13.28 -14.70
CA LEU A 109 -20.12 14.32 -14.71
C LEU A 109 -19.85 14.82 -13.29
N CYS A 110 -20.91 15.24 -12.58
CA CYS A 110 -20.78 15.76 -11.23
C CYS A 110 -20.24 14.70 -10.26
N VAL A 111 -20.64 13.42 -10.38
CA VAL A 111 -20.08 12.32 -9.58
C VAL A 111 -18.59 12.16 -9.85
N SER A 112 -18.16 12.20 -11.11
CA SER A 112 -16.74 12.07 -11.48
C SER A 112 -15.91 13.28 -11.01
N MET A 113 -16.46 14.50 -11.11
CA MET A 113 -15.84 15.71 -10.55
C MET A 113 -15.72 15.61 -9.03
N ASN A 114 -16.77 15.15 -8.34
CA ASN A 114 -16.75 14.99 -6.89
C ASN A 114 -15.72 13.96 -6.43
N GLN A 115 -15.57 12.86 -7.17
CA GLN A 115 -14.50 11.89 -6.91
C GLN A 115 -13.11 12.52 -7.03
N LEU A 116 -12.86 13.34 -8.06
CA LEU A 116 -11.60 14.09 -8.17
C LEU A 116 -11.40 15.06 -7.02
N ILE A 117 -12.45 15.82 -6.65
CA ILE A 117 -12.38 16.84 -5.62
C ILE A 117 -12.11 16.23 -4.24
N LEU A 118 -12.86 15.19 -3.87
CA LEU A 118 -12.79 14.60 -2.54
C LEU A 118 -11.53 13.76 -2.35
N ASP A 119 -11.14 12.99 -3.37
CA ASP A 119 -10.02 12.04 -3.23
C ASP A 119 -8.69 12.58 -3.74
N HIS A 120 -8.67 13.48 -4.72
CA HIS A 120 -7.44 13.83 -5.44
C HIS A 120 -7.17 15.33 -5.59
N PHE A 121 -8.01 16.23 -5.07
CA PHE A 121 -7.80 17.68 -5.23
C PHE A 121 -6.46 18.15 -4.69
N TYR A 122 -6.05 17.57 -3.55
CA TYR A 122 -4.75 17.83 -2.95
C TYR A 122 -3.58 17.24 -3.76
N LEU A 123 -3.83 16.49 -4.84
CA LEU A 123 -2.83 16.01 -5.79
C LEU A 123 -2.84 16.81 -7.09
N LEU A 124 -3.97 17.39 -7.49
CA LEU A 124 -4.09 18.17 -8.73
C LEU A 124 -3.12 19.35 -8.78
N ASN A 125 -2.56 19.60 -9.96
CA ASN A 125 -1.76 20.78 -10.24
C ASN A 125 -2.64 22.06 -10.34
N VAL A 126 -2.02 23.24 -10.27
CA VAL A 126 -2.76 24.50 -10.25
C VAL A 126 -3.59 24.75 -11.53
N PRO A 127 -3.06 24.56 -12.76
CA PRO A 127 -3.85 24.73 -13.98
C PRO A 127 -5.11 23.86 -14.02
N THR A 128 -5.02 22.59 -13.61
CA THR A 128 -6.16 21.68 -13.57
C THR A 128 -7.18 22.08 -12.51
N ARG A 129 -6.74 22.59 -11.35
CA ARG A 129 -7.64 23.18 -10.36
C ARG A 129 -8.40 24.37 -10.97
N ILE A 130 -7.72 25.27 -11.67
CA ILE A 130 -8.35 26.42 -12.34
C ILE A 130 -9.39 25.96 -13.37
N LYS A 131 -9.04 24.97 -14.21
CA LYS A 131 -9.99 24.38 -15.17
C LYS A 131 -11.21 23.79 -14.47
N LEU A 132 -11.04 23.13 -13.32
CA LEU A 132 -12.17 22.60 -12.55
C LEU A 132 -13.12 23.71 -12.06
N PHE A 133 -12.60 24.84 -11.57
CA PHE A 133 -13.41 26.03 -11.24
C PHE A 133 -14.11 26.61 -12.47
N SER A 134 -13.41 26.70 -13.60
CA SER A 134 -13.98 27.15 -14.86
C SER A 134 -15.13 26.25 -15.33
N LEU A 135 -14.99 24.92 -15.21
CA LEU A 135 -16.05 23.98 -15.54
C LEU A 135 -17.28 24.18 -14.64
N ILE A 136 -17.08 24.35 -13.34
CA ILE A 136 -18.17 24.64 -12.40
C ILE A 136 -18.89 25.94 -12.80
N ASN A 137 -18.16 27.00 -13.13
CA ASN A 137 -18.75 28.25 -13.62
C ASN A 137 -19.60 28.05 -14.88
N ARG A 138 -19.12 27.23 -15.83
CA ARG A 138 -19.90 26.91 -17.04
C ARG A 138 -21.16 26.11 -16.71
N LEU A 139 -21.09 25.14 -15.78
CA LEU A 139 -22.28 24.37 -15.35
C LEU A 139 -23.32 25.24 -14.63
N VAL A 140 -22.88 26.25 -13.89
CA VAL A 140 -23.78 27.26 -13.28
C VAL A 140 -24.50 28.07 -14.37
N ASN A 141 -23.79 28.48 -15.42
CA ASN A 141 -24.39 29.18 -16.56
C ASN A 141 -25.43 28.33 -17.30
N GLU A 142 -25.20 27.02 -17.41
CA GLU A 142 -26.15 26.07 -17.99
C GLU A 142 -27.30 25.68 -17.05
N ASN A 143 -27.34 26.24 -15.83
CA ASN A 143 -28.36 25.98 -14.83
C ASN A 143 -28.46 24.48 -14.42
N VAL A 144 -27.32 23.79 -14.34
CA VAL A 144 -27.24 22.36 -14.00
C VAL A 144 -27.39 22.17 -12.49
N MET A 145 -28.60 21.90 -12.03
CA MET A 145 -28.95 21.93 -10.59
C MET A 145 -28.12 20.99 -9.70
N ILE A 146 -27.75 19.81 -10.21
CA ILE A 146 -26.97 18.81 -9.43
C ILE A 146 -25.53 19.26 -9.11
N VAL A 147 -25.02 20.30 -9.80
CA VAL A 147 -23.68 20.86 -9.55
C VAL A 147 -23.56 21.47 -8.16
N THR A 148 -24.68 21.78 -7.49
CA THR A 148 -24.70 22.36 -6.14
C THR A 148 -23.82 21.58 -5.15
N LYS A 149 -23.86 20.24 -5.17
CA LYS A 149 -23.01 19.41 -4.29
C LYS A 149 -21.53 19.53 -4.65
N THR A 150 -21.22 19.64 -5.94
CA THR A 150 -19.87 19.83 -6.46
C THR A 150 -19.28 21.18 -6.07
N ILE A 151 -20.09 22.24 -6.08
CA ILE A 151 -19.70 23.57 -5.57
C ILE A 151 -19.32 23.49 -4.09
N VAL A 152 -20.16 22.86 -3.27
CA VAL A 152 -19.86 22.72 -1.83
C VAL A 152 -18.60 21.88 -1.60
N ASN A 153 -18.43 20.79 -2.34
CA ASN A 153 -17.25 19.93 -2.22
C ASN A 153 -15.96 20.64 -2.65
N ILE A 154 -15.99 21.50 -3.69
CA ILE A 154 -14.79 22.25 -4.08
C ILE A 154 -14.41 23.30 -3.03
N PHE A 155 -15.40 23.93 -2.37
CA PHE A 155 -15.14 24.81 -1.22
C PHE A 155 -14.52 24.02 -0.06
N HIS A 156 -15.04 22.82 0.20
CA HIS A 156 -14.55 21.92 1.24
C HIS A 156 -13.11 21.45 1.02
N ALA A 157 -12.67 21.31 -0.24
CA ALA A 157 -11.32 20.85 -0.57
C ALA A 157 -10.22 21.88 -0.28
N ILE A 158 -10.56 23.17 -0.13
CA ILE A 158 -9.60 24.25 0.09
C ILE A 158 -9.13 24.26 1.55
N CYS A 159 -7.81 24.14 1.75
CA CYS A 159 -7.17 24.23 3.07
C CYS A 159 -6.23 25.45 3.09
N GLY A 160 -6.38 26.35 4.07
CA GLY A 160 -5.58 27.57 4.12
C GLY A 160 -4.11 27.32 4.46
N LYS A 161 -3.83 26.35 5.32
CA LYS A 161 -2.47 26.04 5.78
C LYS A 161 -2.06 24.60 5.47
N ASP A 162 -1.28 24.44 4.40
CA ASP A 162 -0.47 23.27 4.10
C ASP A 162 0.93 23.79 3.75
N ASN A 163 1.92 23.57 4.63
CA ASN A 163 3.29 24.09 4.45
C ASN A 163 3.90 23.72 3.09
N LYS A 164 3.44 22.65 2.44
CA LYS A 164 3.94 22.21 1.13
C LYS A 164 3.23 22.88 -0.04
N ARG A 165 1.98 23.34 0.13
CA ARG A 165 1.10 23.78 -0.97
C ARG A 165 0.42 25.12 -0.73
N GLU A 166 0.87 25.90 0.24
CA GLU A 166 0.32 27.21 0.57
C GLU A 166 0.18 28.12 -0.67
N LYS A 167 1.21 28.20 -1.52
CA LYS A 167 1.18 28.98 -2.76
C LYS A 167 0.15 28.47 -3.78
N ASP A 168 -0.02 27.16 -3.89
CA ASP A 168 -0.98 26.54 -4.80
C ASP A 168 -2.42 26.78 -4.31
N ASN A 169 -2.64 26.66 -3.00
CA ASN A 169 -3.92 26.93 -2.37
C ASN A 169 -4.28 28.41 -2.51
N PHE A 170 -3.32 29.32 -2.35
CA PHE A 170 -3.54 30.76 -2.58
C PHE A 170 -4.02 31.05 -4.01
N LYS A 171 -3.35 30.50 -5.03
CA LYS A 171 -3.79 30.67 -6.43
C LYS A 171 -5.20 30.09 -6.66
N THR A 172 -5.49 28.96 -6.04
CA THR A 172 -6.80 28.31 -6.11
C THR A 172 -7.90 29.17 -5.46
N CYS A 173 -7.58 29.89 -4.38
CA CYS A 173 -8.52 30.79 -3.72
C CYS A 173 -8.90 32.02 -4.56
N ASN A 174 -8.06 32.45 -5.52
CA ASN A 174 -8.45 33.51 -6.45
C ASN A 174 -9.60 33.04 -7.36
N GLU A 175 -9.55 31.80 -7.85
CA GLU A 175 -10.64 31.21 -8.63
C GLU A 175 -11.91 31.01 -7.81
N LEU A 176 -11.76 30.68 -6.52
CA LEU A 176 -12.89 30.68 -5.58
C LEU A 176 -13.57 32.06 -5.57
N CYS A 177 -12.82 33.15 -5.47
CA CYS A 177 -13.39 34.50 -5.44
C CYS A 177 -14.19 34.81 -6.70
N VAL A 178 -13.69 34.42 -7.88
CA VAL A 178 -14.40 34.56 -9.15
C VAL A 178 -15.71 33.78 -9.14
N LEU A 179 -15.69 32.51 -8.72
CA LEU A 179 -16.89 31.68 -8.61
C LEU A 179 -17.92 32.25 -7.61
N LEU A 180 -17.47 32.79 -6.48
CA LEU A 180 -18.38 33.40 -5.50
C LEU A 180 -19.07 34.66 -6.04
N LEU A 181 -18.33 35.53 -6.72
CA LEU A 181 -18.90 36.72 -7.36
C LEU A 181 -19.90 36.33 -8.45
N HIS A 182 -19.58 35.29 -9.24
CA HIS A 182 -20.48 34.78 -10.25
C HIS A 182 -21.77 34.21 -9.64
N LEU A 183 -21.66 33.38 -8.59
CA LEU A 183 -22.83 32.83 -7.89
C LEU A 183 -23.75 33.92 -7.33
N LYS A 184 -23.19 35.02 -6.81
CA LYS A 184 -23.96 36.17 -6.32
C LYS A 184 -24.76 36.86 -7.42
N GLN A 185 -24.20 36.94 -8.62
CA GLN A 185 -24.83 37.62 -9.78
C GLN A 185 -25.74 36.70 -10.58
N SER A 186 -25.56 35.38 -10.49
CA SER A 186 -26.30 34.40 -11.29
C SER A 186 -27.73 34.17 -10.81
N ASP A 187 -28.67 33.99 -11.75
CA ASP A 187 -30.05 33.56 -11.44
C ASP A 187 -30.15 32.12 -10.95
N PHE A 188 -29.09 31.31 -11.11
CA PHE A 188 -28.98 29.95 -10.58
C PHE A 188 -29.35 29.88 -9.10
N CYS A 189 -28.88 30.88 -8.35
CA CYS A 189 -29.10 31.08 -6.92
C CYS A 189 -30.53 31.52 -6.53
N ASN A 190 -31.35 31.92 -7.50
CA ASN A 190 -32.73 32.37 -7.31
C ASN A 190 -33.76 31.35 -7.85
N SER A 191 -33.31 30.25 -8.45
CA SER A 191 -34.18 29.25 -9.05
C SER A 191 -34.95 28.47 -7.99
N SER A 192 -36.27 28.68 -7.93
CA SER A 192 -37.20 27.93 -7.05
C SER A 192 -37.20 26.41 -7.30
N LYS A 193 -36.61 25.97 -8.41
CA LYS A 193 -36.48 24.55 -8.77
C LYS A 193 -35.32 23.85 -8.04
N ASN A 194 -34.36 24.58 -7.45
CA ASN A 194 -33.26 23.93 -6.74
C ASN A 194 -33.68 23.50 -5.32
N LYS A 195 -33.89 22.20 -5.12
CA LYS A 195 -34.13 21.67 -3.78
C LYS A 195 -32.89 21.73 -2.89
N ASP A 196 -31.69 21.84 -3.47
CA ASP A 196 -30.42 21.82 -2.76
C ASP A 196 -29.84 23.24 -2.49
N ILE A 197 -30.54 24.32 -2.86
CA ILE A 197 -30.07 25.71 -2.62
C ILE A 197 -29.85 26.00 -1.14
N CYS A 198 -30.76 25.53 -0.26
CA CYS A 198 -30.61 25.70 1.18
C CYS A 198 -29.30 25.05 1.67
N PHE A 199 -29.01 23.84 1.17
CA PHE A 199 -27.77 23.12 1.47
C PHE A 199 -26.52 23.86 0.96
N LEU A 200 -26.60 24.49 -0.21
CA LEU A 200 -25.51 25.32 -0.76
C LEU A 200 -25.15 26.45 0.19
N TYR A 201 -26.12 27.30 0.56
CA TYR A 201 -25.84 28.50 1.35
C TYR A 201 -25.41 28.16 2.77
N THR A 202 -26.13 27.25 3.43
CA THR A 202 -25.84 26.88 4.82
C THR A 202 -24.45 26.25 4.94
N THR A 203 -24.08 25.33 4.05
CA THR A 203 -22.76 24.68 4.10
C THR A 203 -21.64 25.62 3.65
N SER A 204 -21.89 26.45 2.62
CA SER A 204 -20.91 27.45 2.16
C SER A 204 -20.63 28.47 3.25
N LEU A 205 -21.65 28.92 3.99
CA LEU A 205 -21.47 29.88 5.07
C LEU A 205 -20.51 29.34 6.15
N VAL A 206 -20.65 28.07 6.53
CA VAL A 206 -19.74 27.43 7.50
C VAL A 206 -18.32 27.36 6.93
N ILE A 207 -18.13 26.80 5.73
CA ILE A 207 -16.80 26.59 5.13
C ILE A 207 -16.10 27.93 4.86
N LEU A 208 -16.80 28.91 4.27
CA LEU A 208 -16.25 30.22 3.94
C LEU A 208 -15.94 31.04 5.19
N SER A 209 -16.73 30.90 6.26
CA SER A 209 -16.39 31.55 7.55
C SER A 209 -15.05 31.05 8.11
N ARG A 210 -14.75 29.74 8.00
CA ARG A 210 -13.43 29.18 8.35
C ARG A 210 -12.34 29.78 7.47
N ILE A 211 -12.50 29.71 6.14
CA ILE A 211 -11.49 30.19 5.18
C ILE A 211 -11.19 31.67 5.40
N LEU A 212 -12.22 32.49 5.57
CA LEU A 212 -12.06 33.93 5.84
C LEU A 212 -11.24 34.19 7.10
N MET A 213 -11.43 33.39 8.15
CA MET A 213 -10.67 33.50 9.39
C MET A 213 -9.23 33.01 9.30
N GLU A 214 -8.94 31.99 8.47
CA GLU A 214 -7.56 31.51 8.24
C GLU A 214 -6.69 32.61 7.65
N TYR A 215 -7.24 33.34 6.70
CA TYR A 215 -6.53 34.40 6.01
C TYR A 215 -6.65 35.77 6.68
N ALA A 216 -7.50 35.93 7.71
CA ALA A 216 -7.82 37.22 8.35
C ALA A 216 -6.57 38.07 8.71
N LYS A 217 -5.45 37.44 9.08
CA LYS A 217 -4.20 38.12 9.48
C LYS A 217 -3.19 38.40 8.37
N ALA A 218 -3.44 37.98 7.13
CA ALA A 218 -2.42 38.10 6.08
C ALA A 218 -2.34 39.48 5.40
N GLU A 219 -1.15 39.81 4.90
CA GLU A 219 -0.76 41.13 4.39
C GLU A 219 -0.81 41.23 2.85
N ASN A 220 -1.15 42.43 2.34
CA ASN A 220 -1.13 42.90 0.94
C ASN A 220 -1.82 42.05 -0.14
N SER A 221 -1.29 40.88 -0.53
CA SER A 221 -1.85 40.10 -1.66
C SER A 221 -3.17 39.40 -1.34
N GLU A 222 -3.52 39.26 -0.06
CA GLU A 222 -4.69 38.49 0.37
C GLU A 222 -5.94 39.35 0.64
N ILE A 223 -5.83 40.68 0.55
CA ILE A 223 -6.91 41.61 0.88
C ILE A 223 -8.09 41.46 -0.11
N ALA A 224 -7.80 41.34 -1.42
CA ALA A 224 -8.83 41.18 -2.43
C ALA A 224 -9.67 39.91 -2.21
N MET A 225 -9.00 38.81 -1.85
CA MET A 225 -9.65 37.54 -1.53
C MET A 225 -10.59 37.65 -0.32
N LYS A 226 -10.14 38.34 0.74
CA LYS A 226 -11.00 38.60 1.92
C LYS A 226 -12.26 39.37 1.54
N SER A 227 -12.14 40.38 0.68
CA SER A 227 -13.28 41.19 0.23
C SER A 227 -14.32 40.33 -0.47
N SER A 228 -13.93 39.53 -1.45
CA SER A 228 -14.89 38.71 -2.21
C SER A 228 -15.58 37.65 -1.35
N ILE A 229 -14.84 36.98 -0.45
CA ILE A 229 -15.44 36.00 0.48
C ILE A 229 -16.39 36.71 1.45
N ALA A 230 -15.98 37.84 2.03
CA ALA A 230 -16.82 38.62 2.94
C ALA A 230 -18.08 39.13 2.23
N GLU A 231 -17.99 39.63 1.00
CA GLU A 231 -19.12 40.08 0.21
C GLU A 231 -20.14 38.97 -0.07
N PHE A 232 -19.68 37.74 -0.35
CA PHE A 232 -20.58 36.62 -0.55
C PHE A 232 -21.25 36.16 0.75
N ILE A 233 -20.51 36.18 1.87
CA ILE A 233 -21.08 35.94 3.20
C ILE A 233 -22.15 36.99 3.53
N VAL A 234 -21.86 38.27 3.27
CA VAL A 234 -22.84 39.36 3.46
C VAL A 234 -24.08 39.12 2.60
N PHE A 235 -23.92 38.74 1.33
CA PHE A 235 -25.04 38.40 0.45
C PHE A 235 -25.92 37.28 1.03
N ILE A 236 -25.32 36.20 1.54
CA ILE A 236 -26.08 35.12 2.21
C ILE A 236 -26.83 35.67 3.43
N LEU A 237 -26.16 36.48 4.25
CA LEU A 237 -26.71 37.03 5.48
C LEU A 237 -27.82 38.05 5.24
N THR A 238 -27.83 38.79 4.13
CA THR A 238 -28.83 39.83 3.86
C THR A 238 -29.94 39.38 2.92
N GLU A 239 -29.59 38.70 1.83
CA GLU A 239 -30.54 38.35 0.76
C GLU A 239 -31.11 36.93 0.90
N LYS A 240 -30.43 36.05 1.63
CA LYS A 240 -30.80 34.62 1.78
C LYS A 240 -31.10 34.24 3.23
N THR A 241 -31.57 35.21 4.01
CA THR A 241 -31.96 35.07 5.43
C THR A 241 -32.92 33.91 5.67
N ASN A 242 -33.86 33.67 4.74
CA ASN A 242 -34.89 32.65 4.88
C ASN A 242 -34.35 31.21 4.96
N GLU A 243 -33.13 30.97 4.46
CA GLU A 243 -32.52 29.65 4.46
C GLU A 243 -31.72 29.35 5.74
N LEU A 244 -31.32 30.38 6.47
CA LEU A 244 -30.41 30.28 7.63
C LEU A 244 -30.97 29.50 8.82
N PRO A 245 -32.27 29.56 9.18
CA PRO A 245 -32.77 28.87 10.37
C PRO A 245 -32.61 27.35 10.36
N VAL A 246 -32.39 26.73 9.19
CA VAL A 246 -32.15 25.28 9.07
C VAL A 246 -30.84 24.86 9.75
N MET A 247 -29.88 25.78 9.89
CA MET A 247 -28.58 25.51 10.52
C MET A 247 -28.67 25.25 12.03
N GLY A 248 -29.75 25.67 12.68
CA GLY A 248 -29.89 25.58 14.13
C GLY A 248 -28.77 26.34 14.86
N ARG A 249 -28.25 25.74 15.94
CA ARG A 249 -27.21 26.34 16.77
C ARG A 249 -25.86 26.59 16.09
N GLU A 250 -25.60 25.93 14.96
CA GLU A 250 -24.40 26.19 14.14
C GLU A 250 -24.40 27.62 13.60
N LEU A 251 -25.57 28.20 13.32
CA LEU A 251 -25.70 29.58 12.84
C LEU A 251 -25.07 30.57 13.82
N PHE A 252 -25.35 30.40 15.11
CA PHE A 252 -24.83 31.27 16.15
C PHE A 252 -23.33 31.06 16.37
N LEU A 253 -22.82 29.84 16.14
CA LEU A 253 -21.37 29.58 16.15
C LEU A 253 -20.67 30.33 15.02
N VAL A 254 -21.25 30.30 13.81
CA VAL A 254 -20.78 31.06 12.66
C VAL A 254 -20.83 32.56 12.94
N PHE A 255 -21.93 33.07 13.48
CA PHE A 255 -22.06 34.49 13.85
C PHE A 255 -20.97 34.91 14.83
N LYS A 256 -20.71 34.10 15.85
CA LYS A 256 -19.65 34.36 16.83
C LYS A 256 -18.24 34.31 16.21
N THR A 257 -18.07 33.54 15.14
CA THR A 257 -16.80 33.46 14.40
C THR A 257 -16.59 34.73 13.58
N LEU A 258 -17.63 35.13 12.85
CA LEU A 258 -17.63 36.29 11.96
C LEU A 258 -17.70 37.63 12.71
N SER A 259 -18.17 37.66 13.96
CA SER A 259 -18.24 38.87 14.78
C SER A 259 -16.87 39.51 15.03
N LYS A 260 -15.77 38.79 14.76
CA LYS A 260 -14.40 39.33 14.79
C LYS A 260 -14.12 40.32 13.64
N ILE A 261 -14.96 40.34 12.61
CA ILE A 261 -14.86 41.23 11.45
C ILE A 261 -15.92 42.32 11.61
N ASN A 262 -15.48 43.57 11.81
CA ASN A 262 -16.35 44.68 12.20
C ASN A 262 -17.56 44.87 11.28
N ASP A 263 -17.36 44.84 9.96
CA ASP A 263 -18.43 45.11 8.98
C ASP A 263 -19.53 44.03 9.02
N ILE A 264 -19.12 42.76 9.14
CA ILE A 264 -20.04 41.63 9.24
C ILE A 264 -20.75 41.63 10.60
N ASN A 265 -20.05 42.00 11.66
CA ASN A 265 -20.61 42.10 13.00
C ASN A 265 -21.77 43.12 13.08
N VAL A 266 -21.68 44.24 12.36
CA VAL A 266 -22.78 45.20 12.25
C VAL A 266 -24.01 44.57 11.59
N ILE A 267 -23.82 43.77 10.55
CA ILE A 267 -24.91 43.09 9.83
C ILE A 267 -25.55 42.01 10.71
N ILE A 268 -24.75 41.20 11.41
CA ILE A 268 -25.23 40.22 12.38
C ILE A 268 -26.03 40.92 13.49
N GLY A 269 -25.53 42.05 14.01
CA GLY A 269 -26.24 42.85 15.01
C GLY A 269 -27.62 43.30 14.53
N LYS A 270 -27.73 43.75 13.27
CA LYS A 270 -29.01 44.09 12.65
C LYS A 270 -29.93 42.87 12.52
N LEU A 271 -29.42 41.74 12.03
CA LEU A 271 -30.20 40.50 11.87
C LEU A 271 -30.76 39.96 13.19
N LEU A 272 -30.04 40.11 14.29
CA LEU A 272 -30.50 39.68 15.62
C LEU A 272 -31.50 40.66 16.24
N GLN A 273 -31.53 41.91 15.77
CA GLN A 273 -32.49 42.93 16.21
C GLN A 273 -33.78 42.90 15.38
N THR A 274 -33.73 42.41 14.15
CA THR A 274 -34.90 42.30 13.27
C THR A 274 -35.61 40.95 13.44
N ASP A 275 -36.92 40.92 13.19
CA ASP A 275 -37.71 39.68 13.20
C ASP A 275 -37.53 38.83 11.93
N LEU A 276 -36.61 39.20 11.03
CA LEU A 276 -36.38 38.52 9.73
C LEU A 276 -36.08 37.02 9.89
N LEU A 277 -35.30 36.62 10.90
CA LEU A 277 -35.02 35.20 11.16
C LEU A 277 -36.25 34.44 11.71
N LYS A 278 -37.18 35.13 12.37
CA LYS A 278 -38.42 34.55 12.88
C LYS A 278 -39.44 34.39 11.76
N GLU A 279 -39.58 35.41 10.92
CA GLU A 279 -40.50 35.45 9.78
C GLU A 279 -40.16 34.39 8.72
N ALA A 280 -38.87 34.11 8.52
CA ALA A 280 -38.36 33.17 7.51
C ALA A 280 -39.07 31.80 7.45
N LYS A 281 -39.51 31.25 8.58
CA LYS A 281 -40.15 29.92 8.68
C LYS A 281 -41.20 29.81 9.80
N ASN A 282 -41.89 30.92 10.15
CA ASN A 282 -42.86 30.97 11.27
C ASN A 282 -42.27 30.48 12.60
N ILE A 283 -41.06 30.92 12.92
CA ILE A 283 -40.37 30.54 14.15
C ILE A 283 -40.76 31.52 15.25
N ALA A 284 -41.23 31.02 16.40
CA ALA A 284 -41.76 31.86 17.48
C ALA A 284 -40.66 32.70 18.16
N SER A 285 -39.47 32.14 18.33
CA SER A 285 -38.36 32.79 19.02
C SER A 285 -36.99 32.47 18.41
N LEU A 286 -35.99 33.33 18.65
CA LEU A 286 -34.61 33.04 18.28
C LEU A 286 -34.04 31.85 19.07
N ASP A 287 -34.58 31.59 20.26
CA ASP A 287 -34.24 30.43 21.10
C ASP A 287 -34.56 29.12 20.38
N ASP A 288 -35.68 29.04 19.65
CA ASP A 288 -36.04 27.83 18.89
C ASP A 288 -34.99 27.47 17.83
N ILE A 289 -34.25 28.45 17.30
CA ILE A 289 -33.12 28.22 16.39
C ILE A 289 -31.87 27.84 17.20
N ALA A 290 -31.59 28.57 18.28
CA ALA A 290 -30.37 28.40 19.06
C ALA A 290 -30.29 27.09 19.84
N PHE A 291 -31.43 26.52 20.25
CA PHE A 291 -31.47 25.23 20.94
C PHE A 291 -31.68 24.05 19.99
N LYS A 292 -31.93 24.30 18.70
CA LYS A 292 -32.05 23.27 17.68
C LYS A 292 -30.67 22.68 17.33
N PRO A 293 -30.52 21.34 17.32
CA PRO A 293 -29.26 20.68 16.97
C PRO A 293 -28.76 21.03 15.56
N SER A 294 -27.44 21.20 15.45
CA SER A 294 -26.75 21.28 14.17
C SER A 294 -26.85 19.94 13.42
N TYR A 295 -27.03 19.98 12.10
CA TYR A 295 -26.87 18.78 11.27
C TYR A 295 -25.42 18.28 11.36
N ILE A 296 -25.24 17.03 11.80
CA ILE A 296 -23.91 16.38 11.94
C ILE A 296 -23.06 16.53 10.69
N SER A 297 -23.68 16.40 9.50
CA SER A 297 -23.00 16.52 8.22
C SER A 297 -22.29 17.87 8.04
N SER A 298 -22.82 18.95 8.61
CA SER A 298 -22.25 20.29 8.50
C SER A 298 -20.90 20.35 9.22
N SER A 299 -20.81 19.82 10.44
CA SER A 299 -19.57 19.83 11.23
C SER A 299 -18.49 18.90 10.66
N THR A 300 -18.87 17.77 10.05
CA THR A 300 -17.88 16.88 9.42
C THR A 300 -17.34 17.42 8.09
N ARG A 301 -18.13 18.22 7.37
CA ARG A 301 -17.81 18.79 6.04
C ARG A 301 -17.05 20.12 6.10
N VAL A 302 -16.56 20.54 7.25
CA VAL A 302 -15.70 21.73 7.34
C VAL A 302 -14.22 21.39 7.12
N VAL A 303 -13.83 20.18 7.52
CA VAL A 303 -12.44 19.69 7.46
C VAL A 303 -12.20 18.93 6.15
N PRO A 304 -11.29 19.37 5.26
CA PRO A 304 -11.07 18.76 3.96
C PRO A 304 -10.88 17.24 4.03
N MET A 305 -11.41 16.50 3.05
CA MET A 305 -11.42 15.02 3.07
C MET A 305 -10.02 14.40 3.24
N HIS A 306 -8.99 14.95 2.58
CA HIS A 306 -7.61 14.49 2.75
C HIS A 306 -7.10 14.63 4.19
N LEU A 307 -7.52 15.69 4.89
CA LEU A 307 -7.16 15.95 6.28
C LEU A 307 -7.97 15.04 7.21
N SER A 308 -9.24 14.80 6.91
CA SER A 308 -10.08 13.81 7.59
C SER A 308 -9.47 12.40 7.54
N LYS A 309 -9.01 11.94 6.36
CA LYS A 309 -8.29 10.66 6.21
C LYS A 309 -7.03 10.61 7.10
N LYS A 310 -6.26 11.70 7.18
CA LYS A 310 -5.08 11.81 8.06
C LYS A 310 -5.45 11.80 9.55
N ILE A 311 -6.52 12.50 9.95
CA ILE A 311 -7.04 12.46 11.32
C ILE A 311 -7.45 11.04 11.69
N SER A 312 -8.16 10.34 10.80
CA SER A 312 -8.55 8.94 10.99
C SER A 312 -7.33 8.03 11.14
N PHE A 313 -6.31 8.21 10.30
CA PHE A 313 -5.04 7.50 10.43
C PHE A 313 -4.37 7.76 11.78
N VAL A 314 -4.18 9.03 12.19
CA VAL A 314 -3.57 9.38 13.48
C VAL A 314 -4.39 8.81 14.64
N CYS A 315 -5.72 8.94 14.62
CA CYS A 315 -6.61 8.37 15.63
C CYS A 315 -6.47 6.84 15.70
N SER A 316 -6.31 6.16 14.56
CA SER A 316 -6.20 4.70 14.52
C SER A 316 -4.97 4.18 15.29
N LEU A 317 -3.90 4.99 15.33
CA LEU A 317 -2.64 4.69 16.01
C LEU A 317 -2.64 5.04 17.51
N ILE A 318 -3.66 5.74 18.01
CA ILE A 318 -3.76 6.05 19.43
C ILE A 318 -4.18 4.78 20.18
N PRO A 319 -3.38 4.29 21.14
CA PRO A 319 -3.77 3.15 21.96
C PRO A 319 -5.01 3.49 22.80
N PRO A 320 -5.91 2.53 23.06
CA PRO A 320 -7.05 2.76 23.93
C PRO A 320 -6.58 3.05 25.38
N GLY A 321 -6.67 4.30 25.81
CA GLY A 321 -6.24 4.73 27.15
C GLY A 321 -5.63 6.14 27.15
N ILE A 322 -5.36 6.68 28.34
CA ILE A 322 -5.02 8.11 28.55
C ILE A 322 -3.50 8.41 28.48
N ASN A 323 -2.61 7.42 28.42
CA ASN A 323 -1.16 7.70 28.44
C ASN A 323 -0.49 7.48 27.06
N VAL A 324 0.00 8.58 26.49
CA VAL A 324 1.29 8.79 25.78
C VAL A 324 1.79 7.61 24.90
N ALA A 325 2.03 7.66 23.58
CA ALA A 325 1.90 8.66 22.53
C ALA A 325 2.25 8.02 21.16
N PRO A 326 1.47 8.21 20.09
CA PRO A 326 2.02 8.33 18.73
C PRO A 326 2.40 9.80 18.49
N MET A 327 3.26 10.37 19.35
CA MET A 327 3.62 11.81 19.33
C MET A 327 4.23 12.21 18.00
N ARG A 328 5.00 11.32 17.34
CA ARG A 328 5.62 11.63 16.05
C ARG A 328 4.58 11.98 14.99
N HIS A 329 3.51 11.20 14.89
CA HIS A 329 2.50 11.42 13.84
C HIS A 329 1.63 12.62 14.18
N MET A 330 1.32 12.83 15.47
CA MET A 330 0.63 14.03 15.92
C MET A 330 1.48 15.29 15.69
N ASN A 331 2.78 15.24 15.94
CA ASN A 331 3.70 16.35 15.69
C ASN A 331 3.79 16.66 14.19
N ILE A 332 3.96 15.64 13.34
CA ILE A 332 3.95 15.81 11.88
C ILE A 332 2.62 16.41 11.41
N PHE A 333 1.50 15.95 11.96
CA PHE A 333 0.17 16.47 11.65
C PHE A 333 0.02 17.93 12.09
N TYR A 334 0.40 18.24 13.34
CA TYR A 334 0.36 19.58 13.90
C TYR A 334 1.26 20.52 13.10
N GLU A 335 2.53 20.19 12.88
CA GLU A 335 3.49 21.03 12.18
C GLU A 335 3.06 21.34 10.75
N ASN A 336 2.55 20.35 10.00
CA ASN A 336 2.19 20.54 8.59
C ASN A 336 0.84 21.22 8.34
N TYR A 337 -0.14 21.04 9.25
CA TYR A 337 -1.53 21.44 8.99
C TYR A 337 -2.13 22.40 10.02
N ILE A 338 -1.71 22.32 11.30
CA ILE A 338 -2.41 23.01 12.40
C ILE A 338 -1.49 23.96 13.19
N SER A 339 -0.23 24.11 12.80
CA SER A 339 0.71 24.98 13.50
C SER A 339 0.48 26.45 13.18
N GLY A 340 0.65 27.34 14.16
CA GLY A 340 0.65 28.80 13.98
C GLY A 340 -0.73 29.48 13.96
N PRO A 341 -0.74 30.83 13.97
CA PRO A 341 -1.94 31.61 14.28
C PRO A 341 -3.07 31.49 13.25
N GLN A 342 -2.73 31.32 11.97
CA GLN A 342 -3.70 31.19 10.86
C GLN A 342 -4.47 29.86 10.89
N ALA A 343 -3.89 28.79 11.43
CA ALA A 343 -4.55 27.48 11.48
C ALA A 343 -5.43 27.26 12.71
N THR A 344 -5.56 28.27 13.58
CA THR A 344 -6.41 28.18 14.79
C THR A 344 -7.87 27.90 14.44
N SER A 345 -8.39 28.52 13.38
CA SER A 345 -9.76 28.25 12.90
C SER A 345 -9.91 26.80 12.48
N LEU A 346 -9.02 26.30 11.61
CA LEU A 346 -9.00 24.89 11.20
C LEU A 346 -8.88 23.94 12.40
N ALA A 347 -8.05 24.27 13.40
CA ALA A 347 -7.88 23.48 14.61
C ALA A 347 -9.20 23.31 15.39
N GLY A 348 -9.96 24.39 15.54
CA GLY A 348 -11.27 24.36 16.16
C GLY A 348 -12.25 23.47 15.40
N GLU A 349 -12.24 23.53 14.06
CA GLU A 349 -13.09 22.69 13.22
C GLU A 349 -12.64 21.22 13.23
N VAL A 350 -11.36 20.93 13.41
CA VAL A 350 -10.84 19.57 13.63
C VAL A 350 -11.37 18.98 14.92
N VAL A 351 -11.51 19.76 16.00
CA VAL A 351 -12.14 19.29 17.25
C VAL A 351 -13.59 18.85 16.98
N ARG A 352 -14.38 19.69 16.29
CA ARG A 352 -15.77 19.37 15.90
C ARG A 352 -15.82 18.11 15.03
N HIS A 353 -14.97 18.02 14.01
CA HIS A 353 -14.90 16.88 13.11
C HIS A 353 -14.61 15.57 13.88
N VAL A 354 -13.61 15.58 14.79
CA VAL A 354 -13.27 14.40 15.59
C VAL A 354 -14.40 14.00 16.54
N MET A 355 -15.12 14.96 17.11
CA MET A 355 -16.29 14.67 17.95
C MET A 355 -17.38 13.91 17.17
N TYR A 356 -17.65 14.32 15.92
CA TYR A 356 -18.80 13.88 15.14
C TYR A 356 -18.51 12.82 14.07
N SER A 357 -17.25 12.52 13.77
CA SER A 357 -16.89 11.53 12.77
C SER A 357 -17.28 10.12 13.19
N ARG A 358 -18.26 9.54 12.47
CA ARG A 358 -18.76 8.18 12.67
C ARG A 358 -17.69 7.13 12.36
N ASP A 359 -16.81 7.39 11.41
CA ASP A 359 -15.74 6.46 11.01
C ASP A 359 -14.73 6.16 12.15
N LEU A 360 -14.71 7.00 13.18
CA LEU A 360 -13.87 6.80 14.37
C LEU A 360 -14.54 5.91 15.44
N LEU A 361 -15.82 5.54 15.27
CA LEU A 361 -16.54 4.57 16.09
C LEU A 361 -16.12 3.15 15.67
N VAL A 362 -14.87 2.76 15.89
CA VAL A 362 -14.46 1.38 15.63
C VAL A 362 -15.13 0.45 16.64
N TYR A 363 -16.07 -0.34 16.13
CA TYR A 363 -16.72 -1.49 16.76
C TYR A 363 -15.66 -2.47 17.29
N GLY A 364 -15.43 -2.44 18.61
CA GLY A 364 -15.00 -3.66 19.30
C GLY A 364 -16.18 -4.60 19.33
N GLN A 365 -16.14 -5.67 18.53
CA GLN A 365 -17.05 -6.79 18.72
C GLN A 365 -16.83 -7.34 20.14
N ASN A 366 -17.93 -7.44 20.91
CA ASN A 366 -18.04 -8.14 22.19
C ASN A 366 -17.37 -7.52 23.42
N LYS A 367 -18.06 -6.55 24.06
CA LYS A 367 -18.49 -6.63 25.49
C LYS A 367 -19.22 -5.35 25.95
N PRO A 368 -20.50 -5.43 26.35
CA PRO A 368 -21.21 -4.33 27.00
C PRO A 368 -21.10 -4.48 28.52
N SER A 369 -19.97 -4.09 29.12
CA SER A 369 -19.92 -3.89 30.58
C SER A 369 -18.65 -3.17 30.98
N ASN A 370 -18.81 -1.96 31.51
CA ASN A 370 -17.83 -1.18 32.25
C ASN A 370 -16.55 -0.82 31.48
N ILE A 371 -16.47 0.43 31.02
CA ILE A 371 -15.35 1.36 31.29
C ILE A 371 -15.51 2.62 30.41
N VAL A 372 -15.64 3.75 31.10
CA VAL A 372 -15.77 5.12 30.58
C VAL A 372 -14.46 5.69 30.00
N THR A 373 -13.40 4.89 29.80
CA THR A 373 -12.03 5.43 29.54
C THR A 373 -11.32 5.03 28.24
N HIS A 374 -11.97 4.42 27.24
CA HIS A 374 -11.29 4.00 26.00
C HIS A 374 -11.83 4.65 24.71
N ASP A 375 -12.08 5.97 24.73
CA ASP A 375 -12.49 6.72 23.54
C ASP A 375 -11.31 7.44 22.88
N LYS A 376 -10.82 6.91 21.74
CA LYS A 376 -9.66 7.45 21.01
C LYS A 376 -9.85 8.92 20.59
N ARG A 377 -11.10 9.36 20.42
CA ARG A 377 -11.44 10.76 20.07
C ARG A 377 -11.07 11.72 21.19
N VAL A 378 -11.34 11.32 22.44
CA VAL A 378 -10.99 12.11 23.64
C VAL A 378 -9.48 12.29 23.68
N SER A 379 -8.71 11.21 23.51
CA SER A 379 -7.25 11.27 23.50
C SER A 379 -6.72 12.19 22.39
N PHE A 380 -7.26 12.12 21.17
CA PHE A 380 -6.85 13.01 20.07
C PHE A 380 -7.13 14.49 20.40
N ILE A 381 -8.33 14.81 20.88
CA ILE A 381 -8.72 16.18 21.25
C ILE A 381 -7.78 16.71 22.35
N CYS A 382 -7.53 15.92 23.40
CA CYS A 382 -6.63 16.30 24.49
C CYS A 382 -5.19 16.49 24.00
N MET A 383 -4.68 15.63 23.10
CA MET A 383 -3.36 15.80 22.49
C MET A 383 -3.27 17.11 21.69
N LEU A 384 -4.29 17.42 20.88
CA LEU A 384 -4.33 18.66 20.10
C LEU A 384 -4.38 19.90 21.00
N MET A 385 -5.26 19.90 22.00
CA MET A 385 -5.41 20.98 22.97
C MET A 385 -4.10 21.21 23.76
N ASN A 386 -3.40 20.14 24.16
CA ASN A 386 -2.11 20.24 24.83
C ASN A 386 -1.01 20.81 23.92
N MET A 387 -1.04 20.55 22.61
CA MET A 387 -0.13 21.20 21.65
C MET A 387 -0.38 22.72 21.56
N PHE A 388 -1.65 23.16 21.62
CA PHE A 388 -1.97 24.59 21.63
C PHE A 388 -1.51 25.28 22.91
N ILE A 389 -1.67 24.63 24.06
CA ILE A 389 -1.13 25.11 25.34
C ILE A 389 0.40 25.22 25.25
N LYS A 390 1.08 24.16 24.81
CA LYS A 390 2.55 24.10 24.74
C LYS A 390 3.13 25.20 23.86
N ASN A 391 2.44 25.55 22.78
CA ASN A 391 2.90 26.55 21.80
C ASN A 391 2.29 27.94 22.00
N ASN A 392 1.69 28.24 23.17
CA ASN A 392 1.05 29.54 23.47
C ASN A 392 0.07 30.01 22.36
N SER A 393 -0.65 29.07 21.76
CA SER A 393 -1.65 29.32 20.73
C SER A 393 -3.04 29.53 21.36
N ASP A 394 -4.03 29.99 20.58
CA ASP A 394 -5.37 30.34 21.09
C ASP A 394 -6.18 29.10 21.48
N PHE A 395 -5.91 28.59 22.69
CA PHE A 395 -6.59 27.47 23.31
C PHE A 395 -8.09 27.74 23.53
N SER A 396 -8.45 29.01 23.80
CA SER A 396 -9.84 29.39 24.08
C SER A 396 -10.76 29.13 22.88
N TYR A 397 -10.24 29.30 21.66
CA TYR A 397 -10.96 29.01 20.43
C TYR A 397 -11.31 27.52 20.29
N LEU A 398 -10.37 26.61 20.60
CA LEU A 398 -10.61 25.17 20.54
C LEU A 398 -11.64 24.74 21.60
N VAL A 399 -11.52 25.28 22.82
CA VAL A 399 -12.50 25.03 23.89
C VAL A 399 -13.89 25.48 23.45
N GLN A 400 -14.01 26.65 22.82
CA GLN A 400 -15.29 27.17 22.36
C GLN A 400 -16.00 26.17 21.43
N ARG A 401 -15.26 25.44 20.58
CA ARG A 401 -15.79 24.44 19.64
C ARG A 401 -16.16 23.13 20.33
N LEU A 402 -15.38 22.74 21.34
CA LEU A 402 -15.65 21.58 22.16
C LEU A 402 -16.95 21.72 22.96
N VAL A 403 -17.19 22.89 23.56
CA VAL A 403 -18.27 23.10 24.54
C VAL A 403 -19.50 23.82 23.97
N TRP A 404 -19.53 24.15 22.68
CA TRP A 404 -20.62 24.92 22.10
C TRP A 404 -21.99 24.23 22.28
N ASP A 405 -22.11 22.97 21.84
CA ASP A 405 -23.40 22.28 21.84
C ASP A 405 -23.95 22.01 23.25
N ILE A 406 -23.08 21.80 24.23
CA ILE A 406 -23.50 21.53 25.61
C ILE A 406 -24.06 22.78 26.30
N CYS A 407 -23.74 23.98 25.81
CA CYS A 407 -24.32 25.24 26.30
C CYS A 407 -25.73 25.50 25.73
N PHE A 408 -26.13 24.79 24.68
CA PHE A 408 -27.42 24.91 24.00
C PHE A 408 -28.15 23.55 23.92
N TYR A 409 -27.91 22.67 24.90
CA TYR A 409 -28.49 21.34 24.94
C TYR A 409 -29.99 21.36 25.31
N ASN A 410 -30.82 20.64 24.56
CA ASN A 410 -32.25 20.48 24.86
C ASN A 410 -32.71 19.05 24.55
N GLU A 411 -33.09 18.28 25.57
CA GLU A 411 -33.44 16.85 25.43
C GLU A 411 -34.59 16.60 24.44
N ASN A 412 -35.56 17.52 24.34
CA ASN A 412 -36.69 17.37 23.42
C ASN A 412 -36.24 17.49 21.97
N PHE A 413 -35.45 18.51 21.63
CA PHE A 413 -34.95 18.66 20.27
C PHE A 413 -33.96 17.56 19.89
N GLU A 414 -33.10 17.12 20.82
CA GLU A 414 -32.15 16.03 20.57
C GLU A 414 -32.90 14.71 20.33
N SER A 415 -33.93 14.41 21.12
CA SER A 415 -34.73 13.21 20.90
C SER A 415 -35.52 13.26 19.59
N GLU A 416 -36.19 14.37 19.26
CA GLU A 416 -36.93 14.49 17.99
C GLU A 416 -36.02 14.40 16.76
N PHE A 417 -34.86 15.06 16.80
CA PHE A 417 -33.95 15.11 15.67
C PHE A 417 -33.31 13.75 15.36
N TYR A 418 -33.03 12.93 16.38
CA TYR A 418 -32.34 11.64 16.22
C TYR A 418 -33.23 10.40 16.35
N CYS A 419 -34.44 10.47 16.95
CA CYS A 419 -35.35 9.32 17.10
C CYS A 419 -36.13 8.94 15.84
N SER A 420 -36.02 9.69 14.75
CA SER A 420 -36.51 9.23 13.44
C SER A 420 -35.85 7.91 13.03
N ASP A 421 -34.66 7.61 13.56
CA ASP A 421 -33.92 6.37 13.34
C ASP A 421 -33.60 5.70 14.70
N LYS A 422 -34.52 4.86 15.20
CA LYS A 422 -34.45 4.25 16.56
C LYS A 422 -33.14 3.48 16.84
N GLN A 423 -32.43 3.04 15.81
CA GLN A 423 -31.14 2.35 15.95
C GLN A 423 -29.97 3.31 16.28
N ALA A 424 -30.08 4.61 15.98
CA ALA A 424 -29.01 5.58 16.13
C ALA A 424 -28.94 6.27 17.52
N ALA A 425 -29.99 6.17 18.33
CA ALA A 425 -30.08 6.89 19.61
C ALA A 425 -28.91 6.60 20.59
N PRO A 426 -28.43 5.34 20.78
CA PRO A 426 -27.30 5.06 21.67
C PRO A 426 -25.97 5.67 21.19
N GLU A 427 -25.78 5.78 19.87
CA GLU A 427 -24.58 6.37 19.29
C GLU A 427 -24.53 7.88 19.52
N HIS A 428 -25.69 8.55 19.46
CA HIS A 428 -25.79 9.99 19.70
C HIS A 428 -25.37 10.39 21.13
N PHE A 429 -25.87 9.69 22.15
CA PHE A 429 -25.46 9.96 23.53
C PHE A 429 -23.96 9.72 23.77
N LYS A 430 -23.33 8.80 23.03
CA LYS A 430 -21.87 8.63 23.06
C LYS A 430 -21.16 9.85 22.49
N LEU A 431 -21.65 10.47 21.41
CA LEU A 431 -21.08 11.70 20.84
C LEU A 431 -21.19 12.86 21.83
N LEU A 432 -22.37 13.06 22.41
CA LEU A 432 -22.63 14.10 23.41
C LEU A 432 -21.79 13.91 24.69
N SER A 433 -21.32 12.70 25.00
CA SER A 433 -20.46 12.46 26.18
C SER A 433 -19.02 13.00 26.03
N ILE A 434 -18.54 13.25 24.80
CA ILE A 434 -17.13 13.57 24.53
C ILE A 434 -16.67 14.86 25.24
N PRO A 435 -17.39 16.00 25.17
CA PRO A 435 -16.99 17.22 25.88
C PRO A 435 -16.82 16.99 27.38
N CYS A 436 -17.73 16.23 28.00
CA CYS A 436 -17.60 15.91 29.43
C CYS A 436 -16.38 15.04 29.72
N LYS A 437 -16.09 14.03 28.89
CA LYS A 437 -14.90 13.19 29.06
C LYS A 437 -13.61 14.01 28.95
N VAL A 438 -13.56 14.98 28.03
CA VAL A 438 -12.42 15.91 27.92
C VAL A 438 -12.33 16.81 29.16
N ILE A 439 -13.44 17.37 29.64
CA ILE A 439 -13.47 18.18 30.88
C ILE A 439 -12.96 17.37 32.07
N LEU A 440 -13.44 16.13 32.25
CA LEU A 440 -12.99 15.23 33.31
C LEU A 440 -11.51 14.88 33.19
N PHE A 441 -11.02 14.66 31.97
CA PHE A 441 -9.59 14.44 31.73
C PHE A 441 -8.78 15.65 32.22
N TYR A 442 -9.16 16.88 31.87
CA TYR A 442 -8.47 18.09 32.33
C TYR A 442 -8.61 18.28 33.85
N LEU A 443 -9.80 18.06 34.43
CA LEU A 443 -9.98 18.10 35.89
C LEU A 443 -9.02 17.15 36.61
N ASN A 444 -8.77 15.95 36.06
CA ASN A 444 -7.87 14.98 36.65
C ASN A 444 -6.39 15.28 36.38
N THR A 445 -6.02 15.71 35.17
CA THR A 445 -4.60 15.77 34.73
C THR A 445 -3.99 17.17 34.69
N ALA A 446 -4.80 18.20 34.48
CA ALA A 446 -4.31 19.54 34.19
C ALA A 446 -4.10 20.42 35.43
N GLN A 447 -3.42 21.54 35.24
CA GLN A 447 -3.27 22.59 36.24
C GLN A 447 -4.52 23.48 36.31
N THR A 448 -4.76 24.06 37.48
CA THR A 448 -5.88 24.99 37.79
C THR A 448 -6.12 26.07 36.72
N PRO A 449 -5.09 26.72 36.11
CA PRO A 449 -5.32 27.77 35.10
C PRO A 449 -6.01 27.27 33.82
N GLN A 450 -5.69 26.06 33.36
CA GLN A 450 -6.28 25.49 32.14
C GLN A 450 -7.75 25.13 32.34
N ILE A 451 -8.07 24.59 33.52
CA ILE A 451 -9.46 24.30 33.92
C ILE A 451 -10.25 25.60 34.07
N SER A 452 -9.67 26.64 34.69
CA SER A 452 -10.31 27.95 34.78
C SER A 452 -10.68 28.47 33.40
N LEU A 453 -9.73 28.41 32.46
CA LEU A 453 -9.94 28.87 31.10
C LEU A 453 -11.06 28.11 30.38
N ILE A 454 -11.20 26.80 30.61
CA ILE A 454 -12.31 26.01 30.04
C ILE A 454 -13.66 26.54 30.52
N PHE A 455 -13.81 26.74 31.83
CA PHE A 455 -15.06 27.23 32.41
C PHE A 455 -15.32 28.72 32.11
N ASP A 456 -14.27 29.54 32.04
CA ASP A 456 -14.38 30.94 31.63
C ASP A 456 -14.93 31.05 30.20
N VAL A 457 -14.54 30.15 29.29
CA VAL A 457 -15.12 30.07 27.93
C VAL A 457 -16.59 29.65 27.97
N ILE A 458 -16.96 28.65 28.79
CA ILE A 458 -18.38 28.24 28.96
C ILE A 458 -19.22 29.44 29.43
N PHE A 459 -18.74 30.17 30.45
CA PHE A 459 -19.40 31.36 30.95
C PHE A 459 -19.48 32.45 29.90
N GLN A 460 -18.41 32.68 29.15
CA GLN A 460 -18.39 33.67 28.08
C GLN A 460 -19.41 33.34 26.99
N ILE A 461 -19.60 32.06 26.64
CA ILE A 461 -20.63 31.64 25.68
C ILE A 461 -22.01 31.96 26.23
N CYS A 462 -22.33 31.49 27.44
CA CYS A 462 -23.64 31.68 28.08
C CYS A 462 -23.97 33.17 28.28
N ASP A 463 -23.00 33.96 28.75
CA ASP A 463 -23.17 35.40 29.00
C ASP A 463 -23.26 36.20 27.68
N SER A 464 -22.70 35.70 26.58
CA SER A 464 -22.74 36.40 25.28
C SER A 464 -24.07 36.30 24.55
N TYR A 465 -24.94 35.35 24.92
CA TYR A 465 -26.29 35.22 24.35
C TYR A 465 -27.25 36.21 25.04
N LYS A 466 -27.13 37.49 24.66
CA LYS A 466 -27.88 38.61 25.25
C LYS A 466 -29.39 38.47 24.97
N GLY A 467 -30.12 38.02 25.98
CA GLY A 467 -31.58 37.87 25.96
C GLY A 467 -32.07 36.74 26.86
N ASN A 468 -31.29 35.65 26.99
CA ASN A 468 -31.68 34.43 27.69
C ASN A 468 -30.47 33.63 28.24
N SER A 469 -29.46 34.31 28.82
CA SER A 469 -28.27 33.64 29.38
C SER A 469 -28.63 32.54 30.40
N VAL A 470 -29.70 32.75 31.17
CA VAL A 470 -30.28 31.78 32.10
C VAL A 470 -30.67 30.48 31.39
N ASN A 471 -31.22 30.53 30.17
CA ASN A 471 -31.59 29.34 29.40
C ASN A 471 -30.34 28.53 28.99
N CYS A 472 -29.24 29.20 28.61
CA CYS A 472 -27.99 28.52 28.29
C CYS A 472 -27.38 27.83 29.52
N TYR A 473 -27.40 28.50 30.67
CA TYR A 473 -26.97 27.88 31.93
C TYR A 473 -27.83 26.67 32.28
N ASN A 474 -29.16 26.83 32.27
CA ASN A 474 -30.09 25.72 32.53
C ASN A 474 -29.85 24.55 31.57
N SER A 475 -29.58 24.82 30.30
CA SER A 475 -29.28 23.80 29.29
C SER A 475 -28.01 23.01 29.60
N PHE A 476 -26.95 23.69 30.03
CA PHE A 476 -25.74 23.04 30.54
C PHE A 476 -26.03 22.18 31.78
N GLY A 477 -26.89 22.66 32.69
CA GLY A 477 -27.39 21.88 33.83
C GLY A 477 -28.14 20.61 33.41
N HIS A 478 -29.09 20.73 32.48
CA HIS A 478 -29.83 19.61 31.91
C HIS A 478 -28.89 18.57 31.26
N TYR A 479 -27.89 19.03 30.51
CA TYR A 479 -26.87 18.16 29.94
C TYR A 479 -26.15 17.32 31.02
N LEU A 480 -25.73 17.93 32.14
CA LEU A 480 -25.10 17.18 33.24
C LEU A 480 -26.05 16.14 33.86
N LYS A 481 -27.34 16.48 34.02
CA LYS A 481 -28.36 15.51 34.48
C LYS A 481 -28.50 14.32 33.54
N VAL A 482 -28.49 14.55 32.23
CA VAL A 482 -28.56 13.49 31.22
C VAL A 482 -27.31 12.60 31.26
N LEU A 483 -26.12 13.18 31.45
CA LEU A 483 -24.91 12.37 31.60
C LEU A 483 -24.94 11.48 32.84
N LYS A 484 -25.50 11.97 33.94
CA LYS A 484 -25.77 11.15 35.14
C LYS A 484 -26.74 10.01 34.80
N LYS A 485 -27.87 10.32 34.13
CA LYS A 485 -28.88 9.34 33.71
C LYS A 485 -28.26 8.20 32.87
N HIS A 486 -27.27 8.49 32.04
CA HIS A 486 -26.55 7.50 31.23
C HIS A 486 -25.25 6.96 31.86
N SER A 487 -25.03 7.18 33.16
CA SER A 487 -23.86 6.68 33.91
C SER A 487 -22.50 7.12 33.37
N PHE A 488 -22.42 8.26 32.69
CA PHE A 488 -21.13 8.86 32.28
C PHE A 488 -20.45 9.61 33.43
N ILE A 489 -21.24 10.12 34.38
CA ILE A 489 -20.80 10.75 35.63
C ILE A 489 -21.62 10.23 36.80
N LYS A 490 -21.07 10.22 38.03
CA LYS A 490 -21.81 9.79 39.22
C LYS A 490 -22.75 10.91 39.69
N GLU A 491 -22.24 12.11 39.91
CA GLU A 491 -23.03 13.29 40.25
C GLU A 491 -22.54 14.54 39.52
N PRO A 492 -23.44 15.46 39.09
CA PRO A 492 -23.05 16.75 38.52
C PRO A 492 -22.09 17.56 39.41
N LEU A 493 -22.26 17.45 40.73
CA LEU A 493 -21.38 18.05 41.73
C LEU A 493 -19.92 17.58 41.63
N ASP A 494 -19.65 16.38 41.11
CA ASP A 494 -18.28 15.88 40.92
C ASP A 494 -17.48 16.77 39.96
N ILE A 495 -18.17 17.36 38.98
CA ILE A 495 -17.59 18.34 38.05
C ILE A 495 -17.62 19.72 38.70
N LEU A 496 -18.77 20.17 39.20
CA LEU A 496 -18.96 21.56 39.64
C LEU A 496 -18.20 21.93 40.93
N GLU A 497 -17.94 20.96 41.82
CA GLU A 497 -17.19 21.16 43.07
C GLU A 497 -15.78 20.57 43.06
N HIS A 498 -15.29 20.10 41.91
CA HIS A 498 -13.98 19.49 41.78
C HIS A 498 -12.87 20.35 42.43
N GLY A 499 -11.90 19.72 43.10
CA GLY A 499 -10.88 20.40 43.91
C GLY A 499 -9.99 21.40 43.16
N LYS A 500 -9.93 21.30 41.84
CA LYS A 500 -9.16 22.21 40.96
C LYS A 500 -9.97 23.41 40.42
N ILE A 501 -11.25 23.52 40.77
CA ILE A 501 -12.07 24.68 40.37
C ILE A 501 -11.91 25.80 41.38
N THR A 502 -11.65 27.01 40.89
CA THR A 502 -11.48 28.21 41.72
C THR A 502 -12.79 28.59 42.43
N SER A 503 -12.67 29.25 43.59
CA SER A 503 -13.84 29.73 44.36
C SER A 503 -14.75 30.65 43.53
N THR A 504 -14.17 31.52 42.71
CA THR A 504 -14.89 32.42 41.79
C THR A 504 -15.76 31.68 40.78
N ILE A 505 -15.26 30.58 40.20
CA ILE A 505 -16.04 29.74 39.29
C ILE A 505 -17.17 29.02 40.04
N LYS A 506 -16.89 28.49 41.24
CA LYS A 506 -17.92 27.83 42.08
C LYS A 506 -19.05 28.78 42.46
N GLU A 507 -18.75 30.03 42.78
CA GLU A 507 -19.78 31.05 43.07
C GLU A 507 -20.65 31.37 41.86
N LYS A 508 -20.06 31.47 40.66
CA LYS A 508 -20.84 31.62 39.42
C LYS A 508 -21.78 30.42 39.21
N PHE A 509 -21.30 29.19 39.40
CA PHE A 509 -22.17 28.01 39.28
C PHE A 509 -23.30 28.01 40.30
N LYS A 510 -23.03 28.35 41.56
CA LYS A 510 -24.08 28.48 42.58
C LYS A 510 -25.13 29.51 42.20
N LYS A 511 -24.72 30.63 41.59
CA LYS A 511 -25.62 31.69 41.15
C LYS A 511 -26.54 31.25 40.02
N TYR A 512 -25.99 30.60 38.99
CA TYR A 512 -26.74 30.31 37.75
C TYR A 512 -27.35 28.90 37.70
N LEU A 513 -26.89 27.97 38.54
CA LEU A 513 -27.37 26.60 38.63
C LEU A 513 -27.70 26.20 40.08
N PRO A 514 -28.60 26.95 40.77
CA PRO A 514 -28.91 26.72 42.18
C PRO A 514 -29.50 25.33 42.45
N GLU A 515 -30.11 24.70 41.44
CA GLU A 515 -30.74 23.37 41.55
C GLU A 515 -29.77 22.24 41.93
N PHE A 516 -28.47 22.36 41.65
CA PHE A 516 -27.47 21.35 42.06
C PHE A 516 -26.92 21.59 43.46
N TYR A 517 -27.26 22.72 44.09
CA TYR A 517 -26.79 23.07 45.43
C TYR A 517 -27.99 23.06 46.37
N PRO A 518 -28.25 21.96 47.09
CA PRO A 518 -29.40 21.89 47.98
C PRO A 518 -29.30 22.99 49.04
N ASN A 519 -30.31 23.88 49.04
CA ASN A 519 -30.44 24.95 50.02
C ASN A 519 -30.39 24.35 51.43
N LYS A 520 -29.30 24.61 52.14
CA LYS A 520 -29.32 24.59 53.60
C LYS A 520 -30.28 25.70 54.03
N VAL A 521 -31.45 25.28 54.49
CA VAL A 521 -32.48 26.07 55.15
C VAL A 521 -31.84 27.04 56.16
N ASN A 522 -31.97 28.36 55.93
CA ASN A 522 -32.58 29.31 56.89
C ASN A 522 -32.69 30.75 56.31
N VAL A 523 -33.94 31.11 56.02
CA VAL A 523 -34.63 32.40 56.20
C VAL A 523 -33.79 33.65 56.53
N SER A 524 -33.85 34.67 55.67
CA SER A 524 -34.52 35.96 56.00
C SER A 524 -34.67 36.92 54.82
N LYS A 525 -35.95 37.19 54.50
CA LYS A 525 -36.63 38.37 53.92
C LYS A 525 -36.09 39.11 52.66
N PRO A 526 -37.00 39.46 51.72
CA PRO A 526 -36.73 40.35 50.60
C PRO A 526 -36.85 41.82 51.03
N THR A 527 -36.05 42.70 50.42
CA THR A 527 -36.30 44.15 50.44
C THR A 527 -36.30 44.70 49.03
N ASN A 528 -37.47 45.21 48.67
CA ASN A 528 -37.81 46.22 47.67
C ASN A 528 -36.64 47.07 47.15
N LEU A 529 -36.65 47.32 45.84
CA LEU A 529 -36.77 48.69 45.32
C LEU A 529 -37.39 48.66 43.92
N MET A 530 -38.54 49.32 43.83
CA MET A 530 -39.32 49.59 42.62
C MET A 530 -38.69 50.70 41.77
N MET A 531 -38.98 50.63 40.47
CA MET A 531 -39.24 51.71 39.50
C MET A 531 -38.16 52.80 39.29
N ASN A 532 -37.60 52.88 38.07
CA ASN A 532 -38.16 53.76 37.02
C ASN A 532 -37.42 53.67 35.67
N ASP A 533 -38.22 53.95 34.65
CA ASP A 533 -37.90 54.06 33.22
C ASP A 533 -36.84 55.12 32.88
N ASN A 534 -36.00 54.84 31.88
CA ASN A 534 -35.99 55.50 30.58
C ASN A 534 -34.64 55.36 29.86
N SER A 535 -34.74 55.01 28.58
CA SER A 535 -33.89 55.39 27.44
C SER A 535 -32.40 55.67 27.69
N ILE A 536 -31.52 54.85 27.10
CA ILE A 536 -30.38 55.23 26.25
C ILE A 536 -29.81 53.92 25.69
N GLY A 537 -29.93 53.71 24.38
CA GLY A 537 -29.37 52.53 23.71
C GLY A 537 -27.84 52.48 23.87
N PRO A 538 -27.21 51.30 24.09
CA PRO A 538 -25.77 51.26 24.25
C PRO A 538 -25.04 50.76 23.01
N ARG A 539 -24.10 51.61 22.62
CA ARG A 539 -23.06 51.50 21.60
C ARG A 539 -22.20 50.24 21.74
N PHE A 540 -21.78 49.71 20.59
CA PHE A 540 -20.68 48.75 20.46
C PHE A 540 -19.36 49.35 20.99
N ILE A 541 -18.64 48.58 21.82
CA ILE A 541 -17.24 48.84 22.18
C ILE A 541 -16.41 47.66 21.62
N PRO A 542 -15.42 47.87 20.75
CA PRO A 542 -14.55 46.80 20.24
C PRO A 542 -13.45 46.46 21.28
N PRO A 543 -12.90 45.22 21.25
CA PRO A 543 -11.93 44.78 22.24
C PRO A 543 -10.52 45.24 21.84
N SER A 544 -10.02 46.29 22.47
CA SER A 544 -8.59 46.60 22.50
C SER A 544 -8.18 46.96 23.93
N LYS A 545 -7.46 46.04 24.57
CA LYS A 545 -6.55 46.29 25.71
C LYS A 545 -5.86 44.97 26.03
N PHE A 546 -4.75 44.69 25.34
CA PHE A 546 -3.57 44.00 25.86
C PHE A 546 -2.52 43.99 24.75
N THR A 547 -1.75 45.08 24.67
CA THR A 547 -0.32 45.15 24.29
C THR A 547 0.06 46.62 24.16
N GLN A 548 0.84 47.17 25.11
CA GLN A 548 2.19 47.67 24.84
C GLN A 548 2.79 48.46 26.01
N LYS A 549 4.07 48.13 26.25
CA LYS A 549 5.20 48.97 26.70
C LYS A 549 5.37 49.25 28.19
N GLY A 550 6.36 48.56 28.75
CA GLY A 550 7.45 49.22 29.49
C GLY A 550 8.75 49.00 28.72
N ASP A 551 9.28 50.06 28.10
CA ASP A 551 10.67 50.15 27.65
C ASP A 551 11.48 50.81 28.78
N VAL A 552 12.62 50.21 29.15
CA VAL A 552 13.73 50.90 29.82
C VAL A 552 14.99 50.64 29.00
N ASN A 553 15.62 51.74 28.60
CA ASN A 553 16.75 51.86 27.69
C ASN A 553 18.12 51.52 28.31
N ASN A 554 19.01 51.06 27.41
CA ASN A 554 20.44 51.41 27.24
C ASN A 554 21.54 50.93 28.21
N SER A 555 22.40 50.05 27.67
CA SER A 555 23.89 50.15 27.49
C SER A 555 24.45 48.71 27.40
N LEU A 556 25.29 48.25 26.45
CA LEU A 556 26.44 48.81 25.75
C LEU A 556 26.61 48.18 24.33
N ASN A 557 26.58 49.03 23.31
CA ASN A 557 27.62 49.27 22.29
C ASN A 557 28.53 48.17 21.68
N LYS A 558 28.52 48.21 20.32
CA LYS A 558 29.60 48.00 19.31
C LYS A 558 29.86 46.56 18.81
N ILE A 559 30.11 46.25 17.52
CA ILE A 559 30.15 46.89 16.19
C ILE A 559 30.23 45.71 15.16
N PRO A 560 29.95 45.89 13.84
CA PRO A 560 29.44 44.84 12.94
C PRO A 560 30.33 44.43 11.72
N ILE A 561 29.88 43.37 11.02
CA ILE A 561 30.08 42.95 9.60
C ILE A 561 31.50 42.95 8.98
N LYS A 562 31.91 41.78 8.44
CA LYS A 562 32.62 41.67 7.13
C LYS A 562 32.56 40.26 6.52
N THR A 563 32.41 40.25 5.19
CA THR A 563 32.36 39.11 4.26
C THR A 563 33.75 38.76 3.66
N SER A 564 33.81 37.53 3.11
CA SER A 564 34.62 36.99 1.99
C SER A 564 36.09 36.55 2.17
N ASN A 565 36.27 35.22 2.14
CA ASN A 565 37.15 34.34 1.35
C ASN A 565 38.45 34.83 0.70
N LEU A 566 39.44 33.92 0.70
CA LEU A 566 40.42 33.44 -0.32
C LEU A 566 41.55 32.74 0.50
N LEU A 567 42.24 31.65 0.16
CA LEU A 567 42.39 30.79 -1.02
C LEU A 567 43.26 29.57 -0.63
N THR A 568 42.90 28.39 -1.13
CA THR A 568 43.74 27.33 -1.75
C THR A 568 45.12 26.94 -1.18
N ASN A 569 45.31 25.66 -0.86
CA ASN A 569 45.87 24.61 -1.74
C ASN A 569 46.49 23.49 -0.90
N TYR A 570 45.97 22.26 -1.04
CA TYR A 570 46.80 21.07 -1.25
C TYR A 570 45.96 20.05 -2.04
N ASN A 571 46.31 19.92 -3.31
CA ASN A 571 45.94 18.78 -4.15
C ASN A 571 46.77 17.57 -3.72
N ASN A 572 46.16 16.41 -3.55
CA ASN A 572 46.44 15.22 -4.35
C ASN A 572 45.69 13.98 -3.82
N THR A 573 45.39 13.09 -4.77
CA THR A 573 44.86 11.72 -4.66
C THR A 573 43.34 11.52 -4.65
N ASN A 574 42.80 11.48 -5.87
CA ASN A 574 41.89 10.46 -6.41
C ASN A 574 41.19 9.51 -5.42
N ASN A 575 39.84 9.59 -5.31
CA ASN A 575 38.87 8.47 -5.43
C ASN A 575 37.46 8.70 -4.80
N ASP A 576 37.07 9.91 -4.36
CA ASP A 576 35.83 10.03 -3.56
C ASP A 576 34.55 10.54 -4.27
N ALA A 577 34.56 10.78 -5.58
CA ALA A 577 33.38 11.32 -6.29
C ALA A 577 32.25 10.30 -6.59
N THR A 578 32.44 9.02 -6.28
CA THR A 578 31.45 7.94 -6.44
C THR A 578 30.65 7.64 -5.17
N LYS A 579 31.19 7.96 -3.98
CA LYS A 579 30.55 7.63 -2.68
C LYS A 579 29.29 8.43 -2.37
N GLU A 580 29.28 9.75 -2.62
CA GLU A 580 28.10 10.59 -2.35
C GLU A 580 26.92 10.28 -3.30
N SER A 581 27.22 9.98 -4.57
CA SER A 581 26.17 9.63 -5.55
C SER A 581 25.57 8.24 -5.33
N LYS A 582 26.38 7.25 -4.88
CA LYS A 582 25.89 5.95 -4.42
C LYS A 582 25.07 6.07 -3.13
N LYS A 583 25.52 6.86 -2.14
CA LYS A 583 24.75 7.11 -0.89
C LYS A 583 23.42 7.82 -1.14
N GLU A 584 23.36 8.79 -2.06
CA GLU A 584 22.08 9.42 -2.44
C GLU A 584 21.12 8.47 -3.15
N LEU A 585 21.62 7.62 -4.05
CA LEU A 585 20.82 6.59 -4.72
C LEU A 585 20.34 5.52 -3.73
N PHE A 586 21.23 5.07 -2.85
CA PHE A 586 20.92 4.14 -1.76
C PHE A 586 19.87 4.71 -0.80
N ASN A 587 19.98 5.98 -0.41
CA ASN A 587 18.96 6.65 0.40
C ASN A 587 17.62 6.79 -0.34
N LYS A 588 17.62 6.99 -1.67
CA LYS A 588 16.39 6.95 -2.49
C LYS A 588 15.76 5.55 -2.53
N ILE A 589 16.56 4.50 -2.70
CA ILE A 589 16.10 3.10 -2.71
C ILE A 589 15.58 2.70 -1.32
N LYS A 590 16.31 3.01 -0.26
CA LYS A 590 15.93 2.79 1.15
C LYS A 590 14.63 3.51 1.51
N ASN A 591 14.42 4.72 1.00
CA ASN A 591 13.17 5.46 1.20
C ASN A 591 12.00 4.88 0.37
N ASN A 592 12.25 4.36 -0.83
CA ASN A 592 11.24 3.65 -1.64
C ASN A 592 10.87 2.27 -1.06
N MET A 593 11.83 1.55 -0.48
CA MET A 593 11.56 0.28 0.22
C MET A 593 10.77 0.51 1.51
N LYS A 594 11.10 1.57 2.28
CA LYS A 594 10.31 1.97 3.46
C LYS A 594 8.91 2.50 3.13
N SER A 595 8.70 3.15 1.98
CA SER A 595 7.36 3.57 1.56
C SER A 595 6.50 2.38 1.11
N ASN A 596 7.09 1.38 0.46
CA ASN A 596 6.39 0.15 0.06
C ASN A 596 6.02 -0.74 1.26
N MET A 597 6.78 -0.68 2.37
CA MET A 597 6.41 -1.34 3.64
C MET A 597 5.35 -0.57 4.45
N ALA A 598 5.21 0.74 4.25
CA ALA A 598 4.21 1.55 4.97
C ALA A 598 2.80 1.50 4.34
N GLU A 599 2.67 1.05 3.10
CA GLU A 599 1.38 0.86 2.41
C GLU A 599 0.75 -0.53 2.60
N ASN A 600 1.49 -1.49 3.18
CA ASN A 600 0.98 -2.80 3.60
C ASN A 600 1.07 -2.93 5.13
N GLY A 601 0.25 -2.16 5.85
CA GLY A 601 0.36 -2.01 7.30
C GLY A 601 -0.98 -2.08 8.06
N LYS A 602 -1.87 -3.01 7.69
CA LYS A 602 -2.89 -3.60 8.57
C LYS A 602 -3.12 -5.06 8.17
N ASN A 603 -2.17 -5.91 8.53
CA ASN A 603 -2.38 -7.26 9.06
C ASN A 603 -1.00 -7.85 9.34
N THR A 604 -0.81 -8.34 10.55
CA THR A 604 0.35 -9.11 10.99
C THR A 604 0.45 -10.40 10.18
N LYS A 605 1.19 -10.41 9.07
CA LYS A 605 1.57 -11.63 8.30
C LYS A 605 2.85 -11.43 7.46
N ASP A 606 3.89 -10.83 8.01
CA ASP A 606 5.19 -10.77 7.29
C ASP A 606 6.03 -12.06 7.46
N ASP A 607 5.59 -13.03 8.27
CA ASP A 607 6.25 -14.34 8.46
C ASP A 607 6.07 -15.30 7.28
N ASP A 608 5.08 -15.08 6.39
CA ASP A 608 4.76 -16.04 5.31
C ASP A 608 5.77 -16.01 4.15
N SER A 609 6.42 -14.87 3.89
CA SER A 609 7.38 -14.74 2.78
C SER A 609 8.70 -15.52 3.02
N VAL A 610 9.14 -15.56 4.27
CA VAL A 610 10.32 -16.34 4.71
C VAL A 610 9.99 -17.84 4.75
N ASN A 611 8.76 -18.19 5.14
CA ASN A 611 8.28 -19.57 5.15
C ASN A 611 8.08 -20.17 3.75
N GLU A 612 7.68 -19.39 2.74
CA GLU A 612 7.63 -19.84 1.34
C GLU A 612 9.03 -20.15 0.79
N GLY A 613 10.03 -19.31 1.10
CA GLY A 613 11.41 -19.56 0.70
C GLY A 613 12.03 -20.80 1.34
N ARG A 614 11.75 -21.04 2.63
CA ARG A 614 12.12 -22.28 3.33
C ARG A 614 11.48 -23.52 2.69
N LYS A 615 10.19 -23.47 2.34
CA LYS A 615 9.50 -24.58 1.66
C LYS A 615 10.08 -24.88 0.27
N ALA A 616 10.47 -23.85 -0.48
CA ALA A 616 11.12 -24.03 -1.78
C ALA A 616 12.53 -24.65 -1.63
N LEU A 617 13.30 -24.24 -0.62
CA LEU A 617 14.61 -24.82 -0.31
C LEU A 617 14.54 -26.30 0.07
N LEU A 618 13.55 -26.67 0.89
CA LEU A 618 13.26 -28.03 1.34
C LEU A 618 12.75 -28.94 0.20
N SER A 619 12.16 -28.36 -0.84
CA SER A 619 11.71 -29.12 -2.01
C SER A 619 12.83 -29.52 -2.97
N TYR A 620 13.99 -28.84 -2.88
CA TYR A 620 15.15 -29.08 -3.73
C TYR A 620 15.99 -30.30 -3.28
N ASP A 621 15.81 -30.78 -2.04
CA ASP A 621 16.61 -31.87 -1.42
C ASP A 621 15.89 -33.22 -1.35
N LYS A 622 14.80 -33.43 -2.10
CA LYS A 622 14.05 -34.70 -2.02
C LYS A 622 14.80 -35.94 -2.52
N ASP A 623 16.07 -35.81 -2.93
CA ASP A 623 16.88 -36.92 -3.40
C ASP A 623 17.94 -37.44 -2.40
N ASN A 624 18.15 -36.85 -1.22
CA ASN A 624 19.08 -37.43 -0.23
C ASN A 624 18.57 -37.43 1.22
N GLU A 625 18.49 -38.65 1.75
CA GLU A 625 18.46 -39.08 3.15
C GLU A 625 17.15 -39.05 3.97
N LYS A 626 16.56 -40.25 3.99
CA LYS A 626 15.75 -40.84 5.06
C LYS A 626 16.64 -41.17 6.27
N ASN A 627 16.26 -40.76 7.50
CA ASN A 627 16.09 -41.63 8.69
C ASN A 627 16.15 -40.88 10.05
N LYS A 628 15.17 -41.18 10.93
CA LYS A 628 15.24 -41.34 12.41
C LYS A 628 15.55 -40.08 13.27
N MET A 629 15.04 -39.86 14.49
CA MET A 629 14.22 -40.67 15.41
C MET A 629 13.59 -39.79 16.52
N THR A 630 12.61 -40.40 17.18
CA THR A 630 11.83 -40.03 18.37
C THR A 630 12.58 -40.03 19.71
N LYS A 631 12.06 -39.22 20.66
CA LYS A 631 11.91 -39.44 22.13
C LYS A 631 13.00 -40.24 22.86
N ASN A 632 13.71 -39.61 23.83
CA ASN A 632 13.78 -40.01 25.26
C ASN A 632 14.97 -39.37 26.00
N ILE A 633 14.73 -38.31 26.78
CA ILE A 633 15.72 -37.52 27.55
C ILE A 633 16.21 -38.23 28.85
N LYS A 634 15.93 -39.53 29.05
CA LYS A 634 16.31 -40.25 30.30
C LYS A 634 17.34 -41.37 30.15
N VAL A 635 17.86 -41.64 28.95
CA VAL A 635 18.83 -42.73 28.68
C VAL A 635 20.27 -42.22 28.45
N GLU A 636 20.48 -40.94 28.12
CA GLU A 636 21.78 -40.45 27.60
C GLU A 636 22.94 -40.36 28.62
N LYS A 637 22.70 -40.18 29.93
CA LYS A 637 23.79 -40.01 30.90
C LYS A 637 24.76 -41.21 31.00
N ASN A 638 24.26 -42.44 30.88
CA ASN A 638 25.12 -43.63 30.99
C ASN A 638 25.99 -43.86 29.74
N ALA A 639 25.60 -43.33 28.57
CA ALA A 639 26.31 -43.57 27.33
C ALA A 639 27.55 -42.65 27.18
N VAL A 640 27.55 -41.49 27.84
CA VAL A 640 28.70 -40.56 27.85
C VAL A 640 29.85 -41.17 28.66
N ASP A 641 29.55 -41.71 29.84
CA ASP A 641 30.53 -42.34 30.72
C ASP A 641 31.24 -43.53 30.04
N ASP A 642 30.50 -44.36 29.29
CA ASP A 642 31.06 -45.51 28.55
C ASP A 642 32.08 -45.11 27.46
N VAL A 643 31.92 -43.92 26.87
CA VAL A 643 32.86 -43.39 25.87
C VAL A 643 34.05 -42.74 26.55
N ILE A 644 33.82 -42.00 27.65
CA ILE A 644 34.90 -41.40 28.44
C ILE A 644 35.83 -42.50 28.97
N CYS A 645 35.31 -43.65 29.42
CA CYS A 645 36.13 -44.77 29.91
C CYS A 645 37.12 -45.34 28.87
N LYS A 646 36.96 -45.04 27.57
CA LYS A 646 37.88 -45.48 26.51
C LYS A 646 39.05 -44.52 26.27
N LEU A 647 39.02 -43.33 26.87
CA LEU A 647 40.10 -42.35 26.77
C LEU A 647 41.25 -42.70 27.73
N PRO A 648 42.49 -42.25 27.46
CA PRO A 648 43.60 -42.28 28.41
C PRO A 648 43.21 -41.70 29.77
N SER A 649 43.71 -42.28 30.86
CA SER A 649 43.36 -41.90 32.24
C SER A 649 43.58 -40.41 32.54
N GLU A 650 44.59 -39.77 31.92
CA GLU A 650 44.80 -38.33 32.05
C GLU A 650 43.65 -37.50 31.47
N LEU A 651 43.05 -37.95 30.37
CA LEU A 651 41.97 -37.26 29.66
C LEU A 651 40.59 -37.54 30.28
N GLN A 652 40.39 -38.69 30.92
CA GLN A 652 39.12 -39.05 31.57
C GLN A 652 38.73 -38.05 32.65
N GLN A 653 39.67 -37.73 33.55
CA GLN A 653 39.47 -36.74 34.61
C GLN A 653 39.10 -35.37 34.06
N LEU A 654 39.75 -34.95 32.96
CA LEU A 654 39.47 -33.66 32.34
C LEU A 654 38.05 -33.62 31.74
N PHE A 655 37.61 -34.70 31.07
CA PHE A 655 36.25 -34.78 30.54
C PHE A 655 35.19 -34.78 31.65
N ILE A 656 35.40 -35.53 32.73
CA ILE A 656 34.45 -35.56 33.86
C ILE A 656 34.31 -34.16 34.46
N ASN A 657 35.43 -33.51 34.77
CA ASN A 657 35.43 -32.17 35.33
C ASN A 657 34.80 -31.14 34.37
N MET A 658 35.03 -31.28 33.07
CA MET A 658 34.41 -30.41 32.07
C MET A 658 32.89 -30.62 32.00
N THR A 659 32.43 -31.88 32.03
CA THR A 659 31.01 -32.24 31.93
C THR A 659 30.22 -31.76 33.14
N GLU A 660 30.82 -31.79 34.34
CA GLU A 660 30.20 -31.29 35.57
C GLU A 660 30.13 -29.75 35.62
N ASN A 661 31.13 -29.06 35.07
CA ASN A 661 31.22 -27.60 35.16
C ASN A 661 30.54 -26.86 34.02
N ILE A 662 30.12 -27.54 32.95
CA ILE A 662 29.68 -26.87 31.71
C ILE A 662 28.46 -25.94 31.91
N ASP A 663 27.58 -26.28 32.85
CA ASP A 663 26.39 -25.50 33.19
C ASP A 663 26.63 -24.50 34.35
N ILE A 664 27.81 -24.52 34.97
CA ILE A 664 28.13 -23.76 36.20
C ILE A 664 29.18 -22.68 35.92
N ASN A 665 30.30 -23.06 35.31
CA ASN A 665 31.43 -22.18 35.01
C ASN A 665 32.03 -22.52 33.63
N LEU A 666 31.65 -21.72 32.63
CA LEU A 666 32.14 -21.87 31.26
C LEU A 666 33.65 -21.63 31.13
N GLU A 667 34.24 -20.79 31.98
CA GLU A 667 35.66 -20.44 31.92
C GLU A 667 36.54 -21.62 32.34
N ASP A 668 36.20 -22.28 33.46
CA ASP A 668 36.88 -23.51 33.90
C ASP A 668 36.71 -24.64 32.90
N SER A 669 35.51 -24.78 32.34
CA SER A 669 35.22 -25.79 31.31
C SER A 669 36.03 -25.53 30.04
N GLY A 670 36.22 -24.26 29.66
CA GLY A 670 37.10 -23.86 28.55
C GLY A 670 38.56 -24.18 28.82
N ASN A 671 39.05 -23.97 30.05
CA ASN A 671 40.42 -24.34 30.45
C ASN A 671 40.64 -25.86 30.39
N GLN A 672 39.66 -26.65 30.82
CA GLN A 672 39.70 -28.13 30.69
C GLN A 672 39.82 -28.55 29.23
N MET A 673 39.02 -27.94 28.34
CA MET A 673 39.10 -28.20 26.91
C MET A 673 40.47 -27.82 26.35
N LEU A 674 41.03 -26.68 26.76
CA LEU A 674 42.37 -26.27 26.36
C LEU A 674 43.41 -27.30 26.77
N SER A 675 43.38 -27.79 28.01
CA SER A 675 44.31 -28.85 28.48
C SER A 675 44.20 -30.14 27.67
N ILE A 676 42.99 -30.54 27.27
CA ILE A 676 42.77 -31.72 26.42
C ILE A 676 43.40 -31.52 25.03
N LEU A 677 43.21 -30.33 24.43
CA LEU A 677 43.78 -30.03 23.13
C LEU A 677 45.31 -29.89 23.18
N THR A 678 45.85 -29.30 24.25
CA THR A 678 47.30 -29.22 24.47
C THR A 678 47.91 -30.61 24.62
N TYR A 679 47.26 -31.51 25.36
CA TYR A 679 47.70 -32.91 25.46
C TYR A 679 47.75 -33.59 24.09
N LEU A 680 46.77 -33.32 23.22
CA LEU A 680 46.74 -33.84 21.86
C LEU A 680 47.92 -33.33 21.02
N THR A 681 48.27 -32.04 21.15
CA THR A 681 49.36 -31.44 20.40
C THR A 681 50.74 -31.81 20.92
N GLU A 682 50.91 -31.98 22.24
CA GLU A 682 52.20 -32.31 22.85
C GLU A 682 52.59 -33.78 22.70
N ASN A 683 51.61 -34.69 22.61
CA ASN A 683 51.86 -36.14 22.51
C ASN A 683 51.63 -36.70 21.10
N PHE A 684 51.68 -35.87 20.05
CA PHE A 684 51.36 -36.26 18.67
C PHE A 684 52.00 -37.59 18.21
N ASP A 685 53.26 -37.85 18.58
CA ASP A 685 54.01 -39.04 18.17
C ASP A 685 53.62 -40.34 18.92
N ASP A 686 53.08 -40.24 20.14
CA ASP A 686 52.74 -41.38 21.02
C ASP A 686 51.23 -41.72 21.02
N ILE A 687 50.44 -41.00 20.23
CA ILE A 687 49.00 -41.13 20.16
C ILE A 687 48.62 -42.15 19.08
N GLY A 688 48.00 -43.27 19.47
CA GLY A 688 47.48 -44.25 18.52
C GLY A 688 46.43 -43.66 17.56
N GLU A 689 46.39 -44.13 16.31
CA GLU A 689 45.52 -43.63 15.22
C GLU A 689 44.04 -43.43 15.59
N ASN A 690 43.55 -44.10 16.64
CA ASN A 690 42.17 -44.02 17.10
C ASN A 690 41.85 -42.85 18.06
N LEU A 691 42.83 -42.16 18.65
CA LEU A 691 42.54 -41.15 19.68
C LEU A 691 41.73 -39.95 19.15
N PRO A 692 42.01 -39.38 17.94
CA PRO A 692 41.16 -38.31 17.38
C PRO A 692 39.71 -38.75 17.19
N SER A 693 39.48 -40.03 16.84
CA SER A 693 38.14 -40.61 16.74
C SER A 693 37.46 -40.74 18.11
N LEU A 694 38.18 -41.22 19.12
CA LEU A 694 37.66 -41.35 20.49
C LEU A 694 37.34 -39.99 21.12
N LEU A 695 38.19 -38.99 20.89
CA LEU A 695 37.94 -37.62 21.31
C LEU A 695 36.77 -36.99 20.56
N CYS A 696 36.66 -37.24 19.25
CA CYS A 696 35.47 -36.84 18.49
C CYS A 696 34.20 -37.42 19.13
N ASP A 697 34.21 -38.71 19.50
CA ASP A 697 33.08 -39.36 20.15
C ASP A 697 32.73 -38.72 21.49
N ALA A 698 33.74 -38.50 22.34
CA ALA A 698 33.57 -37.89 23.66
C ALA A 698 33.05 -36.44 23.56
N ILE A 699 33.68 -35.59 22.73
CA ILE A 699 33.27 -34.19 22.52
C ILE A 699 31.84 -34.12 22.00
N SER A 700 31.51 -34.92 20.97
CA SER A 700 30.19 -34.90 20.35
C SER A 700 29.08 -35.26 21.33
N MET A 701 29.31 -36.27 22.19
CA MET A 701 28.33 -36.69 23.18
C MET A 701 28.25 -35.74 24.37
N THR A 702 29.37 -35.16 24.79
CA THR A 702 29.40 -34.20 25.92
C THR A 702 28.64 -32.93 25.56
N PHE A 703 28.79 -32.43 24.32
CA PHE A 703 28.17 -31.18 23.87
C PHE A 703 26.88 -31.40 23.06
N ASP A 704 26.29 -32.59 23.11
CA ASP A 704 25.11 -32.94 22.30
C ASP A 704 23.92 -32.00 22.59
N ASN A 705 23.73 -31.60 23.85
CA ASN A 705 22.73 -30.60 24.25
C ASN A 705 22.98 -29.22 23.62
N PHE A 706 24.24 -28.82 23.46
CA PHE A 706 24.60 -27.56 22.82
C PHE A 706 24.30 -27.61 21.31
N PHE A 707 24.67 -28.70 20.63
CA PHE A 707 24.45 -28.83 19.19
C PHE A 707 22.98 -29.04 18.79
N LYS A 708 22.13 -29.54 19.71
CA LYS A 708 20.69 -29.73 19.51
C LYS A 708 19.82 -28.51 19.82
N GLN A 709 20.39 -27.35 20.15
CA GLN A 709 19.62 -26.14 20.45
C GLN A 709 18.79 -25.67 19.24
N GLU A 710 17.55 -25.23 19.49
CA GLU A 710 16.65 -24.73 18.44
C GLU A 710 17.10 -23.37 17.85
N SER A 711 17.85 -22.57 18.61
CA SER A 711 18.48 -21.34 18.14
C SER A 711 19.73 -21.02 18.97
N PHE A 712 20.79 -20.59 18.28
CA PHE A 712 22.07 -20.23 18.87
C PHE A 712 22.18 -18.73 19.18
N ILE A 713 21.20 -17.91 18.79
CA ILE A 713 21.18 -16.46 19.04
C ILE A 713 19.95 -16.07 19.90
N PRO A 714 20.11 -15.36 21.03
CA PRO A 714 18.97 -14.85 21.80
C PRO A 714 18.20 -13.76 21.02
N GLU A 715 16.86 -13.71 21.17
CA GLU A 715 15.93 -12.77 20.47
C GLU A 715 16.35 -11.28 20.53
N LYS A 716 17.18 -10.88 21.49
CA LYS A 716 17.84 -9.58 21.54
C LYS A 716 19.35 -9.75 21.57
N ILE A 717 19.99 -9.38 20.47
CA ILE A 717 21.44 -9.40 20.29
C ILE A 717 22.05 -8.28 21.15
N ASP A 718 22.65 -8.66 22.29
CA ASP A 718 23.52 -7.82 23.10
C ASP A 718 24.97 -8.32 22.94
N LYS A 719 25.93 -7.40 22.77
CA LYS A 719 27.36 -7.73 22.60
C LYS A 719 27.89 -8.58 23.78
N ASN A 720 27.37 -8.37 24.99
CA ASN A 720 27.80 -9.11 26.17
C ASN A 720 27.34 -10.58 26.13
N ARG A 721 26.11 -10.85 25.67
CA ARG A 721 25.59 -12.23 25.53
C ARG A 721 26.28 -13.01 24.43
N LEU A 722 26.69 -12.34 23.34
CA LEU A 722 27.49 -12.98 22.29
C LEU A 722 28.86 -13.42 22.82
N LYS A 723 29.53 -12.59 23.63
CA LYS A 723 30.80 -12.98 24.27
C LYS A 723 30.62 -14.22 25.14
N GLU A 724 29.56 -14.27 25.92
CA GLU A 724 29.24 -15.40 26.79
C GLU A 724 28.99 -16.69 25.99
N PHE A 725 28.32 -16.60 24.84
CA PHE A 725 28.13 -17.74 23.93
C PHE A 725 29.47 -18.31 23.41
N PHE A 726 30.40 -17.46 22.98
CA PHE A 726 31.72 -17.90 22.49
C PHE A 726 32.70 -18.32 23.60
N MET A 727 32.33 -18.20 24.88
CA MET A 727 33.04 -18.81 26.00
C MET A 727 32.75 -20.32 26.13
N HIS A 728 31.79 -20.86 25.37
CA HIS A 728 31.50 -22.29 25.40
C HIS A 728 32.75 -23.12 25.04
N PRO A 729 33.04 -24.24 25.74
CA PRO A 729 34.30 -24.99 25.59
C PRO A 729 34.58 -25.44 24.16
N PHE A 730 33.54 -25.78 23.39
CA PHE A 730 33.66 -26.12 21.97
C PHE A 730 34.48 -25.09 21.17
N PHE A 731 34.30 -23.78 21.40
CA PHE A 731 34.96 -22.74 20.62
C PHE A 731 36.46 -22.59 20.94
N VAL A 732 36.99 -23.27 21.96
CA VAL A 732 38.43 -23.32 22.24
C VAL A 732 39.18 -24.02 21.09
N LEU A 733 38.58 -25.06 20.48
CA LEU A 733 39.18 -25.80 19.36
C LEU A 733 39.41 -24.91 18.11
N PRO A 734 38.38 -24.29 17.50
CA PRO A 734 38.59 -23.43 16.35
C PRO A 734 39.44 -22.19 16.70
N ARG A 735 39.39 -21.69 17.94
CA ARG A 735 40.24 -20.59 18.40
C ARG A 735 41.72 -20.98 18.46
N MET A 736 42.06 -22.15 18.99
CA MET A 736 43.43 -22.67 19.01
C MET A 736 43.97 -22.87 17.59
N ILE A 737 43.18 -23.48 16.69
CA ILE A 737 43.59 -23.66 15.28
C ILE A 737 43.88 -22.31 14.62
N ASN A 738 43.05 -21.29 14.87
CA ASN A 738 43.21 -19.96 14.28
C ASN A 738 44.45 -19.20 14.80
N THR A 739 45.00 -19.60 15.96
CA THR A 739 46.25 -19.03 16.49
C THR A 739 47.53 -19.65 15.93
N LEU A 740 47.47 -20.91 15.48
CA LEU A 740 48.60 -21.67 14.95
C LEU A 740 48.90 -21.33 13.48
N GLU A 741 50.16 -21.39 13.06
CA GLU A 741 50.56 -21.14 11.66
C GLU A 741 50.12 -22.28 10.73
N THR A 742 49.93 -21.99 9.44
CA THR A 742 49.47 -22.99 8.44
C THR A 742 50.42 -24.17 8.26
N ASN A 743 51.68 -24.02 8.64
CA ASN A 743 52.73 -25.02 8.45
C ASN A 743 52.96 -25.90 9.69
N ASP A 744 52.25 -25.62 10.80
CA ASP A 744 52.41 -26.36 12.06
C ASP A 744 51.69 -27.72 11.97
N GLU A 745 52.41 -28.82 12.25
CA GLU A 745 51.83 -30.17 12.24
C GLU A 745 50.69 -30.32 13.27
N SER A 746 50.81 -29.60 14.40
CA SER A 746 49.79 -29.51 15.45
C SER A 746 48.46 -28.98 14.88
N ARG A 747 48.54 -28.04 13.93
CA ARG A 747 47.35 -27.46 13.27
C ARG A 747 46.63 -28.50 12.42
N ASN A 748 47.35 -29.35 11.70
CA ASN A 748 46.77 -30.42 10.89
C ASN A 748 46.08 -31.48 11.76
N LEU A 749 46.66 -31.82 12.91
CA LEU A 749 46.05 -32.75 13.86
C LEU A 749 44.72 -32.21 14.41
N LEU A 750 44.70 -30.95 14.84
CA LEU A 750 43.49 -30.29 15.34
C LEU A 750 42.43 -30.09 14.24
N LEU A 751 42.85 -29.77 13.01
CA LEU A 751 41.95 -29.74 11.85
C LEU A 751 41.36 -31.12 11.54
N THR A 752 42.13 -32.19 11.72
CA THR A 752 41.65 -33.56 11.55
C THR A 752 40.56 -33.87 12.57
N LEU A 753 40.77 -33.54 13.85
CA LEU A 753 39.75 -33.65 14.90
C LEU A 753 38.49 -32.83 14.57
N LEU A 754 38.66 -31.57 14.13
CA LEU A 754 37.54 -30.72 13.74
C LEU A 754 36.78 -31.29 12.53
N SER A 755 37.47 -31.90 11.56
CA SER A 755 36.84 -32.53 10.40
C SER A 755 36.04 -33.78 10.77
N LEU A 756 36.53 -34.59 11.72
CA LEU A 756 35.80 -35.73 12.27
C LEU A 756 34.54 -35.25 13.00
N LEU A 757 34.65 -34.16 13.76
CA LEU A 757 33.51 -33.54 14.43
C LEU A 757 32.46 -33.04 13.43
N VAL A 758 32.86 -32.36 12.36
CA VAL A 758 31.94 -31.89 11.30
C VAL A 758 31.24 -33.05 10.60
N LYS A 759 31.95 -34.15 10.32
CA LYS A 759 31.35 -35.36 9.74
C LYS A 759 30.29 -35.99 10.65
N LYS A 760 30.47 -35.88 11.97
CA LYS A 760 29.55 -36.45 12.96
C LYS A 760 28.41 -35.51 13.33
N VAL A 761 28.67 -34.22 13.42
CA VAL A 761 27.74 -33.15 13.79
C VAL A 761 27.77 -32.07 12.71
N SER A 762 26.82 -32.15 11.80
CA SER A 762 26.76 -31.27 10.62
C SER A 762 26.62 -29.79 10.96
N GLN A 763 26.03 -29.44 12.12
CA GLN A 763 25.91 -28.03 12.54
C GLN A 763 27.25 -27.32 12.75
N ILE A 764 28.32 -28.07 13.01
CA ILE A 764 29.64 -27.48 13.33
C ILE A 764 30.17 -26.64 12.17
N GLY A 765 29.89 -27.00 10.91
CA GLY A 765 30.35 -26.26 9.75
C GLY A 765 29.94 -24.78 9.79
N PHE A 766 28.65 -24.49 10.05
CA PHE A 766 28.18 -23.11 10.15
C PHE A 766 28.55 -22.42 11.47
N LEU A 767 28.74 -23.17 12.56
CA LEU A 767 29.23 -22.59 13.83
C LEU A 767 30.67 -22.08 13.69
N VAL A 768 31.51 -22.75 12.89
CA VAL A 768 32.85 -22.26 12.55
C VAL A 768 32.77 -20.97 11.74
N LEU A 769 31.88 -20.88 10.75
CA LEU A 769 31.64 -19.63 10.00
C LEU A 769 31.19 -18.50 10.94
N PHE A 770 30.31 -18.79 11.89
CA PHE A 770 29.85 -17.79 12.85
C PHE A 770 30.95 -17.31 13.79
N PHE A 771 31.77 -18.23 14.27
CA PHE A 771 32.95 -17.92 15.10
C PHE A 771 33.92 -16.99 14.37
N LEU A 772 34.24 -17.30 13.10
CA LEU A 772 35.13 -16.49 12.29
C LEU A 772 34.60 -15.07 12.06
N ASN A 773 33.28 -14.92 11.90
CA ASN A 773 32.65 -13.62 11.74
C ASN A 773 32.83 -12.70 12.96
N GLU A 774 32.78 -13.23 14.18
CA GLU A 774 32.86 -12.43 15.40
C GLU A 774 34.30 -12.18 15.85
N GLU A 775 35.23 -13.11 15.58
CA GLU A 775 36.66 -12.91 15.87
C GLU A 775 37.32 -11.88 14.94
N GLU A 776 36.91 -11.77 13.67
CA GLU A 776 37.42 -10.72 12.76
C GLU A 776 37.06 -9.28 13.23
N GLY A 777 36.10 -9.13 14.15
CA GLY A 777 35.73 -7.83 14.73
C GLY A 777 36.65 -7.31 15.84
N ASN A 778 37.59 -8.12 16.33
CA ASN A 778 38.58 -7.69 17.34
C ASN A 778 39.84 -7.17 16.65
N GLU A 779 40.22 -5.93 16.93
CA GLU A 779 41.29 -5.13 16.27
C GLU A 779 42.72 -5.74 16.24
N ASN A 780 42.93 -6.98 16.71
CA ASN A 780 44.24 -7.61 16.88
C ASN A 780 44.50 -8.86 16.01
N ILE A 781 43.63 -9.20 15.04
CA ILE A 781 43.87 -10.35 14.15
C ILE A 781 44.20 -9.85 12.74
N ASN A 782 45.48 -9.92 12.37
CA ASN A 782 45.98 -9.59 11.03
C ASN A 782 45.17 -10.34 9.95
N ASP A 783 44.77 -9.61 8.89
CA ASP A 783 44.01 -10.06 7.71
C ASP A 783 44.48 -11.38 7.05
N MET A 784 45.71 -11.83 7.34
CA MET A 784 46.28 -13.08 6.81
C MET A 784 45.84 -14.37 7.52
N LYS A 785 45.16 -14.34 8.68
CA LYS A 785 45.05 -15.55 9.53
C LYS A 785 43.82 -16.46 9.36
N SER A 786 42.67 -16.00 8.84
CA SER A 786 41.44 -16.82 8.83
C SER A 786 41.28 -17.73 7.59
N THR A 787 42.27 -18.59 7.30
CA THR A 787 42.12 -19.68 6.29
C THR A 787 41.40 -20.91 6.84
N LEU A 788 41.07 -20.93 8.14
CA LEU A 788 40.53 -22.07 8.89
C LEU A 788 39.46 -22.86 8.11
N TYR A 789 38.43 -22.17 7.61
CA TYR A 789 37.31 -22.84 6.93
C TYR A 789 37.71 -23.46 5.58
N LYS A 790 38.62 -22.81 4.83
CA LYS A 790 39.18 -23.40 3.59
C LYS A 790 40.07 -24.60 3.88
N ASP A 791 40.86 -24.55 4.95
CA ASP A 791 41.73 -25.67 5.33
C ASP A 791 40.92 -26.86 5.86
N LEU A 792 39.86 -26.59 6.62
CA LEU A 792 38.88 -27.60 7.05
C LEU A 792 38.22 -28.30 5.85
N TRP A 793 37.81 -27.54 4.83
CA TRP A 793 37.24 -28.11 3.60
C TRP A 793 38.22 -29.03 2.86
N LYS A 794 39.50 -28.63 2.72
CA LYS A 794 40.51 -29.45 2.04
C LYS A 794 40.67 -30.84 2.68
N ILE A 795 40.47 -30.96 3.99
CA ILE A 795 40.59 -32.23 4.72
C ILE A 795 39.30 -33.05 4.62
N LEU A 796 38.14 -32.40 4.52
CA LEU A 796 36.86 -33.09 4.38
C LEU A 796 36.77 -33.88 3.06
N ASP A 797 37.31 -33.35 1.96
CA ASP A 797 37.45 -33.98 0.63
C ASP A 797 36.14 -34.56 0.06
N ILE A 798 35.00 -33.97 0.41
CA ILE A 798 33.67 -34.51 0.07
C ILE A 798 33.09 -33.89 -1.22
N ASN A 799 33.34 -32.60 -1.53
CA ASN A 799 32.76 -31.88 -2.69
C ASN A 799 33.60 -30.65 -3.10
N THR A 800 33.17 -29.87 -4.12
CA THR A 800 33.73 -28.54 -4.39
C THR A 800 33.52 -27.60 -3.18
N PHE A 801 34.41 -26.61 -3.02
CA PHE A 801 34.32 -25.66 -1.90
C PHE A 801 32.97 -24.92 -1.90
N GLU A 802 32.47 -24.57 -3.09
CA GLU A 802 31.18 -23.90 -3.27
C GLU A 802 30.00 -24.75 -2.80
N ASP A 803 30.03 -26.06 -3.07
CA ASP A 803 28.96 -26.98 -2.67
C ASP A 803 28.95 -27.18 -1.15
N GLN A 804 30.13 -27.30 -0.53
CA GLN A 804 30.23 -27.43 0.93
C GLN A 804 29.76 -26.16 1.63
N LEU A 805 30.24 -24.99 1.19
CA LEU A 805 29.79 -23.70 1.73
C LEU A 805 28.28 -23.52 1.56
N GLY A 806 27.74 -23.95 0.41
CA GLY A 806 26.31 -23.94 0.15
C GLY A 806 25.53 -24.86 1.07
N SER A 807 26.04 -26.07 1.33
CA SER A 807 25.44 -27.05 2.24
C SER A 807 25.41 -26.51 3.68
N ASP A 808 26.53 -25.97 4.18
CA ASP A 808 26.60 -25.47 5.56
C ASP A 808 25.70 -24.25 5.77
N LEU A 809 25.66 -23.31 4.82
CA LEU A 809 24.77 -22.17 4.88
C LEU A 809 23.30 -22.57 4.73
N LYS A 810 23.00 -23.58 3.92
CA LYS A 810 21.66 -24.14 3.79
C LYS A 810 21.21 -24.77 5.10
N LEU A 811 22.08 -25.57 5.72
CA LEU A 811 21.83 -26.15 7.04
C LEU A 811 21.61 -25.06 8.09
N CYS A 812 22.46 -24.02 8.09
CA CYS A 812 22.31 -22.86 8.97
C CYS A 812 20.94 -22.19 8.79
N ASN A 813 20.47 -21.97 7.56
CA ASN A 813 19.14 -21.40 7.33
C ASN A 813 18.00 -22.29 7.84
N THR A 814 18.15 -23.61 7.73
CA THR A 814 17.16 -24.56 8.27
C THR A 814 17.16 -24.61 9.80
N CYS A 815 18.34 -24.55 10.43
CA CYS A 815 18.49 -24.59 11.88
C CYS A 815 18.15 -23.24 12.54
N ASP A 816 18.78 -22.14 12.09
CA ASP A 816 18.64 -20.82 12.68
C ASP A 816 18.76 -19.70 11.61
N HIS A 817 17.62 -19.18 11.16
CA HIS A 817 17.58 -18.14 10.13
C HIS A 817 18.18 -16.79 10.55
N VAL A 818 18.20 -16.49 11.85
CA VAL A 818 18.78 -15.23 12.36
C VAL A 818 20.30 -15.33 12.28
N LEU A 819 20.84 -16.49 12.68
CA LEU A 819 22.26 -16.80 12.57
C LEU A 819 22.72 -16.91 11.11
N PHE A 820 21.89 -17.50 10.25
CA PHE A 820 22.16 -17.61 8.82
C PHE A 820 22.53 -16.27 8.21
N PHE A 821 21.81 -15.20 8.54
CA PHE A 821 22.10 -13.89 7.97
C PHE A 821 23.49 -13.38 8.34
N LYS A 822 23.95 -13.58 9.59
CA LYS A 822 25.32 -13.23 9.99
C LYS A 822 26.37 -14.08 9.27
N CYS A 823 26.16 -15.39 9.19
CA CYS A 823 27.07 -16.30 8.50
C CYS A 823 27.15 -15.98 7.00
N LEU A 824 26.01 -15.64 6.39
CA LEU A 824 25.89 -15.24 5.00
C LEU A 824 26.66 -13.94 4.74
N GLN A 825 26.52 -12.92 5.60
CA GLN A 825 27.27 -11.66 5.48
C GLN A 825 28.79 -11.91 5.50
N TYR A 826 29.26 -12.73 6.45
CA TYR A 826 30.66 -13.12 6.53
C TYR A 826 31.15 -13.86 5.28
N ALA A 827 30.44 -14.93 4.92
CA ALA A 827 30.80 -15.78 3.79
C ALA A 827 30.80 -14.99 2.47
N PHE A 828 29.85 -14.08 2.29
CA PHE A 828 29.77 -13.22 1.12
C PHE A 828 30.94 -12.24 1.04
N LYS A 829 31.33 -11.64 2.18
CA LYS A 829 32.48 -10.73 2.25
C LYS A 829 33.81 -11.45 2.04
N LYS A 830 33.99 -12.64 2.63
CA LYS A 830 35.27 -13.37 2.61
C LYS A 830 35.48 -14.23 1.35
N TYR A 831 34.43 -14.85 0.82
CA TYR A 831 34.47 -15.82 -0.29
C TYR A 831 33.71 -15.33 -1.52
N GLN A 832 33.88 -14.04 -1.82
CA GLN A 832 33.16 -13.37 -2.90
C GLN A 832 33.41 -14.02 -4.28
N THR A 833 34.64 -14.43 -4.57
CA THR A 833 35.01 -15.05 -5.86
C THR A 833 34.24 -16.34 -6.13
N GLU A 834 34.04 -17.14 -5.09
CA GLU A 834 33.33 -18.42 -5.09
C GLU A 834 31.80 -18.21 -5.18
N TYR A 835 31.28 -17.17 -4.53
CA TYR A 835 29.89 -16.74 -4.70
C TYR A 835 29.58 -16.31 -6.14
N LEU A 836 30.51 -15.58 -6.78
CA LEU A 836 30.35 -15.06 -8.13
C LEU A 836 30.46 -16.14 -9.22
N SER A 837 31.18 -17.23 -8.95
CA SER A 837 31.29 -18.37 -9.87
C SER A 837 30.10 -19.32 -9.77
N SER A 838 29.48 -19.45 -8.59
CA SER A 838 28.41 -20.41 -8.32
C SER A 838 27.00 -19.79 -8.34
N VAL A 839 26.22 -20.14 -9.37
CA VAL A 839 24.80 -19.75 -9.47
C VAL A 839 23.99 -20.34 -8.30
N SER A 840 24.36 -21.52 -7.81
CA SER A 840 23.70 -22.20 -6.69
C SER A 840 23.83 -21.44 -5.38
N LEU A 841 25.02 -20.88 -5.08
CA LEU A 841 25.24 -20.05 -3.90
C LEU A 841 24.47 -18.72 -3.98
N MET A 842 24.49 -18.07 -5.14
CA MET A 842 23.66 -16.87 -5.39
C MET A 842 22.17 -17.18 -5.21
N LYS A 843 21.70 -18.32 -5.73
CA LYS A 843 20.31 -18.76 -5.56
C LYS A 843 19.96 -18.97 -4.10
N LEU A 844 20.81 -19.64 -3.32
CA LEU A 844 20.64 -19.82 -1.87
C LEU A 844 20.48 -18.47 -1.15
N MET A 845 21.35 -17.51 -1.47
CA MET A 845 21.30 -16.15 -0.93
C MET A 845 19.93 -15.49 -1.21
N PHE A 846 19.51 -15.42 -2.48
CA PHE A 846 18.25 -14.75 -2.82
C PHE A 846 16.99 -15.48 -2.35
N TYR A 847 17.05 -16.80 -2.18
CA TYR A 847 15.92 -17.58 -1.66
C TYR A 847 15.71 -17.40 -0.15
N SER A 848 16.76 -17.01 0.57
CA SER A 848 16.76 -17.05 2.04
C SER A 848 16.67 -15.67 2.69
N LEU A 849 16.92 -14.60 1.93
CA LEU A 849 16.90 -13.23 2.44
C LEU A 849 15.49 -12.63 2.50
N ASP A 850 15.13 -12.11 3.68
CA ASP A 850 13.98 -11.23 3.84
C ASP A 850 14.31 -9.78 3.37
N PRO A 851 13.31 -8.90 3.16
CA PRO A 851 13.55 -7.54 2.69
C PRO A 851 14.42 -6.65 3.61
N ASN A 852 14.34 -6.84 4.94
CA ASN A 852 15.18 -6.11 5.90
C ASN A 852 16.62 -6.61 5.85
N GLN A 853 16.81 -7.92 5.79
CA GLN A 853 18.10 -8.58 5.60
C GLN A 853 18.75 -8.19 4.27
N LEU A 854 17.97 -8.16 3.18
CA LEU A 854 18.44 -7.66 1.88
C LEU A 854 18.87 -6.19 1.98
N THR A 855 18.11 -5.35 2.69
CA THR A 855 18.47 -3.95 2.92
C THR A 855 19.79 -3.84 3.69
N ASN A 856 19.98 -4.65 4.74
CA ASN A 856 21.23 -4.68 5.51
C ASN A 856 22.42 -5.18 4.68
N LEU A 857 22.21 -6.17 3.79
CA LEU A 857 23.25 -6.62 2.87
C LEU A 857 23.62 -5.50 1.89
N LEU A 858 22.61 -4.80 1.34
CA LEU A 858 22.81 -3.63 0.48
C LEU A 858 23.55 -2.50 1.20
N GLU A 859 23.32 -2.29 2.50
CA GLU A 859 24.10 -1.32 3.30
C GLU A 859 25.59 -1.68 3.30
N ILE A 860 25.93 -2.95 3.55
CA ILE A 860 27.32 -3.42 3.53
C ILE A 860 27.94 -3.24 2.15
N ILE A 861 27.24 -3.63 1.10
CA ILE A 861 27.68 -3.49 -0.30
C ILE A 861 27.92 -2.03 -0.67
N VAL A 862 27.09 -1.11 -0.18
CA VAL A 862 27.20 0.32 -0.50
C VAL A 862 28.29 1.00 0.32
N ASP A 863 28.53 0.55 1.55
CA ASP A 863 29.58 1.09 2.41
C ASP A 863 30.98 0.54 2.04
N ASP A 864 31.07 -0.65 1.46
CA ASP A 864 32.34 -1.33 1.08
C ASP A 864 32.49 -1.46 -0.45
N ASP A 865 33.24 -0.53 -1.07
CA ASP A 865 33.36 -0.39 -2.53
C ASP A 865 34.01 -1.61 -3.23
N ASP A 866 34.70 -2.48 -2.49
CA ASP A 866 35.39 -3.67 -3.03
C ASP A 866 34.44 -4.86 -3.29
N ILE A 867 33.20 -4.79 -2.80
CA ILE A 867 32.22 -5.87 -2.91
C ILE A 867 31.36 -5.70 -4.19
N ALA A 868 31.80 -6.35 -5.28
CA ALA A 868 31.04 -6.54 -6.52
C ALA A 868 30.25 -7.86 -6.53
N ILE A 869 28.95 -7.80 -6.86
CA ILE A 869 28.03 -8.95 -6.77
C ILE A 869 27.78 -9.64 -8.12
N PHE A 870 28.21 -9.01 -9.21
CA PHE A 870 28.08 -9.56 -10.55
C PHE A 870 29.36 -9.31 -11.35
N THR A 871 29.76 -10.31 -12.14
CA THR A 871 30.83 -10.17 -13.12
C THR A 871 30.26 -10.28 -14.53
N LYS A 872 30.96 -9.72 -15.53
CA LYS A 872 30.51 -9.71 -16.93
C LYS A 872 30.24 -11.12 -17.48
N SER A 873 30.99 -12.11 -16.96
CA SER A 873 30.88 -13.52 -17.33
C SER A 873 29.75 -14.25 -16.61
N SER A 874 29.53 -13.97 -15.31
CA SER A 874 28.53 -14.67 -14.49
C SER A 874 27.10 -14.13 -14.68
N PHE A 875 26.96 -12.81 -14.86
CA PHE A 875 25.66 -12.13 -14.92
C PHE A 875 24.66 -12.75 -15.90
N PRO A 876 25.02 -13.07 -17.16
CA PRO A 876 24.08 -13.64 -18.11
C PRO A 876 23.53 -15.01 -17.68
N ASN A 877 24.35 -15.82 -17.01
CA ASN A 877 23.96 -17.15 -16.55
C ASN A 877 23.02 -17.06 -15.34
N ILE A 878 23.32 -16.17 -14.40
CA ILE A 878 22.47 -15.91 -13.22
C ILE A 878 21.11 -15.40 -13.66
N LEU A 879 21.07 -14.46 -14.62
CA LEU A 879 19.82 -13.93 -15.14
C LEU A 879 19.00 -14.97 -15.92
N LEU A 880 19.64 -15.95 -16.57
CA LEU A 880 18.95 -17.04 -17.24
C LEU A 880 18.36 -18.05 -16.26
N ASP A 881 19.10 -18.39 -15.20
CA ASP A 881 18.62 -19.31 -14.17
C ASP A 881 17.47 -18.69 -13.36
N SER A 882 17.54 -17.38 -13.12
CA SER A 882 16.57 -16.65 -12.30
C SER A 882 15.15 -16.64 -12.85
N VAL A 883 14.96 -16.90 -14.15
CA VAL A 883 13.63 -17.04 -14.76
C VAL A 883 12.82 -18.16 -14.09
N SER A 884 13.49 -19.18 -13.57
CA SER A 884 12.86 -20.32 -12.87
C SER A 884 12.65 -20.10 -11.37
N TRP A 885 13.16 -18.98 -10.81
CA TRP A 885 13.08 -18.73 -9.38
C TRP A 885 11.70 -18.21 -8.95
N PRO A 886 11.30 -18.38 -7.67
CA PRO A 886 10.12 -17.75 -7.12
C PRO A 886 10.12 -16.23 -7.27
N ASP A 887 8.93 -15.65 -7.32
CA ASP A 887 8.74 -14.21 -7.53
C ASP A 887 9.49 -13.33 -6.52
N TYR A 888 9.55 -13.72 -5.24
CA TYR A 888 10.27 -12.95 -4.22
C TYR A 888 11.78 -12.98 -4.44
N ALA A 889 12.35 -14.15 -4.78
CA ALA A 889 13.78 -14.30 -5.06
C ALA A 889 14.19 -13.53 -6.32
N GLN A 890 13.32 -13.52 -7.35
CA GLN A 890 13.52 -12.68 -8.53
C GLN A 890 13.49 -11.19 -8.17
N ARG A 891 12.59 -10.74 -7.29
CA ARG A 891 12.57 -9.35 -6.81
C ARG A 891 13.86 -9.00 -6.09
N ASN A 892 14.30 -9.84 -5.16
CA ASN A 892 15.54 -9.63 -4.41
C ASN A 892 16.75 -9.52 -5.36
N LEU A 893 16.85 -10.40 -6.37
CA LEU A 893 17.87 -10.32 -7.40
C LEU A 893 17.81 -8.97 -8.15
N TRP A 894 16.62 -8.59 -8.61
CA TRP A 894 16.45 -7.38 -9.41
C TRP A 894 16.64 -6.08 -8.61
N ASP A 895 16.34 -6.05 -7.33
CA ASP A 895 16.61 -4.88 -6.47
C ASP A 895 18.11 -4.69 -6.26
N LEU A 896 18.84 -5.82 -6.20
CA LEU A 896 20.29 -5.82 -6.13
C LEU A 896 20.94 -5.45 -7.47
N ILE A 897 20.39 -5.94 -8.60
CA ILE A 897 20.79 -5.48 -9.95
C ILE A 897 20.55 -3.97 -10.08
N ASP A 898 19.43 -3.43 -9.60
CA ASP A 898 19.15 -1.99 -9.70
C ASP A 898 20.08 -1.15 -8.79
N SER A 899 20.59 -1.73 -7.70
CA SER A 899 21.56 -1.08 -6.82
C SER A 899 22.97 -1.02 -7.42
N GLN A 900 23.27 -1.92 -8.35
CA GLN A 900 24.56 -2.05 -9.02
C GLN A 900 24.45 -1.46 -10.43
N ASP A 901 25.34 -0.57 -10.83
CA ASP A 901 25.25 0.11 -12.13
C ASP A 901 25.69 -0.80 -13.30
N ILE A 902 24.94 -1.90 -13.52
CA ILE A 902 25.24 -2.96 -14.49
C ILE A 902 25.12 -2.42 -15.92
N HIS A 903 26.20 -2.56 -16.68
CA HIS A 903 26.26 -2.02 -18.04
C HIS A 903 25.33 -2.79 -19.00
N PHE A 904 24.63 -2.04 -19.88
CA PHE A 904 23.58 -2.56 -20.76
C PHE A 904 24.06 -3.67 -21.73
N ASP A 905 25.35 -3.72 -22.06
CA ASP A 905 25.92 -4.76 -22.93
C ASP A 905 25.97 -6.15 -22.26
N TRP A 906 25.95 -6.23 -20.92
CA TRP A 906 25.97 -7.51 -20.19
C TRP A 906 24.70 -8.33 -20.42
N TYR A 907 23.58 -7.68 -20.76
CA TYR A 907 22.31 -8.34 -21.05
C TYR A 907 22.26 -8.96 -22.45
N ALA A 908 23.09 -8.48 -23.38
CA ALA A 908 23.00 -8.89 -24.78
C ALA A 908 23.15 -10.40 -25.00
N PRO A 909 24.12 -11.12 -24.38
CA PRO A 909 24.35 -12.54 -24.63
C PRO A 909 23.15 -13.44 -24.30
N CYS A 910 22.41 -13.15 -23.22
CA CYS A 910 21.29 -13.98 -22.77
C CYS A 910 19.92 -13.58 -23.36
N MET A 911 19.81 -12.41 -23.99
CA MET A 911 18.53 -11.83 -24.43
C MET A 911 17.69 -12.71 -25.36
N HIS A 912 18.28 -13.62 -26.13
CA HIS A 912 17.55 -14.51 -27.05
C HIS A 912 16.97 -15.76 -26.35
N LYS A 913 17.43 -16.08 -25.13
CA LYS A 913 17.06 -17.29 -24.38
C LYS A 913 16.09 -17.02 -23.22
N LEU A 914 15.98 -15.78 -22.75
CA LEU A 914 15.10 -15.41 -21.64
C LEU A 914 13.65 -15.70 -21.98
N ASP A 915 12.89 -16.40 -21.13
CA ASP A 915 11.46 -16.65 -21.34
C ASP A 915 10.64 -15.62 -20.55
N ILE A 916 10.13 -14.59 -21.24
CA ILE A 916 9.40 -13.49 -20.60
C ILE A 916 7.96 -13.86 -20.21
N GLU A 917 7.40 -14.94 -20.77
CA GLU A 917 6.03 -15.36 -20.43
C GLU A 917 6.01 -16.14 -19.12
N LYS A 918 7.09 -16.85 -18.79
CA LYS A 918 7.25 -17.55 -17.50
C LYS A 918 7.47 -16.61 -16.33
N SER A 919 8.10 -15.45 -16.55
CA SER A 919 8.38 -14.48 -15.48
C SER A 919 7.81 -13.09 -15.77
N PRO A 920 6.68 -12.73 -15.13
CA PRO A 920 6.12 -11.38 -15.21
C PRO A 920 7.09 -10.30 -14.69
N ILE A 921 7.92 -10.62 -13.69
CA ILE A 921 8.91 -9.70 -13.09
C ILE A 921 10.02 -9.39 -14.08
N LEU A 922 10.59 -10.43 -14.72
CA LEU A 922 11.59 -10.30 -15.77
C LEU A 922 11.07 -9.44 -16.92
N ARG A 923 9.85 -9.74 -17.40
CA ARG A 923 9.20 -8.97 -18.46
C ARG A 923 9.12 -7.49 -18.12
N ARG A 924 8.67 -7.16 -16.90
CA ARG A 924 8.60 -5.78 -16.41
C ARG A 924 9.99 -5.13 -16.33
N LYS A 925 10.98 -5.81 -15.75
CA LYS A 925 12.33 -5.25 -15.57
C LYS A 925 13.06 -5.06 -16.91
N LEU A 926 12.85 -5.94 -17.89
CA LEU A 926 13.37 -5.74 -19.25
C LEU A 926 12.72 -4.55 -19.97
N TYR A 927 11.41 -4.34 -19.82
CA TYR A 927 10.74 -3.15 -20.38
C TYR A 927 11.27 -1.86 -19.77
N ILE A 928 11.47 -1.85 -18.45
CA ILE A 928 12.10 -0.75 -17.72
C ILE A 928 13.52 -0.51 -18.25
N LEU A 929 14.32 -1.58 -18.36
CA LEU A 929 15.69 -1.51 -18.87
C LEU A 929 15.75 -0.90 -20.28
N PHE A 930 14.87 -1.33 -21.19
CA PHE A 930 14.83 -0.80 -22.56
C PHE A 930 14.33 0.65 -22.64
N ALA A 931 13.46 1.06 -21.71
CA ALA A 931 13.04 2.45 -21.62
C ALA A 931 14.18 3.37 -21.10
N TYR A 932 15.00 2.89 -20.17
CA TYR A 932 16.13 3.65 -19.59
C TYR A 932 17.36 3.68 -20.50
N HIS A 933 17.61 2.61 -21.25
CA HIS A 933 18.75 2.47 -22.15
C HIS A 933 18.28 2.22 -23.59
N PRO A 934 17.71 3.23 -24.28
CA PRO A 934 17.14 3.02 -25.60
C PRO A 934 18.20 2.77 -26.68
N SER A 935 19.48 3.14 -26.46
CA SER A 935 20.53 3.04 -27.50
C SER A 935 20.77 1.59 -27.93
N PRO A 936 20.39 1.22 -29.17
CA PRO A 936 20.30 -0.17 -29.55
C PRO A 936 21.65 -0.65 -30.10
N LEU A 937 22.35 -1.49 -29.33
CA LEU A 937 23.56 -2.17 -29.77
C LEU A 937 23.20 -3.16 -30.90
N GLN A 938 24.00 -3.23 -31.97
CA GLN A 938 23.75 -4.15 -33.09
C GLN A 938 23.56 -5.61 -32.63
N GLN A 939 24.36 -6.05 -31.65
CA GLN A 939 24.28 -7.38 -31.07
C GLN A 939 22.97 -7.59 -30.28
N MET A 940 22.48 -6.56 -29.59
CA MET A 940 21.21 -6.61 -28.85
C MET A 940 20.03 -6.75 -29.82
N ILE A 941 19.99 -5.91 -30.87
CA ILE A 941 18.94 -5.99 -31.90
C ILE A 941 18.92 -7.39 -32.52
N LYS A 942 20.09 -7.90 -32.92
CA LYS A 942 20.18 -9.25 -33.48
C LYS A 942 19.62 -10.31 -32.52
N ASN A 943 19.98 -10.26 -31.24
CA ASN A 943 19.52 -11.23 -30.24
C ASN A 943 18.03 -11.09 -29.91
N ILE A 944 17.47 -9.89 -29.93
CA ILE A 944 16.03 -9.67 -29.75
C ILE A 944 15.23 -10.23 -30.93
N PHE A 945 15.67 -10.00 -32.17
CA PHE A 945 14.98 -10.50 -33.36
C PHE A 945 15.15 -12.01 -33.61
N LEU A 946 16.11 -12.66 -32.95
CA LEU A 946 16.27 -14.11 -32.95
C LEU A 946 15.18 -14.85 -32.15
N ARG A 947 14.38 -14.13 -31.34
CA ARG A 947 13.32 -14.70 -30.51
C ARG A 947 12.16 -15.26 -31.35
N SER A 948 11.34 -16.11 -30.73
CA SER A 948 10.21 -16.77 -31.38
C SER A 948 9.15 -15.77 -31.87
N THR A 949 8.41 -16.13 -32.91
CA THR A 949 7.39 -15.28 -33.53
C THR A 949 6.20 -14.97 -32.62
N ASN A 950 5.99 -15.78 -31.57
CA ASN A 950 4.90 -15.60 -30.61
C ASN A 950 5.27 -14.60 -29.50
N ASP A 951 6.54 -14.21 -29.43
CA ASP A 951 7.08 -13.34 -28.41
C ASP A 951 6.77 -11.86 -28.69
N LYS A 952 6.27 -11.15 -27.68
CA LYS A 952 5.93 -9.73 -27.78
C LYS A 952 7.10 -8.80 -27.43
N LEU A 953 8.21 -9.30 -26.90
CA LEU A 953 9.39 -8.50 -26.55
C LEU A 953 9.96 -7.75 -27.76
N PRO A 954 10.12 -8.35 -28.96
CA PRO A 954 10.69 -7.67 -30.12
C PRO A 954 9.82 -6.51 -30.61
N SER A 955 8.49 -6.68 -30.62
CA SER A 955 7.56 -5.62 -31.03
C SER A 955 7.54 -4.49 -30.01
N MET A 956 7.57 -4.80 -28.71
CA MET A 956 7.69 -3.80 -27.64
C MET A 956 9.02 -3.05 -27.69
N TYR A 957 10.13 -3.75 -27.90
CA TYR A 957 11.45 -3.14 -28.06
C TYR A 957 11.47 -2.16 -29.24
N LEU A 958 10.94 -2.57 -30.40
CA LEU A 958 10.75 -1.68 -31.55
C LEU A 958 9.95 -0.43 -31.17
N LYS A 959 8.80 -0.59 -30.48
CA LYS A 959 7.95 0.54 -30.09
C LYS A 959 8.69 1.53 -29.18
N ILE A 960 9.42 1.03 -28.18
CA ILE A 960 10.17 1.86 -27.22
C ILE A 960 11.32 2.59 -27.93
N THR A 961 12.12 1.88 -28.74
CA THR A 961 13.31 2.45 -29.37
C THR A 961 12.97 3.44 -30.49
N ILE A 962 11.92 3.17 -31.29
CA ILE A 962 11.46 4.07 -32.37
C ILE A 962 10.96 5.42 -31.80
N GLY A 963 10.44 5.44 -30.58
CA GLY A 963 9.99 6.67 -29.91
C GLY A 963 11.10 7.65 -29.52
N SER A 964 12.38 7.26 -29.57
CA SER A 964 13.53 8.14 -29.28
C SER A 964 14.20 8.62 -30.57
N ASP A 965 14.40 9.93 -30.72
CA ASP A 965 15.03 10.55 -31.90
C ASP A 965 16.43 9.94 -32.19
N GLU A 966 17.33 9.83 -31.20
CA GLU A 966 18.69 9.29 -31.41
C GLU A 966 18.73 7.76 -31.52
N ALA A 967 17.93 7.07 -30.71
CA ALA A 967 17.93 5.62 -30.67
C ALA A 967 17.22 5.01 -31.89
N GLY A 968 16.18 5.69 -32.39
CA GLY A 968 15.45 5.34 -33.60
C GLY A 968 16.33 5.38 -34.85
N GLU A 969 17.17 6.41 -35.02
CA GLU A 969 18.13 6.47 -36.15
C GLU A 969 19.15 5.32 -36.11
N LYS A 970 19.69 5.01 -34.92
CA LYS A 970 20.62 3.87 -34.74
C LYS A 970 19.93 2.53 -35.00
N LEU A 971 18.70 2.36 -34.52
CA LEU A 971 17.88 1.17 -34.80
C LEU A 971 17.65 1.01 -36.31
N LEU A 972 17.25 2.08 -37.01
CA LEU A 972 17.01 2.09 -38.45
C LEU A 972 18.26 1.69 -39.22
N SER A 973 19.42 2.24 -38.86
CA SER A 973 20.70 1.88 -39.47
C SER A 973 21.03 0.40 -39.26
N HIS A 974 20.98 -0.09 -38.02
CA HIS A 974 21.31 -1.48 -37.71
C HIS A 974 20.30 -2.49 -38.28
N LEU A 975 19.00 -2.20 -38.19
CA LEU A 975 17.95 -3.04 -38.75
C LEU A 975 18.02 -3.05 -40.28
N GLY A 976 18.26 -1.90 -40.91
CA GLY A 976 18.49 -1.79 -42.34
C GLY A 976 19.69 -2.61 -42.80
N GLN A 977 20.80 -2.56 -42.06
CA GLN A 977 21.95 -3.43 -42.32
C GLN A 977 21.61 -4.93 -42.16
N LEU A 978 20.81 -5.30 -41.15
CA LEU A 978 20.38 -6.69 -40.97
C LEU A 978 19.50 -7.17 -42.13
N LEU A 979 18.57 -6.34 -42.60
CA LEU A 979 17.70 -6.61 -43.73
C LEU A 979 18.48 -6.77 -45.04
N VAL A 980 19.43 -5.87 -45.32
CA VAL A 980 20.29 -5.92 -46.51
C VAL A 980 21.19 -7.16 -46.47
N LYS A 981 21.89 -7.40 -45.35
CA LYS A 981 22.78 -8.55 -45.20
C LYS A 981 22.04 -9.89 -45.33
N SER A 982 20.83 -9.99 -44.79
CA SER A 982 20.03 -11.23 -44.89
C SER A 982 19.59 -11.50 -46.34
N LEU A 983 19.30 -10.44 -47.10
CA LEU A 983 18.97 -10.52 -48.52
C LEU A 983 20.18 -10.91 -49.37
N GLU A 984 21.34 -10.27 -49.14
CA GLU A 984 22.60 -10.57 -49.84
C GLU A 984 23.08 -12.01 -49.59
N LYS A 985 22.83 -12.55 -48.39
CA LYS A 985 23.18 -13.93 -48.03
C LYS A 985 22.18 -14.99 -48.50
N GLY A 986 21.02 -14.58 -49.02
CA GLY A 986 19.95 -15.52 -49.39
C GLY A 986 19.27 -16.21 -48.21
N GLU A 987 19.40 -15.69 -46.98
CA GLU A 987 18.77 -16.22 -45.76
C GLU A 987 17.29 -15.78 -45.70
N ILE A 988 16.48 -16.24 -46.65
CA ILE A 988 15.11 -15.74 -46.86
C ILE A 988 14.10 -16.37 -45.90
N TYR A 989 14.10 -17.70 -45.76
CA TYR A 989 13.11 -18.46 -45.01
C TYR A 989 13.69 -18.99 -43.68
N ASP A 990 12.84 -19.13 -42.67
CA ASP A 990 13.26 -19.65 -41.36
C ASP A 990 13.38 -21.18 -41.40
N ASN A 991 14.59 -21.68 -41.63
CA ASN A 991 14.88 -23.11 -41.61
C ASN A 991 15.24 -23.54 -40.18
N ASN A 992 14.22 -23.68 -39.31
CA ASN A 992 14.40 -24.32 -38.00
C ASN A 992 14.52 -25.85 -38.19
N GLU A 993 15.72 -26.31 -38.55
CA GLU A 993 16.11 -27.70 -38.37
C GLU A 993 16.57 -27.90 -36.92
N ASN A 994 15.93 -28.84 -36.21
CA ASN A 994 16.22 -29.17 -34.81
C ASN A 994 17.73 -29.32 -34.56
N GLY A 995 18.31 -28.43 -33.72
CA GLY A 995 19.66 -28.55 -33.18
C GLY A 995 20.73 -27.56 -33.68
N LYS A 996 20.46 -26.72 -34.69
CA LYS A 996 21.39 -25.64 -35.10
C LYS A 996 21.01 -24.29 -34.49
N ILE A 997 22.01 -23.47 -34.16
CA ILE A 997 21.82 -22.09 -33.68
C ILE A 997 20.95 -21.35 -34.69
N ARG A 998 19.76 -20.93 -34.25
CA ARG A 998 18.80 -20.20 -35.09
C ARG A 998 19.50 -18.99 -35.70
N LYS A 999 19.50 -18.92 -37.03
CA LYS A 999 20.04 -17.78 -37.78
C LYS A 999 18.93 -16.76 -38.01
N ILE A 1000 19.31 -15.49 -38.12
CA ILE A 1000 18.35 -14.43 -38.41
C ILE A 1000 17.95 -14.53 -39.89
N SER A 1001 16.70 -14.87 -40.16
CA SER A 1001 16.16 -14.93 -41.52
C SER A 1001 15.29 -13.71 -41.83
N LEU A 1002 15.11 -13.39 -43.11
CA LEU A 1002 14.17 -12.36 -43.54
C LEU A 1002 12.75 -12.66 -43.06
N GLU A 1003 12.30 -13.92 -43.15
CA GLU A 1003 10.99 -14.33 -42.67
C GLU A 1003 10.78 -14.04 -41.17
N LEU A 1004 11.80 -14.26 -40.34
CA LEU A 1004 11.72 -13.99 -38.91
C LEU A 1004 11.62 -12.49 -38.63
N ILE A 1005 12.44 -11.67 -39.30
CA ILE A 1005 12.35 -10.21 -39.19
C ILE A 1005 10.97 -9.71 -39.65
N TYR A 1006 10.47 -10.23 -40.76
CA TYR A 1006 9.14 -9.88 -41.28
C TYR A 1006 8.02 -10.28 -40.33
N SER A 1007 8.14 -11.42 -39.65
CA SER A 1007 7.15 -11.87 -38.66
C SER A 1007 7.05 -10.90 -37.48
N HIS A 1008 8.19 -10.41 -36.99
CA HIS A 1008 8.27 -9.44 -35.90
C HIS A 1008 7.76 -8.07 -36.34
N LEU A 1009 8.11 -7.63 -37.55
CA LEU A 1009 7.57 -6.40 -38.13
C LEU A 1009 6.06 -6.49 -38.36
N ASN A 1010 5.55 -7.65 -38.80
CA ASN A 1010 4.12 -7.88 -38.97
C ASN A 1010 3.40 -7.85 -37.63
N THR A 1011 3.97 -8.46 -36.59
CA THR A 1011 3.44 -8.42 -35.22
C THR A 1011 3.45 -7.00 -34.67
N PHE A 1012 4.54 -6.25 -34.91
CA PHE A 1012 4.66 -4.84 -34.55
C PHE A 1012 3.58 -3.99 -35.21
N ILE A 1013 3.38 -4.09 -36.53
CA ILE A 1013 2.29 -3.37 -37.21
C ILE A 1013 0.93 -3.84 -36.68
N THR A 1014 0.68 -5.14 -36.57
CA THR A 1014 -0.63 -5.65 -36.13
C THR A 1014 -0.99 -5.22 -34.71
N GLN A 1015 0.01 -5.09 -33.82
CA GLN A 1015 -0.20 -4.66 -32.44
C GLN A 1015 -0.34 -3.15 -32.29
N PHE A 1016 0.51 -2.38 -32.96
CA PHE A 1016 0.64 -0.93 -32.70
C PHE A 1016 0.02 -0.04 -33.78
N TYR A 1017 -0.21 -0.56 -34.99
CA TYR A 1017 -0.84 0.19 -36.07
C TYR A 1017 -2.32 -0.18 -36.20
N LYS A 1018 -3.20 0.68 -35.69
CA LYS A 1018 -4.65 0.64 -35.97
C LYS A 1018 -4.90 1.50 -37.20
N SER A 1019 -5.75 1.03 -38.13
CA SER A 1019 -6.02 1.69 -39.43
C SER A 1019 -6.47 3.16 -39.36
N ASN A 1020 -6.81 3.66 -38.17
CA ASN A 1020 -7.30 5.02 -37.92
C ASN A 1020 -6.35 5.87 -37.04
N SER A 1021 -5.14 5.42 -36.71
CA SER A 1021 -4.19 6.20 -35.89
C SER A 1021 -3.07 6.82 -36.74
N GLU A 1022 -2.95 8.15 -36.72
CA GLU A 1022 -1.82 8.92 -37.27
C GLU A 1022 -0.56 8.78 -36.38
N ASP A 1023 -0.09 7.55 -36.15
CA ASP A 1023 1.13 7.32 -35.38
C ASP A 1023 2.34 7.71 -36.25
N ALA A 1024 2.58 9.01 -36.36
CA ALA A 1024 3.54 9.65 -37.27
C ALA A 1024 4.95 9.03 -37.15
N VAL A 1025 5.31 8.60 -35.95
CA VAL A 1025 6.60 7.94 -35.66
C VAL A 1025 6.74 6.59 -36.38
N ILE A 1026 5.66 5.81 -36.48
CA ILE A 1026 5.65 4.52 -37.21
C ILE A 1026 5.71 4.78 -38.71
N GLN A 1027 4.99 5.79 -39.20
CA GLN A 1027 5.03 6.18 -40.61
C GLN A 1027 6.43 6.66 -41.02
N ASP A 1028 7.06 7.51 -40.19
CA ASP A 1028 8.42 8.00 -40.40
C ASP A 1028 9.44 6.85 -40.40
N PHE A 1029 9.29 5.86 -39.50
CA PHE A 1029 10.13 4.67 -39.47
C PHE A 1029 10.08 3.88 -40.79
N PHE A 1030 8.89 3.63 -41.34
CA PHE A 1030 8.75 2.90 -42.61
C PHE A 1030 9.05 3.76 -43.86
N ASN A 1031 8.95 5.09 -43.75
CA ASN A 1031 9.29 6.02 -44.82
C ASN A 1031 10.79 6.37 -44.86
N ASP A 1032 11.59 5.87 -43.91
CA ASP A 1032 13.04 6.02 -43.92
C ASP A 1032 13.66 5.47 -45.21
N LYS A 1033 14.71 6.15 -45.70
CA LYS A 1033 15.34 5.85 -46.99
C LYS A 1033 15.87 4.41 -47.07
N VAL A 1034 16.41 3.87 -45.98
CA VAL A 1034 17.04 2.55 -45.94
C VAL A 1034 15.96 1.46 -46.00
N ILE A 1035 14.93 1.61 -45.18
CA ILE A 1035 13.81 0.67 -45.11
C ILE A 1035 12.99 0.70 -46.41
N LYS A 1036 12.67 1.89 -46.93
CA LYS A 1036 11.95 2.09 -48.20
C LYS A 1036 12.66 1.42 -49.38
N LYS A 1037 13.98 1.60 -49.49
CA LYS A 1037 14.77 0.98 -50.55
C LYS A 1037 14.74 -0.56 -50.45
N HIS A 1038 14.81 -1.11 -49.24
CA HIS A 1038 14.75 -2.56 -49.03
C HIS A 1038 13.39 -3.15 -49.45
N PHE A 1039 12.28 -2.53 -49.03
CA PHE A 1039 10.94 -3.01 -49.39
C PHE A 1039 10.65 -2.86 -50.89
N GLN A 1040 11.14 -1.80 -51.55
CA GLN A 1040 11.07 -1.67 -53.01
C GLN A 1040 11.86 -2.78 -53.72
N CYS A 1041 13.06 -3.12 -53.23
CA CYS A 1041 13.87 -4.20 -53.78
C CYS A 1041 13.16 -5.57 -53.68
N ILE A 1042 12.52 -5.88 -52.54
CA ILE A 1042 11.86 -7.17 -52.36
C ILE A 1042 10.66 -7.39 -53.30
N LYS A 1043 10.04 -6.32 -53.82
CA LYS A 1043 8.98 -6.44 -54.83
C LYS A 1043 9.48 -7.04 -56.14
N THR A 1044 10.72 -6.74 -56.54
CA THR A 1044 11.28 -7.17 -57.83
C THR A 1044 12.07 -8.47 -57.75
N GLN A 1045 12.43 -8.94 -56.54
CA GLN A 1045 13.23 -10.15 -56.35
C GLN A 1045 12.41 -11.45 -56.53
N PRO A 1046 12.70 -12.33 -57.50
CA PRO A 1046 11.90 -13.55 -57.73
C PRO A 1046 11.93 -14.51 -56.55
N ASN A 1047 13.05 -14.61 -55.84
CA ASN A 1047 13.26 -15.56 -54.72
C ASN A 1047 12.38 -15.28 -53.49
N CYS A 1048 11.82 -14.07 -53.38
CA CYS A 1048 10.98 -13.65 -52.26
C CYS A 1048 9.48 -13.83 -52.52
N PHE A 1049 9.06 -14.57 -53.56
CA PHE A 1049 7.64 -14.72 -53.92
C PHE A 1049 6.77 -15.26 -52.78
N LYS A 1050 7.17 -16.37 -52.13
CA LYS A 1050 6.40 -16.95 -51.02
C LYS A 1050 6.35 -16.01 -49.81
N LEU A 1051 7.45 -15.31 -49.54
CA LEU A 1051 7.51 -14.31 -48.47
C LEU A 1051 6.52 -13.16 -48.73
N ARG A 1052 6.45 -12.66 -49.97
CA ARG A 1052 5.49 -11.62 -50.37
C ARG A 1052 4.03 -12.08 -50.24
N GLN A 1053 3.75 -13.34 -50.59
CA GLN A 1053 2.41 -13.91 -50.44
C GLN A 1053 2.00 -14.00 -48.96
N LYS A 1054 2.91 -14.46 -48.08
CA LYS A 1054 2.66 -14.61 -46.64
C LYS A 1054 2.43 -13.27 -45.94
N TYR A 1055 3.19 -12.24 -46.30
CA TYR A 1055 3.14 -10.91 -45.67
C TYR A 1055 2.52 -9.85 -46.59
N GLN A 1056 1.59 -10.24 -47.46
CA GLN A 1056 0.93 -9.32 -48.40
C GLN A 1056 0.24 -8.16 -47.67
N LYS A 1057 -0.37 -8.43 -46.51
CA LYS A 1057 -1.02 -7.41 -45.68
C LYS A 1057 -0.01 -6.38 -45.17
N LEU A 1058 1.11 -6.83 -44.58
CA LEU A 1058 2.22 -5.97 -44.15
C LEU A 1058 2.73 -5.10 -45.30
N LEU A 1059 3.00 -5.70 -46.46
CA LEU A 1059 3.50 -4.98 -47.63
C LEU A 1059 2.49 -3.95 -48.15
N SER A 1060 1.19 -4.27 -48.15
CA SER A 1060 0.13 -3.34 -48.54
C SER A 1060 0.02 -2.14 -47.59
N THR A 1061 0.20 -2.37 -46.29
CA THR A 1061 0.22 -1.31 -45.27
C THR A 1061 1.44 -0.42 -45.43
N ILE A 1062 2.62 -1.01 -45.69
CA ILE A 1062 3.84 -0.25 -45.97
C ILE A 1062 3.68 0.57 -47.25
N ASP A 1063 3.09 -0.01 -48.31
CA ASP A 1063 2.84 0.70 -49.56
C ASP A 1063 1.92 1.91 -49.41
N MET A 1064 0.95 1.83 -48.49
CA MET A 1064 0.12 2.97 -48.12
C MET A 1064 0.99 4.12 -47.57
N PHE A 1065 1.96 3.83 -46.71
CA PHE A 1065 2.91 4.84 -46.21
C PHE A 1065 3.84 5.40 -47.30
N LEU A 1066 4.20 4.58 -48.29
CA LEU A 1066 5.12 4.99 -49.35
C LEU A 1066 4.47 5.93 -50.40
N ASN A 1067 3.14 5.90 -50.54
CA ASN A 1067 2.37 6.60 -51.59
C ASN A 1067 1.83 7.98 -51.18
N ILE A 1068 2.01 8.42 -49.94
CA ILE A 1068 1.59 9.76 -49.50
C ILE A 1068 2.52 10.80 -50.13
N LYS A 1069 2.03 11.50 -51.17
CA LYS A 1069 2.70 12.64 -51.81
C LYS A 1069 2.71 13.84 -50.86
N GLY A 1070 3.78 13.98 -50.08
CA GLY A 1070 4.25 15.22 -49.45
C GLY A 1070 3.23 15.98 -48.60
N SER A 1071 3.24 15.75 -47.29
CA SER A 1071 2.93 16.81 -46.31
C SER A 1071 4.17 17.71 -46.16
N PRO A 1072 4.00 19.01 -45.83
CA PRO A 1072 5.09 19.98 -45.88
C PRO A 1072 6.21 19.59 -44.92
N LYS A 1073 7.46 19.80 -45.35
CA LYS A 1073 8.65 19.80 -44.51
C LYS A 1073 8.43 20.71 -43.29
N SER A 1074 7.89 20.20 -42.19
CA SER A 1074 7.87 20.90 -40.91
C SER A 1074 9.26 20.80 -40.28
N ASN A 1075 10.11 21.76 -40.63
CA ASN A 1075 11.13 22.36 -39.76
C ASN A 1075 12.05 21.47 -38.88
N ARG A 1076 12.39 20.22 -39.26
CA ARG A 1076 13.43 19.44 -38.55
C ARG A 1076 14.81 19.38 -39.24
N ARG A 1077 15.09 20.25 -40.24
CA ARG A 1077 16.45 20.47 -40.77
C ARG A 1077 16.74 21.95 -41.06
N ARG A 1078 17.20 22.70 -40.05
CA ARG A 1078 18.16 23.84 -40.16
C ARG A 1078 18.37 24.52 -38.79
N ARG A 1079 19.31 24.01 -38.00
CA ARG A 1079 20.19 24.82 -37.14
C ARG A 1079 21.55 24.12 -37.02
N VAL A 1080 22.17 23.87 -38.17
CA VAL A 1080 23.62 24.06 -38.29
C VAL A 1080 23.78 25.50 -38.74
N ARG A 1081 24.12 26.38 -37.79
CA ARG A 1081 24.72 27.67 -38.10
C ARG A 1081 26.03 27.71 -37.34
N ASN A 1082 27.09 27.58 -38.12
CA ASN A 1082 28.48 27.89 -37.84
C ASN A 1082 28.64 28.95 -36.75
N ASN A 1083 29.44 28.62 -35.73
CA ASN A 1083 30.58 29.45 -35.39
C ASN A 1083 31.77 28.54 -35.11
N SER A 1084 32.71 28.61 -36.04
CA SER A 1084 34.09 28.16 -35.95
C SER A 1084 34.83 28.95 -34.88
N THR A 1085 35.50 28.27 -33.96
CA THR A 1085 36.91 28.51 -33.59
C THR A 1085 37.45 27.29 -32.85
N ASN A 1086 38.67 26.92 -33.20
CA ASN A 1086 39.45 25.77 -32.77
C ASN A 1086 39.67 25.73 -31.24
N GLU A 1087 39.70 24.54 -30.64
CA GLU A 1087 40.94 23.87 -30.21
C GLU A 1087 40.65 22.55 -29.48
N THR A 1088 41.62 21.66 -29.60
CA THR A 1088 41.64 20.24 -29.25
C THR A 1088 41.70 19.99 -27.75
N GLU A 1089 40.76 19.22 -27.20
CA GLU A 1089 40.99 18.50 -25.94
C GLU A 1089 40.18 17.20 -25.86
N LYS A 1090 40.87 16.10 -25.56
CA LYS A 1090 40.34 14.74 -25.37
C LYS A 1090 39.49 14.70 -24.09
N VAL A 1091 38.17 14.81 -24.21
CA VAL A 1091 37.25 14.71 -23.06
C VAL A 1091 36.51 13.37 -23.06
N LYS A 1092 36.70 12.61 -21.97
CA LYS A 1092 35.97 11.40 -21.55
C LYS A 1092 34.45 11.55 -21.73
N PRO A 1093 33.68 10.47 -22.00
CA PRO A 1093 32.24 10.60 -22.15
C PRO A 1093 31.61 10.95 -20.78
N LYS A 1094 31.25 12.22 -20.59
CA LYS A 1094 30.39 12.64 -19.49
C LYS A 1094 29.05 11.92 -19.64
N ARG A 1095 28.73 11.01 -18.71
CA ARG A 1095 27.38 10.52 -18.46
C ARG A 1095 26.48 11.74 -18.22
N ARG A 1096 25.74 12.16 -19.25
CA ARG A 1096 24.63 13.09 -19.07
C ARG A 1096 23.57 12.33 -18.26
N ARG A 1097 23.12 12.91 -17.14
CA ARG A 1097 21.78 12.62 -16.61
C ARG A 1097 20.82 12.85 -17.77
N ILE A 1098 20.36 11.78 -18.39
CA ILE A 1098 19.20 11.85 -19.28
C ILE A 1098 18.05 12.08 -18.31
N ASP A 1099 17.42 13.25 -18.37
CA ASP A 1099 16.07 13.43 -17.85
C ASP A 1099 15.20 12.47 -18.67
N ILE A 1100 15.08 11.24 -18.14
CA ILE A 1100 14.19 10.24 -18.68
C ILE A 1100 12.80 10.80 -18.47
N ASP A 1101 12.04 10.72 -19.54
CA ASP A 1101 10.62 10.94 -19.48
C ASP A 1101 9.96 10.15 -18.38
N ILE A 1102 9.60 10.82 -17.30
CA ILE A 1102 8.79 10.23 -16.25
C ILE A 1102 7.44 9.78 -16.83
N HIS A 1103 7.02 10.28 -18.00
CA HIS A 1103 5.79 9.93 -18.70
C HIS A 1103 5.82 8.54 -19.36
N ASN A 1104 6.83 8.19 -20.17
CA ASN A 1104 6.96 6.83 -20.72
C ASN A 1104 7.27 5.77 -19.67
N TYR A 1105 8.04 6.10 -18.61
CA TYR A 1105 8.26 5.15 -17.51
C TYR A 1105 6.99 4.87 -16.71
N ARG A 1106 6.18 5.91 -16.42
CA ARG A 1106 4.86 5.72 -15.81
C ARG A 1106 3.97 4.90 -16.75
N LYS A 1107 3.84 5.23 -18.04
CA LYS A 1107 2.97 4.49 -18.97
C LYS A 1107 3.25 2.98 -19.08
N ILE A 1108 4.52 2.60 -19.17
CA ILE A 1108 4.95 1.18 -19.21
C ILE A 1108 4.81 0.53 -17.82
N THR A 1109 5.10 1.26 -16.75
CA THR A 1109 4.94 0.78 -15.38
C THR A 1109 3.48 0.53 -15.05
N ILE A 1110 2.54 1.28 -15.62
CA ILE A 1110 1.12 1.20 -15.30
C ILE A 1110 0.40 0.16 -16.16
N GLU A 1111 0.78 -0.02 -17.43
CA GLU A 1111 0.39 -1.21 -18.19
C GLU A 1111 0.91 -2.52 -17.54
N CYS A 1112 2.07 -2.48 -16.86
CA CYS A 1112 2.57 -3.59 -16.05
C CYS A 1112 1.95 -3.69 -14.63
N MET A 1113 1.49 -2.58 -14.04
CA MET A 1113 0.80 -2.56 -12.74
C MET A 1113 -0.68 -2.95 -12.87
N MET A 1114 -1.31 -2.73 -14.02
CA MET A 1114 -2.67 -3.22 -14.28
C MET A 1114 -2.75 -4.76 -14.36
N TYR A 1115 -1.63 -5.45 -14.63
CA TYR A 1115 -1.51 -6.90 -14.42
C TYR A 1115 -1.20 -7.31 -12.96
N ARG A 1116 -0.79 -6.38 -12.10
CA ARG A 1116 -0.56 -6.62 -10.65
C ARG A 1116 -1.81 -6.49 -9.79
N GLU A 1117 -2.77 -5.63 -10.15
CA GLU A 1117 -4.03 -5.58 -9.40
C GLU A 1117 -4.90 -6.83 -9.59
N HIS A 1118 -4.71 -7.57 -10.69
CA HIS A 1118 -5.35 -8.87 -10.91
C HIS A 1118 -4.58 -10.07 -10.33
N SER A 1119 -3.36 -9.90 -9.79
CA SER A 1119 -2.54 -11.03 -9.29
C SER A 1119 -2.27 -11.03 -7.78
N ILE A 1120 -2.60 -9.95 -7.06
CA ILE A 1120 -2.45 -9.89 -5.59
C ILE A 1120 -3.78 -10.15 -4.86
N TYR A 1121 -4.92 -10.04 -5.57
CA TYR A 1121 -6.14 -10.77 -5.24
C TYR A 1121 -6.31 -11.86 -6.31
N ASN A 1122 -5.72 -13.03 -6.12
CA ASN A 1122 -6.14 -14.22 -6.88
C ASN A 1122 -7.56 -14.56 -6.41
N MET A 1123 -8.53 -13.86 -6.99
CA MET A 1123 -9.95 -14.21 -6.91
C MET A 1123 -10.07 -15.68 -7.31
N SER A 1124 -10.82 -16.42 -6.49
CA SER A 1124 -11.21 -17.79 -6.79
C SER A 1124 -11.55 -17.96 -8.28
N LYS A 1125 -11.04 -19.02 -8.92
CA LYS A 1125 -11.45 -19.38 -10.29
C LYS A 1125 -12.86 -19.98 -10.29
N THR A 1126 -13.46 -20.22 -9.12
CA THR A 1126 -14.81 -20.79 -8.99
C THR A 1126 -15.87 -19.72 -9.17
N ILE A 1127 -16.58 -19.77 -10.29
CA ILE A 1127 -17.76 -18.95 -10.56
C ILE A 1127 -18.92 -19.91 -10.83
N ILE A 1128 -20.02 -19.79 -10.08
CA ILE A 1128 -21.22 -20.61 -10.28
C ILE A 1128 -21.75 -20.37 -11.71
N GLY A 1129 -22.11 -21.45 -12.41
CA GLY A 1129 -22.53 -21.43 -13.81
C GLY A 1129 -21.38 -21.37 -14.82
N LYS A 1130 -20.12 -21.46 -14.37
CA LYS A 1130 -18.93 -21.65 -15.22
C LYS A 1130 -18.31 -23.02 -14.98
N PRO A 1131 -17.47 -23.53 -15.91
CA PRO A 1131 -16.71 -24.74 -15.68
C PRO A 1131 -15.91 -24.67 -14.38
N ALA A 1132 -15.95 -25.73 -13.58
CA ALA A 1132 -15.14 -25.82 -12.36
C ALA A 1132 -13.64 -25.86 -12.72
N PRO A 1133 -12.74 -25.31 -11.88
CA PRO A 1133 -11.31 -25.36 -12.16
C PRO A 1133 -10.82 -26.81 -12.31
N GLU A 1134 -10.16 -27.12 -13.42
CA GLU A 1134 -9.62 -28.45 -13.66
C GLU A 1134 -8.49 -28.78 -12.67
N PHE A 1135 -8.46 -30.04 -12.23
CA PHE A 1135 -7.38 -30.59 -11.43
C PHE A 1135 -7.08 -32.02 -11.85
N THR A 1136 -5.83 -32.41 -11.61
CA THR A 1136 -5.33 -33.78 -11.72
C THR A 1136 -4.40 -33.97 -10.53
N LEU A 1137 -4.86 -34.70 -9.52
CA LEU A 1137 -4.19 -34.87 -8.24
C LEU A 1137 -3.95 -36.34 -7.93
N GLU A 1138 -2.90 -36.61 -7.19
CA GLU A 1138 -2.65 -37.93 -6.63
C GLU A 1138 -3.36 -38.03 -5.28
N GLY A 1139 -3.96 -39.17 -5.00
CA GLY A 1139 -4.66 -39.42 -3.75
C GLY A 1139 -4.58 -40.87 -3.33
N VAL A 1140 -5.23 -41.18 -2.22
CA VAL A 1140 -5.38 -42.56 -1.73
C VAL A 1140 -6.80 -43.02 -2.00
N TYR A 1141 -6.92 -44.17 -2.64
CA TYR A 1141 -8.19 -44.86 -2.85
C TYR A 1141 -7.94 -46.37 -2.78
N GLU A 1142 -8.74 -47.09 -1.99
CA GLU A 1142 -8.57 -48.54 -1.77
C GLU A 1142 -7.16 -48.94 -1.30
N TYR A 1143 -6.56 -48.17 -0.40
CA TYR A 1143 -5.18 -48.39 0.10
C TYR A 1143 -4.10 -48.38 -1.01
N ASP A 1144 -4.34 -47.66 -2.11
CA ASP A 1144 -3.33 -47.47 -3.15
C ASP A 1144 -3.25 -46.00 -3.59
N PHE A 1145 -2.11 -45.61 -4.15
CA PHE A 1145 -1.90 -44.28 -4.70
C PHE A 1145 -2.44 -44.22 -6.13
N LYS A 1146 -3.47 -43.40 -6.35
CA LYS A 1146 -4.10 -43.24 -7.67
C LYS A 1146 -4.09 -41.78 -8.10
N MET A 1147 -3.82 -41.55 -9.39
CA MET A 1147 -4.05 -40.26 -10.04
C MET A 1147 -5.52 -40.12 -10.40
N ILE A 1148 -6.13 -39.02 -9.99
CA ILE A 1148 -7.54 -38.71 -10.21
C ILE A 1148 -7.65 -37.32 -10.84
N SER A 1149 -8.33 -37.23 -11.98
CA SER A 1149 -8.65 -35.98 -12.65
C SER A 1149 -10.14 -35.67 -12.56
N LEU A 1150 -10.50 -34.38 -12.53
CA LEU A 1150 -11.90 -33.97 -12.65
C LEU A 1150 -12.53 -34.44 -13.97
N ASN A 1151 -11.74 -34.46 -15.06
CA ASN A 1151 -12.23 -34.89 -16.38
C ASN A 1151 -12.64 -36.37 -16.41
N ASP A 1152 -12.11 -37.20 -15.50
CA ASP A 1152 -12.44 -38.62 -15.42
C ASP A 1152 -13.91 -38.87 -15.04
N TYR A 1153 -14.57 -37.86 -14.46
CA TYR A 1153 -15.95 -37.94 -13.98
C TYR A 1153 -16.96 -37.20 -14.85
N LYS A 1154 -16.57 -36.79 -16.08
CA LYS A 1154 -17.52 -36.24 -17.05
C LYS A 1154 -18.70 -37.20 -17.25
N GLY A 1155 -19.92 -36.67 -17.20
CA GLY A 1155 -21.16 -37.43 -17.27
C GLY A 1155 -21.78 -37.76 -15.91
N LYS A 1156 -21.07 -37.61 -14.79
CA LYS A 1156 -21.58 -37.78 -13.42
C LYS A 1156 -21.54 -36.47 -12.65
N TYR A 1157 -22.36 -36.36 -11.60
CA TYR A 1157 -22.18 -35.27 -10.63
C TYR A 1157 -20.94 -35.55 -9.76
N VAL A 1158 -20.25 -34.49 -9.37
CA VAL A 1158 -19.08 -34.57 -8.49
C VAL A 1158 -19.29 -33.65 -7.29
N VAL A 1159 -19.19 -34.20 -6.09
CA VAL A 1159 -19.07 -33.46 -4.84
C VAL A 1159 -17.59 -33.45 -4.46
N LEU A 1160 -16.91 -32.33 -4.70
CA LEU A 1160 -15.55 -32.11 -4.25
C LEU A 1160 -15.59 -31.32 -2.95
N PHE A 1161 -15.00 -31.84 -1.89
CA PHE A 1161 -14.94 -31.12 -0.62
C PHE A 1161 -13.53 -31.08 -0.04
N PHE A 1162 -13.13 -29.88 0.35
CA PHE A 1162 -11.89 -29.58 1.04
C PHE A 1162 -12.07 -29.69 2.54
N TYR A 1163 -11.09 -30.25 3.24
CA TYR A 1163 -11.06 -30.26 4.70
C TYR A 1163 -9.71 -29.74 5.22
N PRO A 1164 -9.67 -29.14 6.42
CA PRO A 1164 -8.50 -28.43 6.91
C PRO A 1164 -7.19 -29.21 6.93
N ASN A 1165 -7.10 -30.24 7.78
CA ASN A 1165 -5.89 -31.03 8.02
C ASN A 1165 -6.26 -32.45 8.46
N ASP A 1166 -5.43 -33.42 8.07
CA ASP A 1166 -5.40 -34.79 8.59
C ASP A 1166 -5.11 -34.82 10.11
N PHE A 1167 -5.53 -35.89 10.79
CA PHE A 1167 -5.31 -36.11 12.23
C PHE A 1167 -5.89 -35.03 13.17
N THR A 1168 -6.94 -34.31 12.74
CA THR A 1168 -7.63 -33.28 13.55
C THR A 1168 -9.03 -33.74 14.00
N PHE A 1169 -9.76 -32.87 14.72
CA PHE A 1169 -10.97 -33.25 15.46
C PHE A 1169 -12.23 -33.43 14.58
N VAL A 1170 -12.61 -32.40 13.81
CA VAL A 1170 -13.87 -32.39 13.04
C VAL A 1170 -13.71 -33.05 11.68
N CYS A 1171 -12.53 -32.94 11.05
CA CYS A 1171 -12.24 -33.51 9.74
C CYS A 1171 -12.57 -35.01 9.59
N PRO A 1172 -12.18 -35.91 10.52
CA PRO A 1172 -12.51 -37.33 10.38
C PRO A 1172 -14.01 -37.56 10.40
N THR A 1173 -14.77 -36.79 11.18
CA THR A 1173 -16.23 -36.93 11.26
C THR A 1173 -16.91 -36.64 9.92
N GLU A 1174 -16.46 -35.63 9.17
CA GLU A 1174 -17.00 -35.31 7.86
C GLU A 1174 -16.66 -36.39 6.83
N ILE A 1175 -15.38 -36.76 6.73
CA ILE A 1175 -14.91 -37.73 5.73
C ILE A 1175 -15.59 -39.09 5.96
N ILE A 1176 -15.69 -39.52 7.23
CA ILE A 1176 -16.38 -40.75 7.60
C ILE A 1176 -17.88 -40.66 7.24
N ALA A 1177 -18.55 -39.55 7.57
CA ALA A 1177 -19.98 -39.41 7.28
C ALA A 1177 -20.30 -39.49 5.78
N PHE A 1178 -19.48 -38.87 4.92
CA PHE A 1178 -19.61 -39.01 3.46
C PHE A 1178 -19.27 -40.43 2.98
N SER A 1179 -18.20 -41.04 3.51
CA SER A 1179 -17.74 -42.38 3.14
C SER A 1179 -18.75 -43.48 3.51
N GLU A 1180 -19.39 -43.38 4.68
CA GLU A 1180 -20.40 -44.34 5.11
C GLU A 1180 -21.68 -44.28 4.28
N ARG A 1181 -22.06 -43.07 3.83
CA ARG A 1181 -23.26 -42.81 3.04
C ARG A 1181 -22.98 -42.72 1.54
N ILE A 1182 -21.82 -43.16 1.07
CA ILE A 1182 -21.42 -43.06 -0.34
C ILE A 1182 -22.43 -43.73 -1.30
N LYS A 1183 -23.06 -44.83 -0.86
CA LYS A 1183 -24.10 -45.53 -1.64
C LYS A 1183 -25.26 -44.62 -2.02
N GLU A 1184 -25.67 -43.72 -1.13
CA GLU A 1184 -26.76 -42.77 -1.41
C GLU A 1184 -26.39 -41.77 -2.50
N PHE A 1185 -25.10 -41.48 -2.70
CA PHE A 1185 -24.59 -40.65 -3.79
C PHE A 1185 -24.42 -41.46 -5.08
N GLU A 1186 -23.93 -42.70 -5.00
CA GLU A 1186 -23.79 -43.61 -6.14
C GLU A 1186 -25.14 -43.92 -6.80
N GLU A 1187 -26.19 -44.16 -6.00
CA GLU A 1187 -27.57 -44.39 -6.48
C GLU A 1187 -28.15 -43.23 -7.30
N ILE A 1188 -27.62 -42.02 -7.11
CA ILE A 1188 -28.00 -40.81 -7.86
C ILE A 1188 -26.88 -40.35 -8.80
N ASP A 1189 -26.04 -41.26 -9.31
CA ASP A 1189 -24.95 -40.95 -10.27
C ASP A 1189 -24.01 -39.82 -9.81
N THR A 1190 -23.67 -39.80 -8.53
CA THR A 1190 -22.81 -38.78 -7.92
C THR A 1190 -21.57 -39.39 -7.29
N VAL A 1191 -20.40 -38.82 -7.60
CA VAL A 1191 -19.11 -39.19 -7.03
C VAL A 1191 -18.73 -38.19 -5.93
N VAL A 1192 -18.12 -38.66 -4.86
CA VAL A 1192 -17.64 -37.82 -3.75
C VAL A 1192 -16.13 -37.90 -3.65
N LEU A 1193 -15.46 -36.74 -3.62
CA LEU A 1193 -14.00 -36.61 -3.53
C LEU A 1193 -13.66 -35.73 -2.32
N ALA A 1194 -12.82 -36.25 -1.42
CA ALA A 1194 -12.24 -35.47 -0.33
C ALA A 1194 -10.87 -34.91 -0.77
N CYS A 1195 -10.53 -33.69 -0.38
CA CYS A 1195 -9.24 -33.09 -0.68
C CYS A 1195 -8.70 -32.30 0.51
N SER A 1196 -7.39 -32.32 0.76
CA SER A 1196 -6.76 -31.37 1.69
C SER A 1196 -5.35 -31.01 1.24
N CYS A 1197 -4.71 -30.11 1.97
CA CYS A 1197 -3.34 -29.68 1.69
C CYS A 1197 -2.28 -30.66 2.23
N ASP A 1198 -2.70 -31.76 2.85
CA ASP A 1198 -1.79 -32.78 3.37
C ASP A 1198 -1.21 -33.65 2.25
N SER A 1199 -0.15 -34.40 2.57
CA SER A 1199 0.48 -35.30 1.61
C SER A 1199 -0.28 -36.62 1.45
N LYS A 1200 -0.20 -37.24 0.26
CA LYS A 1200 -0.73 -38.60 0.03
C LYS A 1200 -0.25 -39.64 1.04
N TYR A 1201 0.95 -39.49 1.58
CA TYR A 1201 1.49 -40.36 2.63
C TYR A 1201 0.78 -40.16 3.97
N SER A 1202 0.41 -38.92 4.30
CA SER A 1202 -0.40 -38.58 5.47
C SER A 1202 -1.78 -39.23 5.38
N HIS A 1203 -2.43 -39.11 4.22
CA HIS A 1203 -3.71 -39.76 3.96
C HIS A 1203 -3.62 -41.28 4.13
N PHE A 1204 -2.58 -41.91 3.56
CA PHE A 1204 -2.40 -43.36 3.67
C PHE A 1204 -2.24 -43.81 5.12
N ALA A 1205 -1.42 -43.09 5.90
CA ALA A 1205 -1.25 -43.36 7.31
C ALA A 1205 -2.56 -43.18 8.09
N TRP A 1206 -3.34 -42.15 7.77
CA TRP A 1206 -4.58 -41.83 8.47
C TRP A 1206 -5.73 -42.81 8.14
N ILE A 1207 -5.80 -43.28 6.90
CA ILE A 1207 -6.71 -44.35 6.44
C ILE A 1207 -6.34 -45.70 7.06
N SER A 1208 -5.05 -45.95 7.25
CA SER A 1208 -4.55 -47.17 7.91
C SER A 1208 -4.78 -47.16 9.42
N MET A 1209 -5.03 -45.99 10.01
CA MET A 1209 -5.25 -45.84 11.44
C MET A 1209 -6.70 -46.20 11.83
N PRO A 1210 -6.92 -46.97 12.91
CA PRO A 1210 -8.26 -47.30 13.39
C PRO A 1210 -9.05 -46.06 13.82
N ARG A 1211 -10.36 -46.04 13.53
CA ARG A 1211 -11.26 -44.93 13.94
C ARG A 1211 -11.27 -44.64 15.43
N LYS A 1212 -11.07 -45.66 16.27
CA LYS A 1212 -11.03 -45.53 17.73
C LYS A 1212 -9.88 -44.65 18.23
N GLU A 1213 -8.84 -44.47 17.42
CA GLU A 1213 -7.69 -43.64 17.74
C GLU A 1213 -7.73 -42.28 17.01
N GLY A 1214 -8.85 -41.94 16.36
CA GLY A 1214 -8.99 -40.73 15.53
C GLY A 1214 -8.57 -40.93 14.07
N GLY A 1215 -8.32 -42.16 13.64
CA GLY A 1215 -8.10 -42.52 12.24
C GLY A 1215 -9.38 -42.51 11.39
N LEU A 1216 -9.23 -42.68 10.08
CA LEU A 1216 -10.37 -42.83 9.16
C LEU A 1216 -10.85 -44.29 9.06
N GLY A 1217 -9.94 -45.26 9.21
CA GLY A 1217 -10.20 -46.65 8.86
C GLY A 1217 -10.48 -46.84 7.38
N GLU A 1218 -11.14 -47.95 7.01
CA GLU A 1218 -11.49 -48.25 5.61
C GLU A 1218 -12.34 -47.13 4.99
N MET A 1219 -11.81 -46.49 3.94
CA MET A 1219 -12.44 -45.41 3.20
C MET A 1219 -12.95 -45.86 1.84
N LYS A 1220 -14.21 -45.53 1.54
CA LYS A 1220 -14.88 -45.84 0.26
C LYS A 1220 -14.87 -44.68 -0.72
N ILE A 1221 -14.27 -43.54 -0.34
CA ILE A 1221 -14.13 -42.35 -1.17
C ILE A 1221 -12.65 -42.04 -1.36
N PRO A 1222 -12.24 -41.49 -2.52
CA PRO A 1222 -10.88 -41.03 -2.72
C PRO A 1222 -10.54 -39.82 -1.84
N VAL A 1223 -9.33 -39.83 -1.29
CA VAL A 1223 -8.76 -38.72 -0.52
C VAL A 1223 -7.55 -38.14 -1.27
N LEU A 1224 -7.74 -36.95 -1.85
CA LEU A 1224 -6.81 -36.28 -2.76
C LEU A 1224 -5.85 -35.35 -2.01
N SER A 1225 -4.58 -35.38 -2.43
CA SER A 1225 -3.52 -34.55 -1.87
C SER A 1225 -3.26 -33.32 -2.74
N ASP A 1226 -3.63 -32.14 -2.27
CA ASP A 1226 -3.18 -30.87 -2.82
C ASP A 1226 -1.99 -30.32 -2.03
N TYR A 1227 -0.91 -31.09 -1.97
CA TYR A 1227 0.30 -30.70 -1.24
C TYR A 1227 0.86 -29.33 -1.69
N THR A 1228 0.65 -28.98 -2.96
CA THR A 1228 1.06 -27.70 -3.57
C THR A 1228 0.16 -26.52 -3.22
N LYS A 1229 -1.02 -26.76 -2.63
CA LYS A 1229 -2.05 -25.75 -2.30
C LYS A 1229 -2.60 -25.03 -3.53
N LYS A 1230 -2.33 -25.54 -4.73
CA LYS A 1230 -2.71 -24.91 -6.00
C LYS A 1230 -4.21 -25.04 -6.21
N ILE A 1231 -4.76 -26.22 -5.93
CA ILE A 1231 -6.16 -26.50 -6.17
C ILE A 1231 -7.02 -25.82 -5.10
N ALA A 1232 -6.63 -25.84 -3.83
CA ALA A 1232 -7.29 -25.09 -2.77
C ALA A 1232 -7.32 -23.58 -3.07
N ARG A 1233 -6.26 -23.02 -3.66
CA ARG A 1233 -6.22 -21.62 -4.11
C ARG A 1233 -7.09 -21.38 -5.35
N ASP A 1234 -7.03 -22.26 -6.35
CA ASP A 1234 -7.87 -22.18 -7.55
C ASP A 1234 -9.36 -22.27 -7.20
N TYR A 1235 -9.72 -23.05 -6.18
CA TYR A 1235 -11.06 -23.17 -5.63
C TYR A 1235 -11.42 -22.08 -4.60
N GLY A 1236 -10.50 -21.18 -4.25
CA GLY A 1236 -10.76 -20.06 -3.35
C GLY A 1236 -11.02 -20.44 -1.89
N VAL A 1237 -10.54 -21.60 -1.46
CA VAL A 1237 -10.74 -22.14 -0.09
C VAL A 1237 -9.45 -22.23 0.71
N LEU A 1238 -8.30 -21.90 0.12
CA LEU A 1238 -7.04 -21.84 0.85
C LEU A 1238 -7.08 -20.70 1.87
N LYS A 1239 -6.85 -21.03 3.14
CA LYS A 1239 -6.59 -20.06 4.19
C LYS A 1239 -5.10 -19.73 4.17
N GLU A 1240 -4.74 -18.66 3.45
CA GLU A 1240 -3.33 -18.32 3.20
C GLU A 1240 -2.49 -18.15 4.49
N ASP A 1241 -3.09 -17.76 5.64
CA ASP A 1241 -2.41 -17.71 6.96
C ASP A 1241 -1.95 -19.06 7.50
N GLU A 1242 -2.77 -20.09 7.32
CA GLU A 1242 -2.53 -21.38 7.98
C GLU A 1242 -1.94 -22.41 7.01
N GLY A 1243 -2.02 -22.16 5.71
CA GLY A 1243 -1.67 -23.13 4.68
C GLY A 1243 -2.60 -24.34 4.63
N SER A 1244 -3.71 -24.29 5.37
CA SER A 1244 -4.81 -25.26 5.39
C SER A 1244 -5.98 -24.75 4.55
N SER A 1245 -6.93 -25.61 4.23
CA SER A 1245 -8.16 -25.19 3.54
C SER A 1245 -9.28 -24.89 4.55
N PHE A 1246 -10.13 -23.91 4.24
CA PHE A 1246 -11.46 -23.82 4.84
C PHE A 1246 -12.28 -25.06 4.45
N ARG A 1247 -13.40 -25.29 5.15
CA ARG A 1247 -14.33 -26.39 4.84
C ARG A 1247 -15.19 -26.05 3.61
N GLY A 1248 -14.55 -25.97 2.44
CA GLY A 1248 -15.20 -25.70 1.16
C GLY A 1248 -15.75 -26.95 0.50
N LEU A 1249 -16.98 -26.93 0.03
CA LEU A 1249 -17.63 -28.01 -0.72
C LEU A 1249 -18.19 -27.43 -2.02
N PHE A 1250 -17.99 -28.17 -3.10
CA PHE A 1250 -18.34 -27.79 -4.46
C PHE A 1250 -19.18 -28.90 -5.10
N ILE A 1251 -20.35 -28.54 -5.61
CA ILE A 1251 -21.19 -29.45 -6.42
C ILE A 1251 -20.98 -29.09 -7.88
N ILE A 1252 -20.44 -30.02 -8.63
CA ILE A 1252 -20.12 -29.91 -10.05
C ILE A 1252 -21.04 -30.88 -10.81
N ASP A 1253 -21.68 -30.42 -11.88
CA ASP A 1253 -22.60 -31.24 -12.65
C ASP A 1253 -21.90 -32.14 -13.69
N ARG A 1254 -22.72 -32.88 -14.45
CA ARG A 1254 -22.31 -33.84 -15.47
C ARG A 1254 -21.49 -33.22 -16.61
N GLU A 1255 -21.64 -31.92 -16.84
CA GLU A 1255 -20.94 -31.16 -17.88
C GLU A 1255 -19.63 -30.53 -17.37
N GLY A 1256 -19.35 -30.67 -16.06
CA GLY A 1256 -18.21 -30.04 -15.41
C GLY A 1256 -18.49 -28.59 -14.99
N ILE A 1257 -19.76 -28.16 -14.97
CA ILE A 1257 -20.15 -26.81 -14.56
C ILE A 1257 -20.35 -26.78 -13.04
N LEU A 1258 -19.80 -25.75 -12.41
CA LEU A 1258 -19.97 -25.56 -10.97
C LEU A 1258 -21.38 -25.03 -10.66
N ARG A 1259 -22.14 -25.75 -9.83
CA ARG A 1259 -23.54 -25.44 -9.49
C ARG A 1259 -23.71 -24.85 -8.10
N GLN A 1260 -22.87 -25.25 -7.14
CA GLN A 1260 -23.01 -24.84 -5.75
C GLN A 1260 -21.66 -24.75 -5.06
N ILE A 1261 -21.54 -23.80 -4.13
CA ILE A 1261 -20.39 -23.61 -3.25
C ILE A 1261 -20.90 -23.47 -1.81
N THR A 1262 -20.43 -24.33 -0.91
CA THR A 1262 -20.61 -24.20 0.54
C THR A 1262 -19.25 -23.97 1.18
N ILE A 1263 -19.03 -22.85 1.88
CA ILE A 1263 -17.79 -22.62 2.63
C ILE A 1263 -18.16 -22.46 4.10
N ASN A 1264 -17.72 -23.41 4.92
CA ASN A 1264 -17.83 -23.32 6.37
C ASN A 1264 -16.50 -22.87 6.98
N ASP A 1265 -16.59 -22.10 8.06
CA ASP A 1265 -15.42 -21.84 8.92
C ASP A 1265 -14.96 -23.13 9.62
N MET A 1266 -13.70 -23.15 10.07
CA MET A 1266 -13.00 -24.30 10.66
C MET A 1266 -13.78 -25.04 11.77
N PRO A 1267 -14.51 -24.38 12.68
CA PRO A 1267 -15.14 -25.04 13.82
C PRO A 1267 -16.40 -25.86 13.47
N VAL A 1268 -17.02 -25.62 12.31
CA VAL A 1268 -18.38 -26.12 12.01
C VAL A 1268 -18.37 -27.10 10.83
N GLY A 1269 -18.66 -28.36 11.10
CA GLY A 1269 -18.79 -29.40 10.06
C GLY A 1269 -19.98 -29.17 9.12
N ARG A 1270 -19.91 -29.76 7.93
CA ARG A 1270 -20.94 -29.73 6.89
C ARG A 1270 -21.99 -30.84 7.09
N SER A 1271 -23.12 -30.68 6.41
CA SER A 1271 -24.22 -31.64 6.44
C SER A 1271 -24.26 -32.50 5.18
N VAL A 1272 -24.21 -33.82 5.36
CA VAL A 1272 -24.39 -34.80 4.27
C VAL A 1272 -25.83 -34.74 3.73
N ASP A 1273 -26.83 -34.54 4.60
CA ASP A 1273 -28.24 -34.46 4.19
C ASP A 1273 -28.53 -33.24 3.33
N GLU A 1274 -27.95 -32.09 3.67
CA GLU A 1274 -28.09 -30.90 2.85
C GLU A 1274 -27.39 -31.05 1.50
N THR A 1275 -26.23 -31.70 1.48
CA THR A 1275 -25.50 -31.99 0.24
C THR A 1275 -26.32 -32.91 -0.66
N LEU A 1276 -26.89 -34.00 -0.12
CA LEU A 1276 -27.79 -34.90 -0.86
C LEU A 1276 -29.03 -34.18 -1.37
N ARG A 1277 -29.63 -33.31 -0.56
CA ARG A 1277 -30.80 -32.51 -0.95
C ARG A 1277 -30.46 -31.60 -2.13
N LEU A 1278 -29.34 -30.89 -2.06
CA LEU A 1278 -28.88 -30.00 -3.13
C LEU A 1278 -28.57 -30.75 -4.42
N VAL A 1279 -27.85 -31.87 -4.36
CA VAL A 1279 -27.57 -32.70 -5.55
C VAL A 1279 -28.88 -33.17 -6.20
N LYS A 1280 -29.82 -33.71 -5.40
CA LYS A 1280 -31.13 -34.15 -5.91
C LYS A 1280 -31.93 -33.00 -6.52
N ALA A 1281 -31.88 -31.80 -5.93
CA ALA A 1281 -32.54 -30.61 -6.47
C ALA A 1281 -31.96 -30.18 -7.81
N PHE A 1282 -30.62 -30.16 -7.93
CA PHE A 1282 -29.95 -29.84 -9.20
C PHE A 1282 -30.27 -30.88 -10.30
N GLN A 1283 -30.27 -32.17 -9.96
CA GLN A 1283 -30.65 -33.21 -10.90
C GLN A 1283 -32.11 -33.13 -11.33
N TYR A 1284 -33.01 -32.76 -10.42
CA TYR A 1284 -34.42 -32.57 -10.74
C TYR A 1284 -34.59 -31.41 -11.74
N THR A 1285 -33.97 -30.25 -11.46
CA THR A 1285 -34.10 -29.09 -12.35
C THR A 1285 -33.45 -29.34 -13.71
N ASP A 1286 -32.33 -30.06 -13.78
CA ASP A 1286 -31.67 -30.42 -15.04
C ASP A 1286 -32.52 -31.37 -15.89
N LYS A 1287 -33.27 -32.28 -15.24
CA LYS A 1287 -34.13 -33.26 -15.91
C LYS A 1287 -35.48 -32.69 -16.35
N HIS A 1288 -36.10 -31.86 -15.51
CA HIS A 1288 -37.49 -31.43 -15.69
C HIS A 1288 -37.63 -29.99 -16.21
N GLY A 1289 -36.59 -29.15 -16.11
CA GLY A 1289 -36.64 -27.74 -16.47
C GLY A 1289 -37.49 -26.87 -15.51
N GLU A 1290 -38.02 -27.48 -14.44
CA GLU A 1290 -38.71 -26.78 -13.35
C GLU A 1290 -37.71 -26.37 -12.26
N VAL A 1291 -38.03 -25.32 -11.48
CA VAL A 1291 -37.18 -24.83 -10.39
C VAL A 1291 -37.69 -25.29 -9.03
N CYS A 1292 -36.75 -25.55 -8.12
CA CYS A 1292 -37.02 -26.06 -6.77
C CYS A 1292 -37.19 -24.90 -5.77
N PRO A 1293 -38.30 -24.83 -5.02
CA PRO A 1293 -38.51 -23.84 -3.95
C PRO A 1293 -37.50 -23.96 -2.79
N ALA A 1294 -37.54 -23.00 -1.88
CA ALA A 1294 -36.75 -23.05 -0.65
C ALA A 1294 -37.04 -24.34 0.14
N ASN A 1295 -35.99 -24.99 0.65
CA ASN A 1295 -36.06 -26.25 1.41
C ASN A 1295 -36.61 -27.47 0.66
N TRP A 1296 -36.75 -27.40 -0.67
CA TRP A 1296 -37.27 -28.52 -1.48
C TRP A 1296 -36.53 -29.83 -1.22
N LYS A 1297 -37.29 -30.90 -1.08
CA LYS A 1297 -36.85 -32.30 -1.01
C LYS A 1297 -37.57 -33.11 -2.10
N PRO A 1298 -37.03 -34.29 -2.49
CA PRO A 1298 -37.70 -35.17 -3.44
C PRO A 1298 -39.15 -35.47 -3.01
N GLY A 1299 -40.10 -35.16 -3.89
CA GLY A 1299 -41.54 -35.30 -3.64
C GLY A 1299 -42.26 -33.99 -3.35
N ASP A 1300 -41.54 -32.92 -2.98
CA ASP A 1300 -42.13 -31.59 -2.79
C ASP A 1300 -42.48 -30.95 -4.14
N LYS A 1301 -43.45 -30.03 -4.10
CA LYS A 1301 -43.90 -29.30 -5.28
C LYS A 1301 -42.81 -28.39 -5.84
N THR A 1302 -42.81 -28.25 -7.16
CA THR A 1302 -41.86 -27.43 -7.93
C THR A 1302 -42.56 -26.31 -8.68
N ILE A 1303 -41.79 -25.33 -9.17
CA ILE A 1303 -42.30 -24.16 -9.88
C ILE A 1303 -41.86 -24.24 -11.34
N LYS A 1304 -42.78 -24.11 -12.28
CA LYS A 1304 -42.44 -23.91 -13.70
C LYS A 1304 -41.94 -22.48 -13.90
N PRO A 1305 -40.72 -22.25 -14.45
CA PRO A 1305 -40.07 -20.94 -14.48
C PRO A 1305 -40.60 -20.01 -15.59
N THR A 1306 -41.93 -19.93 -15.74
CA THR A 1306 -42.61 -18.96 -16.61
C THR A 1306 -43.61 -18.15 -15.78
N ILE A 1307 -43.79 -16.87 -16.13
CA ILE A 1307 -44.66 -15.94 -15.37
C ILE A 1307 -46.10 -16.46 -15.28
N THR A 1308 -46.57 -17.16 -16.30
CA THR A 1308 -47.93 -17.72 -16.36
C THR A 1308 -48.06 -19.02 -15.59
N GLU A 1309 -47.17 -20.00 -15.80
CA GLU A 1309 -47.31 -21.33 -15.20
C GLU A 1309 -46.88 -21.37 -13.73
N SER A 1310 -45.96 -20.49 -13.31
CA SER A 1310 -45.57 -20.37 -11.90
C SER A 1310 -46.75 -20.02 -10.98
N LYS A 1311 -47.81 -19.38 -11.51
CA LYS A 1311 -49.00 -19.03 -10.74
C LYS A 1311 -49.75 -20.25 -10.20
N ASP A 1312 -49.66 -21.41 -10.86
CA ASP A 1312 -50.34 -22.61 -10.41
C ASP A 1312 -49.76 -23.10 -9.08
N PHE A 1313 -48.43 -23.10 -8.95
CA PHE A 1313 -47.75 -23.36 -7.68
C PHE A 1313 -48.16 -22.36 -6.60
N PHE A 1314 -48.10 -21.06 -6.89
CA PHE A 1314 -48.42 -20.03 -5.89
C PHE A 1314 -49.87 -20.05 -5.43
N LYS A 1315 -50.82 -20.39 -6.31
CA LYS A 1315 -52.24 -20.57 -5.95
C LYS A 1315 -52.45 -21.77 -5.02
N GLU A 1316 -51.72 -22.86 -5.26
CA GLU A 1316 -51.87 -24.06 -4.43
C GLU A 1316 -51.21 -23.93 -3.05
N GLU A 1317 -50.06 -23.26 -2.95
CA GLU A 1317 -49.36 -23.03 -1.68
C GLU A 1317 -50.03 -21.95 -0.82
N ASN A 1318 -50.66 -20.94 -1.43
CA ASN A 1318 -51.34 -19.85 -0.72
C ASN A 1318 -52.87 -20.00 -0.80
N LYS A 1319 -53.40 -21.12 -0.30
CA LYS A 1319 -54.86 -21.25 -0.11
C LYS A 1319 -55.29 -20.42 1.09
N GLU A 1320 -55.92 -19.28 0.81
CA GLU A 1320 -56.63 -18.45 1.80
C GLU A 1320 -57.85 -19.14 2.41
#